data_AF-A0A0D2V4R6-F1
#
_entry.id   AF-A0A0D2V4R6-F1
#
_cell.length_a   1.000
_cell.length_b   1.000
_cell.length_c   1.000
_cell.angle_alpha   90.00
_cell.angle_beta   90.00
_cell.angle_gamma   90.00
#
_symmetry.space_group_name_H-M   'P 1'
#
loop_
_entity.id
_entity.type
_entity.pdbx_description
1 polymer ?
#
loop_
_entity_poly.entity_id
_entity_poly.type
_entity_poly.pdbx_seq_one_letter_code
_entity_poly.pdbx_strand_id
1 'polypeptide(L)'
;MPRHYCPGSKSGQTWTTPPEDEPYNIIPVHNLLAILEDYIDENTGQPVMSSLSGENAFLHCVVKSIYDIVKAEVENSKNRTAPHTAWRNYDDLNDYFWSKRCFKKLKWPLDVGSKFFVTSSRSKNVGKTGFVEQRSFWNIYRSFDRLWVMQFLFLQAAIIVAWEEKGYPWQTLTSNDVQVKVLTAILDVGMQYSRVSRDTCGLGFRMVSKAVVAAGWIVTFAACYVRIWSQWNHDRRWSAEAGKRVVFFLLVACVYVLPELLALALFVLPWVWNFIEETNWKIFYLLTWWFQSKSFVGRGLREGLVDNIKNTLFWVLVLATKFTFSYFLQIKPMIKPTKQLLGLNNVDYEWPGGSIKLAVGLLWLPVVFIYFMDIQIWYSIYSSFVGAGVGLLQHLGEIRNIQQLKLRFQFFASAIPTFKSKFNNAISRLKLRYGLGQPYRKLESNQVEVRKFALALNLVDAPDKWLWHKISKNEYGRCAVIESYDSIKHMMLEILNAKFEEYSVFAVLFHEIDHSIEIEKFTKTFKMTSLPQIHSKLIQLVEILTKPKKDASQVVYILQALYEIAIRDFFKDQRTIEQLREDGLAPRDPASMAGLLFEKCPHPYYNEEVLYSKEQLWTENEDGISILYYLWTIYDDDWKNFMERMRREGMVKDDEIWTTKLRDLRLWASYRGQTLFRTVRGMMYYYRALKMLAFLDSASEMDIREGIQELGSVGEDVSLDGFNSKVSPSSRSLGGASSSLNLLFKGHEKGASLMKFTYVVACQIYGAQKDKKDPHAEEILYLMKHNEALRVAYVDEVSVGRDEKEYYSVLVKYDQQLQKEVEIYHVQLPGLLKIGEGKPENQNHAIIFTRGDAVQTIDMNQENYFEEALKMRNLLEEYKPYYGIRKPTILGAREHIFTSSVSSVNWFMSAQETSFVTLGQRVLENPLKIRIHYGHPYIFNRFWFLTRRGISKVSRVVNISEDIFTGFNCTLRGGNVSHHEYIQVGKGRDVGLNQISMFETKVASENGEEVLSRDVYRLGHRLDFFRMLSFFYTTVGFFFNTLMVILTVYAFLWGRLYLALSGVEIAALASNNNNNKALSAILNQQFIIQLGIFIALPMIVENSLEHGFLQAIWDFLTMQFQLSLVFYTFTMGTRTHFFGRTVLHGRAKYRGTGRGFVVQHKSFAENYRLYVRSHFIKAIEFGLILTVYASHNPVAKDTFVYIAMTISSWFLVLSWIMAPFVFNPSGFDWLKTVDDFDEFMNWIWYHGGVFAKAEQSWERWWYEEQDHLRTTGL
;
A
#
# COMPACT_ATOMS: atom_id res chain seq x y z
N MET A 1 -14.17 29.14 -9.95
CA MET A 1 -14.50 29.69 -8.61
C MET A 1 -15.79 29.05 -8.12
N PRO A 2 -16.10 29.15 -6.82
CA PRO A 2 -17.14 30.10 -6.38
C PRO A 2 -16.67 31.05 -5.26
N ARG A 3 -17.46 32.08 -4.96
CA ARG A 3 -17.26 33.04 -3.86
C ARG A 3 -17.88 32.51 -2.54
N HIS A 4 -17.60 33.23 -1.46
CA HIS A 4 -18.17 33.11 -0.09
C HIS A 4 -17.74 31.89 0.75
N TYR A 5 -16.80 32.12 1.67
CA TYR A 5 -17.08 32.14 3.11
C TYR A 5 -16.03 32.99 3.83
N CYS A 6 -16.45 33.89 4.72
CA CYS A 6 -15.53 34.76 5.48
C CYS A 6 -16.13 35.12 6.85
N PRO A 7 -15.76 34.41 7.94
CA PRO A 7 -16.04 34.83 9.29
C PRO A 7 -14.96 35.82 9.76
N GLY A 8 -15.35 37.08 9.99
CA GLY A 8 -14.39 38.12 10.38
C GLY A 8 -13.89 37.97 11.82
N SER A 9 -12.59 38.18 12.03
CA SER A 9 -12.01 38.51 13.33
C SER A 9 -11.05 39.70 13.17
N LYS A 10 -11.07 40.61 14.16
CA LYS A 10 -10.27 41.85 14.11
C LYS A 10 -8.87 41.61 14.66
N SER A 11 -7.85 41.68 13.79
CA SER A 11 -6.50 42.06 14.20
C SER A 11 -5.82 42.85 13.08
N GLY A 12 -5.16 43.95 13.44
CA GLY A 12 -4.50 44.82 12.47
C GLY A 12 -3.15 44.26 12.07
N GLN A 13 -3.06 43.66 10.88
CA GLN A 13 -1.80 43.53 10.14
C GLN A 13 -1.95 44.25 8.81
N THR A 14 -1.24 45.38 8.69
CA THR A 14 -0.99 46.04 7.42
C THR A 14 -0.16 45.11 6.55
N TRP A 15 -0.78 44.51 5.54
CA TRP A 15 -0.05 43.80 4.48
C TRP A 15 0.80 44.82 3.73
N THR A 16 2.10 44.84 4.01
CA THR A 16 3.07 45.63 3.26
C THR A 16 3.03 45.19 1.80
N THR A 17 3.04 46.17 0.90
CA THR A 17 3.12 45.94 -0.55
C THR A 17 4.26 44.97 -0.90
N PRO A 18 4.02 43.96 -1.75
CA PRO A 18 5.11 43.12 -2.24
C PRO A 18 6.05 43.98 -3.11
N PRO A 19 7.38 43.77 -3.05
CA PRO A 19 8.32 44.50 -3.89
C PRO A 19 8.11 44.14 -5.37
N GLU A 20 8.19 45.13 -6.24
CA GLU A 20 7.82 45.09 -7.68
C GLU A 20 8.72 44.19 -8.57
N ASP A 21 9.62 43.43 -7.96
CA ASP A 21 10.82 42.85 -8.59
C ASP A 21 10.78 41.29 -8.66
N GLU A 22 9.64 40.65 -8.34
CA GLU A 22 9.43 39.18 -8.31
C GLU A 22 8.82 38.66 -9.65
N PRO A 23 9.60 38.02 -10.55
CA PRO A 23 9.16 37.66 -11.90
C PRO A 23 8.47 36.28 -11.95
N TYR A 24 7.56 36.00 -11.02
CA TYR A 24 7.02 34.65 -10.78
C TYR A 24 5.50 34.47 -10.97
N ASN A 25 4.77 35.54 -11.31
CA ASN A 25 3.36 35.43 -11.68
C ASN A 25 3.19 34.90 -13.12
N ILE A 26 2.36 33.86 -13.28
CA ILE A 26 1.99 33.33 -14.60
C ILE A 26 1.12 34.38 -15.31
N ILE A 27 1.60 34.94 -16.43
CA ILE A 27 1.03 36.16 -17.04
C ILE A 27 -0.51 36.14 -17.23
N PRO A 28 -1.15 35.07 -17.77
CA PRO A 28 -2.61 35.02 -17.84
C PRO A 28 -3.32 35.18 -16.50
N VAL A 29 -2.73 34.72 -15.38
CA VAL A 29 -3.31 34.89 -14.04
C VAL A 29 -3.24 36.34 -13.59
N HIS A 30 -2.16 37.08 -13.88
CA HIS A 30 -2.05 38.48 -13.46
C HIS A 30 -3.08 39.37 -14.17
N ASN A 31 -3.27 39.20 -15.48
CA ASN A 31 -4.30 39.94 -16.22
C ASN A 31 -5.71 39.51 -15.82
N LEU A 32 -5.95 38.21 -15.60
CA LEU A 32 -7.26 37.74 -15.11
C LEU A 32 -7.56 38.25 -13.69
N LEU A 33 -6.54 38.35 -12.83
CA LEU A 33 -6.67 38.89 -11.47
C LEU A 33 -6.95 40.40 -11.52
N ALA A 34 -6.22 41.16 -12.34
CA ALA A 34 -6.48 42.58 -12.58
C ALA A 34 -7.93 42.83 -13.08
N ILE A 35 -8.46 41.96 -13.95
CA ILE A 35 -9.87 41.99 -14.38
C ILE A 35 -10.83 41.61 -13.24
N LEU A 36 -10.47 40.67 -12.37
CA LEU A 36 -11.30 40.18 -11.26
C LEU A 36 -11.31 41.11 -10.03
N GLU A 37 -10.34 42.02 -9.95
CA GLU A 37 -10.15 43.02 -8.90
C GLU A 37 -10.44 44.46 -9.41
N ASP A 38 -11.08 44.58 -10.59
CA ASP A 38 -11.47 45.84 -11.25
C ASP A 38 -10.33 46.88 -11.37
N TYR A 39 -9.11 46.40 -11.63
CA TYR A 39 -7.92 47.23 -11.74
C TYR A 39 -7.98 48.15 -12.97
N ILE A 40 -7.64 49.42 -12.77
CA ILE A 40 -7.61 50.47 -13.79
C ILE A 40 -6.17 50.62 -14.28
N ASP A 41 -5.95 50.57 -15.59
CA ASP A 41 -4.63 50.85 -16.17
C ASP A 41 -4.31 52.34 -16.04
N GLU A 42 -3.28 52.65 -15.25
CA GLU A 42 -2.81 54.02 -14.96
C GLU A 42 -2.44 54.82 -16.22
N ASN A 43 -2.13 54.14 -17.33
CA ASN A 43 -1.75 54.78 -18.60
C ASN A 43 -2.94 55.19 -19.47
N THR A 44 -4.11 54.55 -19.28
CA THR A 44 -5.30 54.74 -20.14
C THR A 44 -6.54 55.20 -19.37
N GLY A 45 -6.56 55.08 -18.04
CA GLY A 45 -7.69 55.45 -17.19
C GLY A 45 -8.93 54.56 -17.37
N GLN A 46 -8.77 53.38 -17.99
CA GLN A 46 -9.84 52.41 -18.21
C GLN A 46 -9.59 51.11 -17.44
N PRO A 47 -10.65 50.33 -17.10
CA PRO A 47 -10.47 48.98 -16.59
C PRO A 47 -9.65 48.12 -17.55
N VAL A 48 -8.75 47.29 -17.03
CA VAL A 48 -7.89 46.42 -17.85
C VAL A 48 -8.74 45.49 -18.72
N MET A 49 -8.84 45.76 -20.04
CA MET A 49 -9.59 44.90 -20.95
C MET A 49 -8.82 43.61 -21.28
N SER A 50 -9.54 42.50 -21.45
CA SER A 50 -8.93 41.23 -21.83
C SER A 50 -8.42 41.26 -23.27
N SER A 51 -7.14 40.91 -23.46
CA SER A 51 -6.50 40.71 -24.79
C SER A 51 -7.03 39.48 -25.57
N LEU A 52 -8.18 38.95 -25.15
CA LEU A 52 -8.91 37.82 -25.72
C LEU A 52 -10.39 38.16 -25.54
N SER A 53 -11.15 38.17 -26.62
CA SER A 53 -12.58 38.53 -26.65
C SER A 53 -13.37 37.51 -27.47
N GLY A 54 -14.59 37.21 -27.03
CA GLY A 54 -15.46 36.21 -27.63
C GLY A 54 -15.79 35.04 -26.71
N GLU A 55 -16.88 34.34 -27.02
CA GLU A 55 -17.33 33.17 -26.27
C GLU A 55 -16.28 32.05 -26.34
N ASN A 56 -15.99 31.43 -25.19
CA ASN A 56 -14.94 30.41 -25.02
C ASN A 56 -13.53 30.81 -25.52
N ALA A 57 -13.23 32.10 -25.75
CA ALA A 57 -11.96 32.55 -26.35
C ALA A 57 -10.70 32.06 -25.60
N PHE A 58 -10.74 31.95 -24.26
CA PHE A 58 -9.63 31.35 -23.51
C PHE A 58 -9.44 29.86 -23.80
N LEU A 59 -10.52 29.09 -23.97
CA LEU A 59 -10.46 27.68 -24.33
C LEU A 59 -9.89 27.50 -25.74
N HIS A 60 -10.33 28.31 -26.72
CA HIS A 60 -9.86 28.21 -28.10
C HIS A 60 -8.43 28.75 -28.30
N CYS A 61 -8.09 29.93 -27.76
CA CYS A 61 -6.82 30.61 -28.03
C CYS A 61 -5.68 30.24 -27.07
N VAL A 62 -5.96 29.59 -25.93
CA VAL A 62 -4.94 29.18 -24.95
C VAL A 62 -4.95 27.67 -24.74
N VAL A 63 -6.09 27.11 -24.31
CA VAL A 63 -6.14 25.69 -23.91
C VAL A 63 -6.00 24.76 -25.12
N LYS A 64 -6.80 24.97 -26.17
CA LYS A 64 -6.76 24.17 -27.41
C LYS A 64 -5.42 24.31 -28.12
N SER A 65 -4.88 25.53 -28.28
CA SER A 65 -3.57 25.74 -28.91
C SER A 65 -2.41 25.04 -28.17
N ILE A 66 -2.49 24.85 -26.85
CA ILE A 66 -1.51 24.04 -26.09
C ILE A 66 -1.81 22.54 -26.26
N TYR A 67 -3.08 22.13 -26.22
CA TYR A 67 -3.52 20.74 -26.42
C TYR A 67 -3.12 20.19 -27.79
N ASP A 68 -3.29 20.96 -28.86
CA ASP A 68 -2.96 20.57 -30.24
C ASP A 68 -1.46 20.27 -30.40
N ILE A 69 -0.57 20.97 -29.68
CA ILE A 69 0.86 20.65 -29.62
C ILE A 69 1.14 19.38 -28.82
N VAL A 70 0.43 19.15 -27.71
CA VAL A 70 0.54 17.88 -26.96
C VAL A 70 0.10 16.71 -27.85
N LYS A 71 -1.00 16.86 -28.59
CA LYS A 71 -1.50 15.87 -29.57
C LYS A 71 -0.48 15.60 -30.68
N ALA A 72 0.03 16.64 -31.34
CA ALA A 72 1.02 16.49 -32.41
C ALA A 72 2.35 15.87 -31.94
N GLU A 73 2.80 16.13 -30.71
CA GLU A 73 3.98 15.45 -30.14
C GLU A 73 3.71 13.99 -29.75
N VAL A 74 2.49 13.66 -29.32
CA VAL A 74 2.06 12.26 -29.10
C VAL A 74 1.98 11.49 -30.42
N GLU A 75 1.49 12.10 -31.49
CA GLU A 75 1.48 11.52 -32.84
C GLU A 75 2.92 11.33 -33.37
N ASN A 76 3.79 12.34 -33.23
CA ASN A 76 5.22 12.26 -33.57
C ASN A 76 5.98 11.17 -32.80
N SER A 77 5.49 10.72 -31.63
CA SER A 77 6.08 9.58 -30.92
C SER A 77 5.97 8.24 -31.67
N LYS A 78 5.11 8.16 -32.70
CA LYS A 78 4.75 6.94 -33.44
C LYS A 78 4.35 5.80 -32.49
N ASN A 79 3.35 6.04 -31.64
CA ASN A 79 2.97 5.15 -30.53
C ASN A 79 4.19 4.70 -29.68
N ARG A 80 5.07 5.67 -29.35
CA ARG A 80 6.31 5.48 -28.57
C ARG A 80 7.34 4.50 -29.16
N THR A 81 7.28 4.20 -30.46
CA THR A 81 8.39 3.54 -31.18
C THR A 81 9.56 4.50 -31.40
N ALA A 82 9.32 5.80 -31.49
CA ALA A 82 10.39 6.80 -31.49
C ALA A 82 11.02 6.94 -30.09
N PRO A 83 12.36 6.95 -29.96
CA PRO A 83 13.01 7.17 -28.68
C PRO A 83 12.67 8.56 -28.13
N HIS A 84 12.66 8.73 -26.79
CA HIS A 84 12.30 10.00 -26.15
C HIS A 84 13.20 11.17 -26.55
N THR A 85 14.40 10.91 -27.08
CA THR A 85 15.25 11.93 -27.71
C THR A 85 14.58 12.68 -28.86
N ALA A 86 13.60 12.08 -29.56
CA ALA A 86 13.03 12.57 -30.81
C ALA A 86 11.74 13.41 -30.67
N TRP A 87 11.02 13.33 -29.55
CA TRP A 87 9.70 13.98 -29.33
C TRP A 87 9.57 14.51 -27.90
N ARG A 88 8.71 15.52 -27.65
CA ARG A 88 8.49 16.15 -26.33
C ARG A 88 7.29 15.55 -25.62
N ASN A 89 7.42 15.14 -24.35
CA ASN A 89 6.26 14.75 -23.56
C ASN A 89 5.64 15.94 -22.80
N TYR A 90 4.45 15.77 -22.22
CA TYR A 90 3.80 16.79 -21.36
C TYR A 90 4.71 17.24 -20.20
N ASP A 91 5.54 16.33 -19.69
CA ASP A 91 6.52 16.59 -18.64
C ASP A 91 7.62 17.59 -19.10
N ASP A 92 8.08 17.51 -20.35
CA ASP A 92 9.01 18.46 -20.97
C ASP A 92 8.34 19.82 -21.26
N LEU A 93 7.09 19.79 -21.73
CA LEU A 93 6.30 21.00 -22.04
C LEU A 93 5.97 21.80 -20.77
N ASN A 94 5.56 21.12 -19.69
CA ASN A 94 5.38 21.73 -18.37
C ASN A 94 6.62 22.51 -17.93
N ASP A 95 7.80 21.89 -18.01
CA ASP A 95 9.05 22.49 -17.50
C ASP A 95 9.48 23.71 -18.34
N TYR A 96 9.05 23.81 -19.60
CA TYR A 96 9.22 25.02 -20.40
C TYR A 96 8.44 26.21 -19.80
N PHE A 97 7.18 26.01 -19.38
CA PHE A 97 6.36 27.06 -18.74
C PHE A 97 7.00 27.56 -17.44
N TRP A 98 7.56 26.67 -16.62
CA TRP A 98 8.30 27.01 -15.40
C TRP A 98 9.70 27.61 -15.63
N SER A 99 10.07 27.92 -16.88
CA SER A 99 11.37 28.50 -17.23
C SER A 99 11.27 29.96 -17.66
N LYS A 100 12.33 30.74 -17.40
CA LYS A 100 12.48 32.11 -17.95
C LYS A 100 12.54 32.16 -19.49
N ARG A 101 12.48 31.01 -20.19
CA ARG A 101 12.33 30.94 -21.65
C ARG A 101 10.87 31.13 -22.08
N CYS A 102 9.88 30.73 -21.27
CA CYS A 102 8.45 30.92 -21.54
C CYS A 102 8.14 32.42 -21.72
N PHE A 103 8.28 33.20 -20.65
CA PHE A 103 8.09 34.65 -20.63
C PHE A 103 8.81 35.38 -21.80
N LYS A 104 10.06 35.00 -22.10
CA LYS A 104 10.87 35.65 -23.16
C LYS A 104 10.62 35.18 -24.60
N LYS A 105 9.88 34.09 -24.83
CA LYS A 105 9.72 33.51 -26.19
C LYS A 105 8.29 33.09 -26.56
N LEU A 106 7.49 32.71 -25.57
CA LEU A 106 6.05 32.44 -25.73
C LEU A 106 5.24 33.74 -25.63
N LYS A 107 5.71 34.70 -24.81
CA LYS A 107 5.10 36.01 -24.52
C LYS A 107 3.66 35.89 -23.96
N TRP A 108 3.03 37.05 -23.78
CA TRP A 108 1.59 37.22 -23.65
C TRP A 108 1.17 38.47 -24.46
N PRO A 109 0.13 38.43 -25.32
CA PRO A 109 -0.58 37.24 -25.80
C PRO A 109 0.36 36.17 -26.41
N LEU A 110 -0.16 34.96 -26.62
CA LEU A 110 0.65 33.82 -27.07
C LEU A 110 1.18 34.02 -28.49
N ASP A 111 2.51 34.01 -28.63
CA ASP A 111 3.22 34.06 -29.90
C ASP A 111 3.16 32.69 -30.59
N VAL A 112 2.17 32.49 -31.46
CA VAL A 112 1.96 31.26 -32.25
C VAL A 112 3.14 30.98 -33.19
N GLY A 113 3.88 32.02 -33.62
CA GLY A 113 5.12 31.90 -34.38
C GLY A 113 6.33 31.44 -33.56
N SER A 114 6.20 31.33 -32.23
CA SER A 114 7.29 30.91 -31.37
C SER A 114 7.67 29.45 -31.58
N LYS A 115 8.96 29.14 -31.34
CA LYS A 115 9.51 27.77 -31.46
C LYS A 115 8.89 26.73 -30.52
N PHE A 116 7.96 27.12 -29.65
CA PHE A 116 7.18 26.20 -28.82
C PHE A 116 6.14 25.44 -29.66
N PHE A 117 5.45 26.12 -30.58
CA PHE A 117 4.39 25.56 -31.42
C PHE A 117 4.90 24.86 -32.69
N VAL A 118 6.18 25.03 -33.05
CA VAL A 118 6.77 24.42 -34.26
C VAL A 118 7.17 22.96 -34.01
N THR A 119 6.55 22.03 -34.74
CA THR A 119 6.77 20.56 -34.66
C THR A 119 7.54 19.96 -35.85
N SER A 120 8.03 20.78 -36.80
CA SER A 120 8.69 20.32 -38.03
C SER A 120 9.99 19.54 -37.79
N SER A 121 10.13 18.38 -38.43
CA SER A 121 10.96 17.25 -37.98
C SER A 121 12.49 17.30 -38.14
N ARG A 122 13.13 18.43 -38.50
CA ARG A 122 14.56 18.41 -38.95
C ARG A 122 15.63 19.31 -38.32
N SER A 123 15.36 20.41 -37.59
CA SER A 123 16.47 21.16 -36.94
C SER A 123 16.18 22.21 -35.84
N LYS A 124 14.94 22.58 -35.51
CA LYS A 124 14.67 23.84 -34.75
C LYS A 124 13.87 23.71 -33.44
N ASN A 125 13.62 22.49 -32.96
CA ASN A 125 12.82 22.22 -31.75
C ASN A 125 13.43 22.86 -30.48
N VAL A 126 12.59 23.18 -29.49
CA VAL A 126 13.06 23.61 -28.16
C VAL A 126 13.71 22.43 -27.45
N GLY A 127 15.04 22.48 -27.26
CA GLY A 127 15.80 21.42 -26.61
C GLY A 127 15.36 21.18 -25.15
N LYS A 128 15.18 19.89 -24.82
CA LYS A 128 14.81 19.37 -23.49
C LYS A 128 15.75 19.89 -22.39
N THR A 129 15.21 20.05 -21.18
CA THR A 129 15.92 20.61 -20.02
C THR A 129 16.17 19.55 -18.94
N GLY A 130 17.42 19.41 -18.49
CA GLY A 130 17.83 18.55 -17.38
C GLY A 130 17.86 17.03 -17.63
N PHE A 131 16.76 16.43 -18.10
CA PHE A 131 16.65 14.97 -18.28
C PHE A 131 16.20 14.58 -19.68
N VAL A 132 16.70 13.44 -20.15
CA VAL A 132 16.29 12.77 -21.39
C VAL A 132 16.23 11.28 -21.09
N GLU A 133 15.09 10.67 -21.37
CA GLU A 133 14.78 9.28 -21.07
C GLU A 133 15.46 8.36 -22.10
N GLN A 134 16.66 7.88 -21.78
CA GLN A 134 17.37 6.89 -22.60
C GLN A 134 17.15 5.51 -21.99
N ARG A 135 16.62 4.55 -22.77
CA ARG A 135 16.47 3.15 -22.31
C ARG A 135 17.85 2.55 -22.08
N SER A 136 18.21 2.30 -20.82
CA SER A 136 19.50 1.73 -20.45
C SER A 136 19.51 1.22 -19.01
N PHE A 137 20.08 0.04 -18.80
CA PHE A 137 20.40 -0.51 -17.47
C PHE A 137 21.22 0.47 -16.61
N TRP A 138 22.08 1.28 -17.24
CA TRP A 138 22.91 2.27 -16.54
C TRP A 138 22.12 3.45 -15.92
N ASN A 139 20.82 3.59 -16.21
CA ASN A 139 20.01 4.63 -15.55
C ASN A 139 19.89 4.43 -14.04
N ILE A 140 19.86 3.21 -13.51
CA ILE A 140 19.77 3.01 -12.06
C ILE A 140 21.05 3.47 -11.34
N TYR A 141 22.21 3.25 -11.98
CA TYR A 141 23.50 3.77 -11.52
C TYR A 141 23.57 5.29 -11.60
N ARG A 142 23.00 5.87 -12.67
CA ARG A 142 22.93 7.31 -12.87
C ARG A 142 21.95 8.01 -11.91
N SER A 143 20.83 7.38 -11.54
CA SER A 143 19.81 7.95 -10.64
C SER A 143 20.19 7.89 -9.16
N PHE A 144 21.04 6.94 -8.78
CA PHE A 144 21.47 6.68 -7.40
C PHE A 144 23.01 6.67 -7.27
N ASP A 145 23.69 7.54 -8.01
CA ASP A 145 25.14 7.66 -8.09
C ASP A 145 25.85 7.60 -6.71
N ARG A 146 25.35 8.36 -5.73
CA ARG A 146 25.87 8.44 -4.36
C ARG A 146 25.86 7.09 -3.62
N LEU A 147 24.89 6.22 -3.90
CA LEU A 147 24.83 4.86 -3.33
C LEU A 147 25.98 4.02 -3.90
N TRP A 148 26.09 3.94 -5.22
CA TRP A 148 27.08 3.09 -5.90
C TRP A 148 28.50 3.52 -5.59
N VAL A 149 28.76 4.83 -5.60
CA VAL A 149 30.04 5.41 -5.18
C VAL A 149 30.41 4.92 -3.77
N MET A 150 29.52 5.03 -2.77
CA MET A 150 29.80 4.49 -1.42
C MET A 150 30.14 2.99 -1.44
N GLN A 151 29.42 2.16 -2.22
CA GLN A 151 29.69 0.71 -2.27
C GLN A 151 31.08 0.41 -2.85
N PHE A 152 31.42 0.98 -4.02
CA PHE A 152 32.70 0.71 -4.69
C PHE A 152 33.90 1.16 -3.84
N LEU A 153 33.77 2.32 -3.17
CA LEU A 153 34.84 2.87 -2.33
C LEU A 153 35.08 2.06 -1.07
N PHE A 154 34.01 1.61 -0.39
CA PHE A 154 34.19 0.71 0.76
C PHE A 154 34.79 -0.63 0.30
N LEU A 155 34.35 -1.18 -0.84
CA LEU A 155 34.90 -2.43 -1.38
C LEU A 155 36.41 -2.30 -1.68
N GLN A 156 36.83 -1.20 -2.31
CA GLN A 156 38.24 -0.89 -2.57
C GLN A 156 39.05 -0.77 -1.28
N ALA A 157 38.58 0.02 -0.30
CA ALA A 157 39.25 0.18 0.98
C ALA A 157 39.33 -1.12 1.80
N ALA A 158 38.24 -1.90 1.80
CA ALA A 158 38.17 -3.18 2.50
C ALA A 158 39.09 -4.23 1.87
N ILE A 159 39.21 -4.30 0.53
CA ILE A 159 40.17 -5.18 -0.15
C ILE A 159 41.61 -4.77 0.20
N ILE A 160 41.94 -3.47 0.18
CA ILE A 160 43.27 -2.97 0.56
C ILE A 160 43.62 -3.36 2.01
N VAL A 161 42.70 -3.18 2.96
CA VAL A 161 42.92 -3.50 4.38
C VAL A 161 42.96 -5.02 4.63
N ALA A 162 42.20 -5.81 3.88
CA ALA A 162 42.19 -7.27 4.01
C ALA A 162 43.43 -7.92 3.36
N TRP A 163 44.04 -7.29 2.34
CA TRP A 163 45.21 -7.81 1.63
C TRP A 163 46.45 -8.04 2.54
N GLU A 164 46.53 -7.32 3.66
CA GLU A 164 47.61 -7.41 4.65
C GLU A 164 47.46 -8.58 5.63
N GLU A 165 46.34 -9.33 5.58
CA GLU A 165 46.03 -10.53 6.37
C GLU A 165 46.02 -10.42 7.91
N LYS A 166 46.42 -9.28 8.50
CA LYS A 166 46.42 -9.06 9.96
C LYS A 166 45.04 -9.28 10.60
N GLY A 167 45.04 -9.56 11.91
CA GLY A 167 43.85 -9.96 12.69
C GLY A 167 42.65 -9.03 12.49
N TYR A 168 42.77 -7.79 12.93
CA TYR A 168 41.71 -6.78 12.90
C TYR A 168 42.08 -5.54 12.07
N PRO A 169 41.09 -4.84 11.44
CA PRO A 169 41.34 -3.68 10.58
C PRO A 169 42.21 -2.59 11.21
N TRP A 170 42.01 -2.27 12.49
CA TRP A 170 42.78 -1.26 13.21
C TRP A 170 44.26 -1.63 13.40
N GLN A 171 44.61 -2.92 13.44
CA GLN A 171 46.00 -3.39 13.46
C GLN A 171 46.67 -3.29 12.08
N THR A 172 45.87 -3.28 11.01
CA THR A 172 46.36 -3.00 9.65
C THR A 172 46.59 -1.51 9.44
N LEU A 173 45.65 -0.68 9.90
CA LEU A 173 45.68 0.78 9.78
C LEU A 173 46.80 1.48 10.57
N THR A 174 47.62 0.77 11.35
CA THR A 174 48.89 1.29 11.89
C THR A 174 50.05 1.28 10.87
N SER A 175 49.88 0.63 9.72
CA SER A 175 50.88 0.62 8.64
C SER A 175 50.76 1.89 7.79
N ASN A 176 51.81 2.72 7.76
CA ASN A 176 51.85 3.95 6.96
C ASN A 176 51.57 3.71 5.46
N ASP A 177 52.02 2.58 4.92
CA ASP A 177 51.78 2.20 3.52
C ASP A 177 50.29 1.89 3.25
N VAL A 178 49.61 1.25 4.20
CA VAL A 178 48.16 1.02 4.15
C VAL A 178 47.41 2.33 4.35
N GLN A 179 47.81 3.18 5.29
CA GLN A 179 47.22 4.51 5.48
C GLN A 179 47.27 5.34 4.20
N VAL A 180 48.41 5.36 3.49
CA VAL A 180 48.53 6.05 2.20
C VAL A 180 47.63 5.40 1.15
N LYS A 181 47.61 4.07 0.99
CA LYS A 181 46.76 3.39 -0.01
C LYS A 181 45.26 3.61 0.23
N VAL A 182 44.81 3.52 1.49
CA VAL A 182 43.42 3.79 1.91
C VAL A 182 43.09 5.27 1.72
N LEU A 183 44.00 6.19 2.04
CA LEU A 183 43.80 7.61 1.80
C LEU A 183 43.72 7.95 0.31
N THR A 184 44.52 7.32 -0.55
CA THR A 184 44.41 7.51 -2.00
C THR A 184 43.04 7.06 -2.52
N ALA A 185 42.53 5.92 -2.03
CA ALA A 185 41.15 5.50 -2.32
C ALA A 185 40.09 6.50 -1.78
N ILE A 186 40.36 7.15 -0.65
CA ILE A 186 39.53 8.24 -0.09
C ILE A 186 39.67 9.57 -0.89
N LEU A 187 40.75 9.77 -1.63
CA LEU A 187 40.96 10.94 -2.50
C LEU A 187 40.28 10.77 -3.88
N ASP A 188 40.25 9.55 -4.42
CA ASP A 188 39.48 9.21 -5.63
C ASP A 188 37.99 9.56 -5.47
N VAL A 189 37.44 9.48 -4.24
CA VAL A 189 36.07 9.91 -3.88
C VAL A 189 35.79 11.33 -4.35
N GLY A 190 36.64 12.28 -3.97
CA GLY A 190 36.46 13.70 -4.30
C GLY A 190 36.60 13.97 -5.80
N MET A 191 37.47 13.23 -6.48
CA MET A 191 37.68 13.37 -7.92
C MET A 191 36.49 12.85 -8.74
N GLN A 192 35.86 11.75 -8.29
CA GLN A 192 34.72 11.15 -8.98
C GLN A 192 33.40 11.87 -8.64
N TYR A 193 33.16 12.22 -7.37
CA TYR A 193 31.94 12.93 -6.93
C TYR A 193 31.72 14.28 -7.64
N SER A 194 32.80 14.94 -8.08
CA SER A 194 32.73 16.21 -8.82
C SER A 194 32.27 16.07 -10.28
N ARG A 195 32.17 14.85 -10.83
CA ARG A 195 32.00 14.58 -12.28
C ARG A 195 30.73 13.78 -12.63
N VAL A 196 29.55 14.44 -12.61
CA VAL A 196 28.57 14.45 -13.72
C VAL A 196 27.36 15.34 -13.39
N SER A 197 27.02 16.27 -14.30
CA SER A 197 25.64 16.76 -14.51
C SER A 197 25.60 17.61 -15.78
N ARG A 198 24.54 17.52 -16.60
CA ARG A 198 24.39 18.30 -17.86
C ARG A 198 23.26 19.31 -17.74
N ASP A 199 23.56 20.58 -18.00
CA ASP A 199 22.57 21.57 -18.46
C ASP A 199 23.27 22.77 -19.14
N THR A 200 22.51 23.71 -19.73
CA THR A 200 23.07 24.62 -20.76
C THR A 200 23.99 25.77 -20.28
N CYS A 201 25.08 25.99 -21.03
CA CYS A 201 25.93 27.20 -21.11
C CYS A 201 26.59 27.70 -19.81
N GLY A 202 25.84 28.25 -18.85
CA GLY A 202 26.40 28.72 -17.57
C GLY A 202 26.99 27.58 -16.71
N LEU A 203 26.56 26.34 -16.97
CA LEU A 203 27.19 25.14 -16.41
C LEU A 203 28.43 24.70 -17.20
N GLY A 204 28.60 25.10 -18.46
CA GLY A 204 29.85 24.92 -19.21
C GLY A 204 31.01 25.66 -18.56
N PHE A 205 30.79 26.92 -18.14
CA PHE A 205 31.74 27.65 -17.30
C PHE A 205 32.01 26.91 -15.98
N ARG A 206 30.98 26.46 -15.25
CA ARG A 206 31.14 25.66 -14.02
C ARG A 206 31.93 24.36 -14.25
N MET A 207 31.74 23.69 -15.39
CA MET A 207 32.48 22.48 -15.79
C MET A 207 33.94 22.79 -16.08
N VAL A 208 34.24 23.87 -16.81
CA VAL A 208 35.64 24.31 -17.04
C VAL A 208 36.30 24.68 -15.71
N SER A 209 35.64 25.44 -14.83
CA SER A 209 36.16 25.75 -13.49
C SER A 209 36.44 24.48 -12.68
N LYS A 210 35.51 23.52 -12.63
CA LYS A 210 35.73 22.24 -11.92
C LYS A 210 36.81 21.38 -12.58
N ALA A 211 36.95 21.41 -13.90
CA ALA A 211 38.00 20.68 -14.62
C ALA A 211 39.39 21.29 -14.36
N VAL A 212 39.53 22.62 -14.37
CA VAL A 212 40.79 23.32 -14.05
C VAL A 212 41.18 23.07 -12.59
N VAL A 213 40.24 23.18 -11.64
CA VAL A 213 40.49 22.86 -10.22
C VAL A 213 40.89 21.39 -10.05
N ALA A 214 40.19 20.45 -10.69
CA ALA A 214 40.54 19.03 -10.62
C ALA A 214 41.91 18.73 -11.25
N ALA A 215 42.26 19.37 -12.37
CA ALA A 215 43.59 19.24 -12.98
C ALA A 215 44.70 19.78 -12.07
N GLY A 216 44.48 20.93 -11.42
CA GLY A 216 45.40 21.48 -10.42
C GLY A 216 45.64 20.51 -9.25
N TRP A 217 44.57 19.90 -8.73
CA TRP A 217 44.69 18.87 -7.67
C TRP A 217 45.37 17.60 -8.16
N ILE A 218 45.09 17.11 -9.38
CA ILE A 218 45.80 15.95 -9.97
C ILE A 218 47.31 16.23 -10.07
N VAL A 219 47.72 17.40 -10.57
CA VAL A 219 49.14 17.79 -10.64
C VAL A 219 49.75 17.90 -9.24
N THR A 220 49.04 18.48 -8.28
CA THR A 220 49.51 18.62 -6.89
C THR A 220 49.72 17.26 -6.22
N PHE A 221 48.74 16.35 -6.32
CA PHE A 221 48.83 15.02 -5.74
C PHE A 221 49.88 14.15 -6.45
N ALA A 222 49.98 14.21 -7.78
CA ALA A 222 51.02 13.50 -8.53
C ALA A 222 52.43 13.99 -8.13
N ALA A 223 52.64 15.30 -8.03
CA ALA A 223 53.92 15.87 -7.59
C ALA A 223 54.28 15.45 -6.15
N CYS A 224 53.31 15.39 -5.24
CA CYS A 224 53.54 14.90 -3.88
C CYS A 224 53.81 13.38 -3.84
N TYR A 225 53.07 12.58 -4.60
CA TYR A 225 53.27 11.13 -4.71
C TYR A 225 54.65 10.79 -5.27
N VAL A 226 55.08 11.44 -6.35
CA VAL A 226 56.43 11.31 -6.92
C VAL A 226 57.50 11.73 -5.90
N ARG A 227 57.28 12.80 -5.13
CA ARG A 227 58.21 13.24 -4.06
C ARG A 227 58.30 12.26 -2.88
N ILE A 228 57.23 11.51 -2.57
CA ILE A 228 57.26 10.43 -1.57
C ILE A 228 58.00 9.23 -2.14
N TRP A 229 57.60 8.74 -3.32
CA TRP A 229 58.15 7.51 -3.89
C TRP A 229 59.62 7.64 -4.33
N SER A 230 60.02 8.83 -4.80
CA SER A 230 61.44 9.17 -5.05
C SER A 230 62.29 9.05 -3.78
N GLN A 231 61.77 9.49 -2.62
CA GLN A 231 62.49 9.36 -1.35
C GLN A 231 62.56 7.90 -0.88
N TRP A 232 61.47 7.15 -1.03
CA TRP A 232 61.43 5.74 -0.65
C TRP A 232 62.36 4.87 -1.53
N ASN A 233 62.37 5.09 -2.85
CA ASN A 233 63.30 4.42 -3.77
C ASN A 233 64.78 4.75 -3.46
N HIS A 234 65.07 5.99 -3.06
CA HIS A 234 66.41 6.44 -2.69
C HIS A 234 66.88 5.82 -1.36
N ASP A 235 66.06 5.93 -0.31
CA ASP A 235 66.43 5.51 1.04
C ASP A 235 66.27 4.00 1.27
N ARG A 236 65.52 3.30 0.40
CA ARG A 236 65.09 1.89 0.48
C ARG A 236 64.40 1.47 1.80
N ARG A 237 64.04 2.44 2.64
CA ARG A 237 63.33 2.27 3.92
C ARG A 237 62.53 3.53 4.24
N TRP A 238 61.57 3.41 5.14
CA TRP A 238 60.83 4.57 5.66
C TRP A 238 61.75 5.45 6.52
N SER A 239 62.24 6.55 5.95
CA SER A 239 63.01 7.59 6.65
C SER A 239 62.11 8.64 7.30
N ALA A 240 62.65 9.39 8.26
CA ALA A 240 61.95 10.53 8.86
C ALA A 240 61.55 11.59 7.82
N GLU A 241 62.38 11.77 6.79
CA GLU A 241 62.15 12.69 5.68
C GLU A 241 61.04 12.20 4.73
N ALA A 242 60.95 10.89 4.47
CA ALA A 242 59.78 10.30 3.81
C ALA A 242 58.51 10.48 4.66
N GLY A 243 58.61 10.33 5.99
CA GLY A 243 57.54 10.61 6.94
C GLY A 243 57.03 12.05 6.87
N LYS A 244 57.93 13.06 6.89
CA LYS A 244 57.58 14.48 6.71
C LYS A 244 56.87 14.74 5.37
N ARG A 245 57.28 14.08 4.29
CA ARG A 245 56.60 14.19 2.98
C ARG A 245 55.21 13.56 2.97
N VAL A 246 55.00 12.46 3.68
CA VAL A 246 53.67 11.88 3.90
C VAL A 246 52.79 12.80 4.77
N VAL A 247 53.34 13.42 5.83
CA VAL A 247 52.60 14.42 6.64
C VAL A 247 52.23 15.65 5.80
N PHE A 248 53.11 16.11 4.91
CA PHE A 248 52.77 17.18 3.96
C PHE A 248 51.66 16.77 2.98
N PHE A 249 51.73 15.56 2.41
CA PHE A 249 50.67 15.00 1.57
C PHE A 249 49.34 14.85 2.33
N LEU A 250 49.35 14.41 3.59
CA LEU A 250 48.19 14.37 4.48
C LEU A 250 47.58 15.76 4.71
N LEU A 251 48.41 16.80 4.86
CA LEU A 251 47.96 18.18 5.04
C LEU A 251 47.31 18.73 3.75
N VAL A 252 47.94 18.48 2.59
CA VAL A 252 47.40 18.83 1.26
C VAL A 252 46.10 18.07 0.97
N ALA A 253 46.03 16.79 1.31
CA ALA A 253 44.81 15.97 1.24
C ALA A 253 43.70 16.51 2.16
N CYS A 254 44.04 16.94 3.37
CA CYS A 254 43.08 17.57 4.29
C CYS A 254 42.50 18.86 3.69
N VAL A 255 43.31 19.73 3.10
CA VAL A 255 42.84 20.96 2.43
C VAL A 255 41.95 20.65 1.22
N TYR A 256 42.25 19.60 0.44
CA TYR A 256 41.39 19.16 -0.66
C TYR A 256 40.04 18.64 -0.18
N VAL A 257 40.03 17.89 0.92
CA VAL A 257 38.83 17.25 1.49
C VAL A 257 38.01 18.23 2.36
N LEU A 258 38.60 19.33 2.82
CA LEU A 258 37.97 20.32 3.71
C LEU A 258 36.64 20.91 3.17
N PRO A 259 36.48 21.28 1.88
CA PRO A 259 35.20 21.77 1.36
C PRO A 259 34.10 20.70 1.37
N GLU A 260 34.46 19.43 1.17
CA GLU A 260 33.51 18.31 1.20
C GLU A 260 33.20 17.87 2.65
N LEU A 261 34.15 17.99 3.59
CA LEU A 261 33.88 17.90 5.02
C LEU A 261 32.97 19.03 5.52
N LEU A 262 33.15 20.25 5.02
CA LEU A 262 32.26 21.37 5.29
C LEU A 262 30.87 21.10 4.71
N ALA A 263 30.77 20.60 3.47
CA ALA A 263 29.51 20.20 2.86
C ALA A 263 28.83 19.06 3.64
N LEU A 264 29.60 18.10 4.15
CA LEU A 264 29.11 17.00 5.00
C LEU A 264 28.65 17.49 6.37
N ALA A 265 29.36 18.42 7.01
CA ALA A 265 28.95 19.05 8.26
C ALA A 265 27.66 19.89 8.08
N LEU A 266 27.56 20.68 7.00
CA LEU A 266 26.36 21.42 6.63
C LEU A 266 25.20 20.50 6.20
N PHE A 267 25.49 19.31 5.68
CA PHE A 267 24.50 18.28 5.40
C PHE A 267 23.96 17.63 6.68
N VAL A 268 24.84 17.38 7.66
CA VAL A 268 24.51 16.86 9.02
C VAL A 268 23.80 17.92 9.89
N LEU A 269 23.86 19.20 9.53
CA LEU A 269 23.11 20.29 10.16
C LEU A 269 21.95 20.78 9.26
N PRO A 270 20.88 19.98 9.06
CA PRO A 270 19.82 20.26 8.08
C PRO A 270 19.09 21.58 8.29
N TRP A 271 19.08 22.16 9.50
CA TRP A 271 18.48 23.47 9.76
C TRP A 271 19.22 24.60 9.02
N VAL A 272 20.55 24.55 8.96
CA VAL A 272 21.37 25.51 8.21
C VAL A 272 21.10 25.36 6.71
N TRP A 273 20.95 24.11 6.24
CA TRP A 273 20.68 23.87 4.82
C TRP A 273 19.27 24.27 4.40
N ASN A 274 18.24 24.01 5.21
CA ASN A 274 16.88 24.45 4.93
C ASN A 274 16.82 25.98 4.85
N PHE A 275 17.44 26.68 5.81
CA PHE A 275 17.56 28.14 5.78
C PHE A 275 18.25 28.64 4.50
N ILE A 276 19.36 28.02 4.07
CA ILE A 276 20.06 28.38 2.82
C ILE A 276 19.22 28.09 1.56
N GLU A 277 18.41 27.04 1.55
CA GLU A 277 17.61 26.64 0.37
C GLU A 277 16.26 27.38 0.27
N GLU A 278 15.74 27.89 1.38
CA GLU A 278 14.55 28.75 1.46
C GLU A 278 14.89 30.25 1.27
N THR A 279 16.11 30.68 1.61
CA THR A 279 16.51 32.10 1.52
C THR A 279 16.98 32.51 0.12
N ASN A 280 16.15 33.25 -0.61
CA ASN A 280 16.43 33.77 -1.98
C ASN A 280 17.57 34.82 -2.08
N TRP A 281 18.45 34.97 -1.08
CA TRP A 281 19.49 36.01 -1.07
C TRP A 281 20.60 35.78 -2.11
N LYS A 282 21.00 36.85 -2.80
CA LYS A 282 22.02 36.84 -3.87
C LYS A 282 23.39 36.28 -3.42
N ILE A 283 23.74 36.39 -2.14
CA ILE A 283 24.99 35.85 -1.56
C ILE A 283 24.93 34.32 -1.44
N PHE A 284 23.87 33.77 -0.81
CA PHE A 284 23.68 32.32 -0.73
C PHE A 284 23.50 31.69 -2.12
N TYR A 285 22.94 32.42 -3.07
CA TYR A 285 22.88 31.99 -4.47
C TYR A 285 24.26 31.78 -5.11
N LEU A 286 25.23 32.65 -4.79
CA LEU A 286 26.60 32.56 -5.32
C LEU A 286 27.36 31.36 -4.71
N LEU A 287 27.18 31.12 -3.41
CA LEU A 287 27.71 29.94 -2.70
C LEU A 287 27.08 28.63 -3.20
N THR A 288 25.74 28.56 -3.29
CA THR A 288 25.03 27.34 -3.69
C THR A 288 25.17 27.02 -5.18
N TRP A 289 25.47 28.00 -6.05
CA TRP A 289 25.66 27.80 -7.49
C TRP A 289 26.78 26.80 -7.85
N TRP A 290 27.77 26.59 -6.97
CA TRP A 290 28.81 25.57 -7.18
C TRP A 290 28.30 24.13 -7.02
N PHE A 291 27.23 23.94 -6.24
CA PHE A 291 26.70 22.64 -5.81
C PHE A 291 25.33 22.34 -6.44
N GLN A 292 24.36 23.25 -6.33
CA GLN A 292 22.97 23.03 -6.76
C GLN A 292 22.70 23.36 -8.23
N SER A 293 21.54 22.93 -8.74
CA SER A 293 20.99 23.29 -10.05
C SER A 293 19.59 23.91 -9.92
N LYS A 294 19.27 24.86 -10.80
CA LYS A 294 18.21 25.88 -10.63
C LYS A 294 16.75 25.37 -10.62
N SER A 295 16.50 24.06 -10.77
CA SER A 295 15.16 23.45 -10.77
C SER A 295 14.31 23.92 -9.59
N PHE A 296 13.02 24.16 -9.84
CA PHE A 296 12.02 24.45 -8.81
C PHE A 296 11.39 23.16 -8.25
N VAL A 297 11.12 22.18 -9.11
CA VAL A 297 10.65 20.84 -8.72
C VAL A 297 11.75 20.14 -7.93
N GLY A 298 11.40 19.57 -6.77
CA GLY A 298 12.31 18.89 -5.86
C GLY A 298 13.19 19.80 -4.99
N ARG A 299 12.77 21.04 -4.70
CA ARG A 299 13.39 21.88 -3.65
C ARG A 299 12.78 21.60 -2.27
N GLY A 300 13.56 21.87 -1.22
CA GLY A 300 13.09 21.87 0.17
C GLY A 300 12.64 20.50 0.70
N LEU A 301 13.02 19.39 0.05
CA LEU A 301 12.50 18.04 0.38
C LEU A 301 12.99 17.49 1.73
N ARG A 302 13.91 18.16 2.41
CA ARG A 302 14.44 17.77 3.73
C ARG A 302 13.35 17.80 4.81
N GLU A 303 13.51 17.00 5.85
CA GLU A 303 12.60 16.95 7.01
C GLU A 303 13.15 17.75 8.21
N GLY A 304 12.42 17.73 9.32
CA GLY A 304 12.85 18.33 10.59
C GLY A 304 14.01 17.57 11.25
N LEU A 305 14.75 18.28 12.13
CA LEU A 305 15.96 17.77 12.81
C LEU A 305 15.77 16.40 13.47
N VAL A 306 14.68 16.22 14.22
CA VAL A 306 14.39 14.98 14.96
C VAL A 306 14.23 13.77 14.02
N ASP A 307 13.50 13.93 12.92
CA ASP A 307 13.25 12.83 11.98
C ASP A 307 14.49 12.50 11.13
N ASN A 308 15.27 13.52 10.74
CA ASN A 308 16.58 13.30 10.11
C ASN A 308 17.54 12.52 11.04
N ILE A 309 17.53 12.80 12.35
CA ILE A 309 18.32 12.05 13.34
C ILE A 309 17.85 10.60 13.41
N LYS A 310 16.54 10.32 13.49
CA LYS A 310 16.01 8.94 13.50
C LYS A 310 16.46 8.15 12.26
N ASN A 311 16.28 8.73 11.07
CA ASN A 311 16.63 8.08 9.81
C ASN A 311 18.16 7.88 9.66
N THR A 312 18.95 8.84 10.14
CA THR A 312 20.42 8.72 10.21
C THR A 312 20.83 7.58 11.14
N LEU A 313 20.26 7.49 12.35
CA LEU A 313 20.57 6.42 13.31
C LEU A 313 20.18 5.04 12.76
N PHE A 314 19.03 4.91 12.10
CA PHE A 314 18.63 3.68 11.41
C PHE A 314 19.69 3.23 10.39
N TRP A 315 20.08 4.12 9.47
CA TRP A 315 21.03 3.78 8.42
C TRP A 315 22.46 3.59 8.91
N VAL A 316 22.90 4.33 9.94
CA VAL A 316 24.22 4.13 10.55
C VAL A 316 24.31 2.73 11.18
N LEU A 317 23.25 2.24 11.84
CA LEU A 317 23.22 0.88 12.37
C LEU A 317 23.21 -0.19 11.27
N VAL A 318 22.36 -0.03 10.25
CA VAL A 318 22.30 -0.94 9.08
C VAL A 318 23.66 -1.02 8.37
N LEU A 319 24.28 0.13 8.09
CA LEU A 319 25.56 0.20 7.39
C LEU A 319 26.73 -0.30 8.25
N ALA A 320 26.75 -0.01 9.55
CA ALA A 320 27.79 -0.52 10.45
C ALA A 320 27.78 -2.06 10.51
N THR A 321 26.59 -2.65 10.67
CA THR A 321 26.42 -4.11 10.66
C THR A 321 26.77 -4.70 9.29
N LYS A 322 26.29 -4.11 8.18
CA LYS A 322 26.63 -4.54 6.81
C LYS A 322 28.13 -4.51 6.57
N PHE A 323 28.79 -3.37 6.73
CA PHE A 323 30.21 -3.22 6.43
C PHE A 323 31.10 -4.11 7.30
N THR A 324 30.72 -4.34 8.56
CA THR A 324 31.38 -5.32 9.43
C THR A 324 31.22 -6.74 8.88
N PHE A 325 29.99 -7.14 8.53
CA PHE A 325 29.70 -8.45 7.95
C PHE A 325 30.44 -8.67 6.62
N SER A 326 30.33 -7.72 5.67
CA SER A 326 31.02 -7.79 4.38
C SER A 326 32.54 -7.91 4.55
N TYR A 327 33.16 -7.16 5.46
CA TYR A 327 34.60 -7.27 5.69
C TYR A 327 35.00 -8.66 6.19
N PHE A 328 34.38 -9.15 7.27
CA PHE A 328 34.80 -10.41 7.91
C PHE A 328 34.32 -11.69 7.21
N LEU A 329 33.17 -11.65 6.53
CA LEU A 329 32.49 -12.85 6.00
C LEU A 329 32.30 -12.86 4.47
N GLN A 330 32.72 -11.82 3.74
CA GLN A 330 32.77 -11.82 2.27
C GLN A 330 34.19 -11.50 1.77
N ILE A 331 34.77 -10.38 2.18
CA ILE A 331 35.99 -9.82 1.58
C ILE A 331 37.25 -10.49 2.14
N LYS A 332 37.45 -10.52 3.47
CA LYS A 332 38.64 -11.12 4.08
C LYS A 332 38.83 -12.62 3.77
N PRO A 333 37.78 -13.47 3.75
CA PRO A 333 37.92 -14.88 3.37
C PRO A 333 38.48 -15.10 1.96
N MET A 334 38.15 -14.20 1.01
CA MET A 334 38.49 -14.34 -0.41
C MET A 334 39.94 -13.97 -0.75
N ILE A 335 40.62 -13.18 0.11
CA ILE A 335 42.02 -12.76 -0.11
C ILE A 335 42.97 -13.97 -0.21
N LYS A 336 42.85 -14.94 0.70
CA LYS A 336 43.75 -16.10 0.75
C LYS A 336 43.62 -17.01 -0.49
N PRO A 337 42.42 -17.46 -0.92
CA PRO A 337 42.22 -18.14 -2.20
C PRO A 337 42.74 -17.33 -3.40
N THR A 338 42.55 -16.00 -3.39
CA THR A 338 43.02 -15.12 -4.47
C THR A 338 44.55 -15.13 -4.59
N LYS A 339 45.26 -15.02 -3.47
CA LYS A 339 46.73 -15.13 -3.45
C LYS A 339 47.23 -16.52 -3.82
N GLN A 340 46.51 -17.58 -3.43
CA GLN A 340 46.83 -18.95 -3.84
C GLN A 340 46.69 -19.13 -5.36
N LEU A 341 45.57 -18.70 -5.96
CA LEU A 341 45.35 -18.74 -7.41
C LEU A 341 46.37 -17.89 -8.19
N LEU A 342 46.68 -16.69 -7.72
CA LEU A 342 47.71 -15.82 -8.31
C LEU A 342 49.14 -16.36 -8.14
N GLY A 343 49.35 -17.36 -7.27
CA GLY A 343 50.63 -18.03 -7.05
C GLY A 343 50.83 -19.30 -7.88
N LEU A 344 49.83 -19.74 -8.65
CA LEU A 344 49.95 -20.90 -9.54
C LEU A 344 50.76 -20.52 -10.79
N ASN A 345 51.98 -21.06 -10.90
CA ASN A 345 52.80 -21.01 -12.10
C ASN A 345 52.73 -22.37 -12.80
N ASN A 346 52.66 -22.38 -14.13
CA ASN A 346 52.38 -23.55 -14.97
C ASN A 346 51.06 -24.26 -14.62
N VAL A 347 49.97 -23.78 -15.21
CA VAL A 347 48.70 -24.52 -15.31
C VAL A 347 48.51 -24.91 -16.77
N ASP A 348 48.43 -26.20 -17.05
CA ASP A 348 48.08 -26.70 -18.38
C ASP A 348 46.56 -26.52 -18.59
N TYR A 349 46.19 -25.64 -19.51
CA TYR A 349 44.78 -25.32 -19.78
C TYR A 349 44.22 -26.21 -20.89
N GLU A 350 43.28 -27.08 -20.54
CA GLU A 350 42.55 -27.91 -21.52
C GLU A 350 41.62 -27.08 -22.42
N TRP A 351 41.20 -25.89 -21.97
CA TRP A 351 40.27 -25.00 -22.69
C TRP A 351 40.97 -23.77 -23.30
N PRO A 352 40.77 -23.47 -24.60
CA PRO A 352 41.38 -22.31 -25.26
C PRO A 352 40.87 -20.99 -24.66
N GLY A 353 41.79 -20.17 -24.14
CA GLY A 353 41.48 -18.93 -23.40
C GLY A 353 41.58 -19.05 -21.87
N GLY A 354 42.12 -20.16 -21.35
CA GLY A 354 42.47 -20.31 -19.94
C GLY A 354 43.31 -19.15 -19.38
N SER A 355 42.88 -18.56 -18.26
CA SER A 355 43.67 -17.52 -17.58
C SER A 355 43.33 -17.42 -16.10
N ILE A 356 44.35 -17.52 -15.24
CA ILE A 356 44.26 -17.26 -13.78
C ILE A 356 43.59 -15.91 -13.47
N LYS A 357 43.82 -14.86 -14.27
CA LYS A 357 43.18 -13.54 -14.07
C LYS A 357 41.66 -13.61 -14.26
N LEU A 358 41.21 -14.40 -15.25
CA LEU A 358 39.79 -14.60 -15.54
C LEU A 358 39.14 -15.56 -14.51
N ALA A 359 39.86 -16.61 -14.09
CA ALA A 359 39.46 -17.50 -13.00
C ALA A 359 39.26 -16.73 -11.67
N VAL A 360 40.19 -15.84 -11.30
CA VAL A 360 40.04 -14.95 -10.13
C VAL A 360 38.87 -13.99 -10.31
N GLY A 361 38.68 -13.42 -11.49
CA GLY A 361 37.52 -12.56 -11.79
C GLY A 361 36.17 -13.28 -11.60
N LEU A 362 36.04 -14.50 -12.14
CA LEU A 362 34.84 -15.33 -11.99
C LEU A 362 34.63 -15.80 -10.54
N LEU A 363 35.70 -16.04 -9.78
CA LEU A 363 35.59 -16.38 -8.36
C LEU A 363 35.05 -15.20 -7.52
N TRP A 364 35.48 -13.97 -7.80
CA TRP A 364 34.99 -12.78 -7.09
C TRP A 364 33.59 -12.32 -7.54
N LEU A 365 33.19 -12.58 -8.80
CA LEU A 365 31.96 -12.01 -9.38
C LEU A 365 30.69 -12.30 -8.54
N PRO A 366 30.41 -13.53 -8.06
CA PRO A 366 29.27 -13.79 -7.18
C PRO A 366 29.36 -13.05 -5.83
N VAL A 367 30.55 -12.96 -5.24
CA VAL A 367 30.76 -12.28 -3.95
C VAL A 367 30.55 -10.77 -4.08
N VAL A 368 30.97 -10.18 -5.20
CA VAL A 368 30.74 -8.76 -5.52
C VAL A 368 29.25 -8.47 -5.74
N PHE A 369 28.50 -9.37 -6.39
CA PHE A 369 27.05 -9.21 -6.53
C PHE A 369 26.31 -9.34 -5.18
N ILE A 370 26.71 -10.29 -4.32
CA ILE A 370 26.19 -10.40 -2.93
C ILE A 370 26.50 -9.12 -2.13
N TYR A 371 27.70 -8.56 -2.26
CA TYR A 371 28.12 -7.33 -1.56
C TYR A 371 27.32 -6.07 -1.93
N PHE A 372 26.70 -6.01 -3.11
CA PHE A 372 25.77 -4.93 -3.49
C PHE A 372 24.35 -5.16 -2.98
N MET A 373 23.95 -6.43 -2.84
CA MET A 373 22.61 -6.89 -2.51
C MET A 373 22.36 -7.04 -1.00
N ASP A 374 23.38 -7.38 -0.21
CA ASP A 374 23.25 -7.70 1.23
C ASP A 374 22.64 -6.57 2.09
N ILE A 375 22.74 -5.31 1.67
CA ILE A 375 22.04 -4.18 2.31
C ILE A 375 20.52 -4.35 2.25
N GLN A 376 19.96 -5.00 1.23
CA GLN A 376 18.53 -5.33 1.19
C GLN A 376 18.16 -6.30 2.33
N ILE A 377 19.04 -7.25 2.65
CA ILE A 377 18.85 -8.24 3.71
C ILE A 377 18.94 -7.54 5.08
N TRP A 378 19.99 -6.75 5.31
CA TRP A 378 20.11 -5.94 6.52
C TRP A 378 18.96 -4.93 6.68
N TYR A 379 18.53 -4.29 5.60
CA TYR A 379 17.37 -3.41 5.59
C TYR A 379 16.10 -4.15 6.02
N SER A 380 15.81 -5.34 5.47
CA SER A 380 14.63 -6.15 5.84
C SER A 380 14.68 -6.61 7.29
N ILE A 381 15.86 -6.96 7.82
CA ILE A 381 16.04 -7.33 9.24
C ILE A 381 15.77 -6.13 10.15
N TYR A 382 16.43 -4.99 9.92
CA TYR A 382 16.26 -3.80 10.77
C TYR A 382 14.88 -3.16 10.64
N SER A 383 14.28 -3.14 9.44
CA SER A 383 12.91 -2.64 9.26
C SER A 383 11.90 -3.54 9.98
N SER A 384 12.07 -4.86 10.00
CA SER A 384 11.24 -5.79 10.80
C SER A 384 11.21 -5.39 12.28
N PHE A 385 12.37 -5.28 12.92
CA PHE A 385 12.43 -4.93 14.34
C PHE A 385 12.00 -3.49 14.66
N VAL A 386 12.25 -2.53 13.76
CA VAL A 386 11.85 -1.13 13.96
C VAL A 386 10.35 -0.95 13.75
N GLY A 387 9.75 -1.55 12.73
CA GLY A 387 8.30 -1.54 12.50
C GLY A 387 7.53 -2.22 13.63
N ALA A 388 8.08 -3.31 14.17
CA ALA A 388 7.59 -3.94 15.39
C ALA A 388 7.64 -3.02 16.61
N GLY A 389 8.78 -2.36 16.83
CA GLY A 389 8.95 -1.40 17.93
C GLY A 389 8.01 -0.21 17.83
N VAL A 390 7.78 0.31 16.61
CA VAL A 390 6.81 1.39 16.34
C VAL A 390 5.38 0.93 16.63
N GLY A 391 4.97 -0.24 16.14
CA GLY A 391 3.63 -0.77 16.39
C GLY A 391 3.35 -1.04 17.88
N LEU A 392 4.33 -1.56 18.63
CA LEU A 392 4.25 -1.73 20.08
C LEU A 392 4.11 -0.38 20.83
N LEU A 393 4.78 0.68 20.37
CA LEU A 393 4.64 2.03 20.94
C LEU A 393 3.31 2.70 20.56
N GLN A 394 2.70 2.31 19.44
CA GLN A 394 1.36 2.71 19.01
C GLN A 394 0.23 1.86 19.63
N HIS A 395 0.54 0.96 20.59
CA HIS A 395 -0.42 0.05 21.22
C HIS A 395 -1.10 -0.96 20.24
N LEU A 396 -0.59 -1.15 19.03
CA LEU A 396 -1.18 -2.04 18.03
C LEU A 396 -1.15 -3.51 18.50
N GLY A 397 -2.28 -4.20 18.35
CA GLY A 397 -2.48 -5.57 18.84
C GLY A 397 -2.51 -5.72 20.37
N GLU A 398 -2.78 -4.66 21.15
CA GLU A 398 -3.06 -4.77 22.60
C GLU A 398 -4.47 -5.32 22.92
N ILE A 399 -5.38 -5.28 21.95
CA ILE A 399 -6.71 -5.91 22.01
C ILE A 399 -6.83 -6.83 20.80
N ARG A 400 -6.82 -8.15 21.04
CA ARG A 400 -6.92 -9.19 19.99
C ARG A 400 -8.21 -10.00 20.09
N ASN A 401 -8.91 -9.94 21.22
CA ASN A 401 -10.17 -10.63 21.46
C ASN A 401 -11.02 -9.89 22.50
N ILE A 402 -12.29 -10.28 22.62
CA ILE A 402 -13.27 -9.67 23.53
C ILE A 402 -12.83 -9.74 25.01
N GLN A 403 -12.04 -10.76 25.38
CA GLN A 403 -11.52 -10.95 26.72
C GLN A 403 -10.42 -9.93 27.07
N GLN A 404 -9.52 -9.65 26.14
CA GLN A 404 -8.53 -8.56 26.27
C GLN A 404 -9.19 -7.18 26.25
N LEU A 405 -10.23 -6.98 25.43
CA LEU A 405 -11.04 -5.75 25.48
C LEU A 405 -11.64 -5.55 26.88
N LYS A 406 -12.32 -6.56 27.43
CA LYS A 406 -12.93 -6.53 28.78
C LYS A 406 -11.89 -6.28 29.88
N LEU A 407 -10.70 -6.89 29.79
CA LEU A 407 -9.57 -6.64 30.69
C LEU A 407 -8.94 -5.25 30.55
N ARG A 408 -9.16 -4.54 29.43
CA ARG A 408 -8.63 -3.20 29.17
C ARG A 408 -9.63 -2.07 29.39
N PHE A 409 -10.93 -2.34 29.25
CA PHE A 409 -12.01 -1.38 29.51
C PHE A 409 -11.84 -0.71 30.89
N GLN A 410 -11.54 -1.54 31.91
CA GLN A 410 -11.26 -1.14 33.29
C GLN A 410 -10.03 -0.21 33.48
N PHE A 411 -9.18 -0.02 32.47
CA PHE A 411 -7.98 0.82 32.53
C PHE A 411 -8.07 2.10 31.69
N PHE A 412 -9.03 2.25 30.77
CA PHE A 412 -9.10 3.40 29.85
C PHE A 412 -9.17 4.74 30.61
N ALA A 413 -9.87 4.78 31.75
CA ALA A 413 -10.00 5.96 32.61
C ALA A 413 -8.68 6.43 33.30
N SER A 414 -7.57 5.69 33.17
CA SER A 414 -6.34 5.90 33.98
C SER A 414 -5.07 6.25 33.18
N ALA A 415 -5.13 6.31 31.86
CA ALA A 415 -3.95 6.19 30.99
C ALA A 415 -3.36 7.53 30.50
N ILE A 416 -2.66 8.29 31.38
CA ILE A 416 -1.86 9.47 30.99
C ILE A 416 -0.33 9.16 31.10
N PRO A 417 0.41 8.96 29.99
CA PRO A 417 1.80 8.51 30.04
C PRO A 417 2.85 9.61 29.83
N THR A 418 3.60 9.95 30.87
CA THR A 418 4.84 10.76 30.78
C THR A 418 6.00 9.99 30.14
N PHE A 419 6.98 10.71 29.56
CA PHE A 419 7.99 10.11 28.66
C PHE A 419 8.81 8.96 29.30
N LYS A 420 9.19 9.08 30.57
CA LYS A 420 10.01 8.09 31.29
C LYS A 420 9.26 6.78 31.59
N SER A 421 7.92 6.80 31.63
CA SER A 421 7.13 5.57 31.83
C SER A 421 6.99 4.75 30.55
N LYS A 422 7.08 5.36 29.36
CA LYS A 422 6.87 4.66 28.07
C LYS A 422 7.84 3.48 27.86
N PHE A 423 9.12 3.62 28.17
CA PHE A 423 10.11 2.54 27.97
C PHE A 423 9.92 1.38 28.96
N ASN A 424 9.74 1.67 30.26
CA ASN A 424 9.49 0.64 31.27
C ASN A 424 8.13 -0.05 31.05
N ASN A 425 7.11 0.69 30.60
CA ASN A 425 5.84 0.12 30.18
C ASN A 425 6.00 -0.77 28.94
N ALA A 426 6.80 -0.39 27.95
CA ALA A 426 7.08 -1.23 26.78
C ALA A 426 7.73 -2.56 27.18
N ILE A 427 8.72 -2.56 28.09
CA ILE A 427 9.35 -3.79 28.60
C ILE A 427 8.33 -4.65 29.37
N SER A 428 7.52 -4.06 30.26
CA SER A 428 6.49 -4.80 31.01
C SER A 428 5.38 -5.35 30.10
N ARG A 429 4.98 -4.61 29.06
CA ARG A 429 4.05 -5.07 28.02
C ARG A 429 4.65 -6.18 27.17
N LEU A 430 5.94 -6.14 26.85
CA LEU A 430 6.63 -7.23 26.16
C LEU A 430 6.61 -8.51 27.03
N LYS A 431 6.96 -8.40 28.31
CA LYS A 431 6.87 -9.53 29.25
C LYS A 431 5.46 -10.12 29.34
N LEU A 432 4.43 -9.28 29.37
CA LEU A 432 3.02 -9.72 29.31
C LEU A 432 2.63 -10.35 27.96
N ARG A 433 3.05 -9.77 26.82
CA ARG A 433 2.70 -10.24 25.46
C ARG A 433 3.33 -11.59 25.10
N TYR A 434 4.50 -11.92 25.68
CA TYR A 434 5.21 -13.17 25.42
C TYR A 434 5.18 -14.16 26.60
N GLY A 435 4.37 -13.90 27.66
CA GLY A 435 4.25 -14.82 28.82
C GLY A 435 5.48 -14.89 29.74
N LEU A 436 6.46 -13.99 29.57
CA LEU A 436 7.72 -13.92 30.33
C LEU A 436 7.63 -13.05 31.59
N GLY A 437 6.42 -12.87 32.12
CA GLY A 437 6.15 -12.24 33.41
C GLY A 437 5.26 -13.14 34.25
N GLN A 438 5.26 -12.95 35.57
CA GLN A 438 4.25 -13.58 36.42
C GLN A 438 2.85 -13.21 35.91
N PRO A 439 1.88 -14.15 35.90
CA PRO A 439 0.50 -13.81 35.59
C PRO A 439 0.06 -12.72 36.56
N TYR A 440 -0.35 -11.57 36.03
CA TYR A 440 -0.69 -10.41 36.83
C TYR A 440 -1.77 -10.82 37.83
N ARG A 441 -1.46 -10.77 39.14
CA ARG A 441 -2.39 -11.22 40.18
C ARG A 441 -3.72 -10.47 39.98
N LYS A 442 -4.77 -11.24 39.71
CA LYS A 442 -6.16 -10.79 39.83
C LYS A 442 -6.26 -10.08 41.18
N LEU A 443 -6.68 -8.81 41.20
CA LEU A 443 -7.11 -8.22 42.47
C LEU A 443 -8.27 -9.09 42.95
N GLU A 444 -8.09 -9.79 44.05
CA GLU A 444 -9.11 -10.63 44.64
C GLU A 444 -10.21 -9.72 45.21
N SER A 445 -11.22 -9.48 44.38
CA SER A 445 -12.28 -8.51 44.65
C SER A 445 -13.05 -8.84 45.93
N ASN A 446 -13.16 -10.13 46.26
CA ASN A 446 -13.89 -10.71 47.38
C ASN A 446 -13.69 -10.00 48.73
N GLN A 447 -12.48 -9.59 49.15
CA GLN A 447 -12.32 -8.93 50.47
C GLN A 447 -12.82 -7.47 50.50
N VAL A 448 -12.75 -6.76 49.38
CA VAL A 448 -13.22 -5.37 49.28
C VAL A 448 -14.71 -5.32 48.96
N GLU A 449 -15.19 -6.22 48.11
CA GLU A 449 -16.61 -6.35 47.75
C GLU A 449 -17.44 -6.83 48.93
N VAL A 450 -17.07 -7.91 49.63
CA VAL A 450 -17.86 -8.41 50.78
C VAL A 450 -17.98 -7.35 51.88
N ARG A 451 -16.90 -6.59 52.18
CA ARG A 451 -16.99 -5.48 53.14
C ARG A 451 -17.86 -4.32 52.64
N LYS A 452 -17.90 -4.02 51.34
CA LYS A 452 -18.81 -3.01 50.76
C LYS A 452 -20.26 -3.47 50.68
N PHE A 453 -20.52 -4.75 50.37
CA PHE A 453 -21.85 -5.34 50.34
C PHE A 453 -22.46 -5.46 51.74
N ALA A 454 -21.66 -5.85 52.74
CA ALA A 454 -22.08 -5.77 54.15
C ALA A 454 -22.39 -4.31 54.57
N LEU A 455 -21.60 -3.35 54.10
CA LEU A 455 -21.90 -1.93 54.33
C LEU A 455 -23.16 -1.44 53.58
N ALA A 456 -23.56 -2.08 52.49
CA ALA A 456 -24.78 -1.78 51.73
C ALA A 456 -26.03 -2.41 52.34
N LEU A 457 -25.92 -3.63 52.91
CA LEU A 457 -27.00 -4.25 53.68
C LEU A 457 -27.37 -3.43 54.94
N ASN A 458 -26.42 -2.69 55.50
CA ASN A 458 -26.68 -1.71 56.57
C ASN A 458 -27.34 -0.40 56.08
N LEU A 459 -27.75 -0.30 54.81
CA LEU A 459 -28.39 0.88 54.21
C LEU A 459 -29.76 0.57 53.56
N VAL A 460 -30.34 -0.61 53.85
CA VAL A 460 -31.59 -1.10 53.24
C VAL A 460 -32.80 -0.17 53.46
N ASP A 461 -32.81 0.58 54.57
CA ASP A 461 -33.88 1.55 54.91
C ASP A 461 -33.46 3.02 54.71
N ALA A 462 -32.34 3.28 54.01
CA ALA A 462 -31.89 4.64 53.72
C ALA A 462 -32.70 5.25 52.55
N PRO A 463 -33.07 6.55 52.58
CA PRO A 463 -33.82 7.18 51.48
C PRO A 463 -33.07 7.13 50.14
N ASP A 464 -33.77 6.83 49.05
CA ASP A 464 -33.19 6.71 47.69
C ASP A 464 -32.35 7.93 47.29
N LYS A 465 -32.83 9.15 47.60
CA LYS A 465 -32.10 10.40 47.35
C LYS A 465 -30.75 10.48 48.06
N TRP A 466 -30.63 9.92 49.27
CA TRP A 466 -29.39 9.86 50.04
C TRP A 466 -28.46 8.76 49.53
N LEU A 467 -29.01 7.59 49.17
CA LEU A 467 -28.28 6.51 48.50
C LEU A 467 -27.67 7.01 47.18
N TRP A 468 -28.49 7.67 46.35
CA TRP A 468 -28.06 8.20 45.05
C TRP A 468 -27.07 9.37 45.17
N HIS A 469 -27.22 10.24 46.17
CA HIS A 469 -26.21 11.25 46.49
C HIS A 469 -24.88 10.59 46.90
N LYS A 470 -24.92 9.50 47.69
CA LYS A 470 -23.73 8.77 48.14
C LYS A 470 -23.03 8.00 47.02
N ILE A 471 -23.79 7.48 46.04
CA ILE A 471 -23.29 6.89 44.79
C ILE A 471 -22.67 7.99 43.90
N SER A 472 -23.41 9.09 43.68
CA SER A 472 -22.97 10.24 42.88
C SER A 472 -21.81 11.04 43.50
N LYS A 473 -21.41 10.73 44.74
CA LYS A 473 -20.24 11.34 45.40
C LYS A 473 -18.89 10.91 44.81
N ASN A 474 -18.89 9.89 43.95
CA ASN A 474 -17.79 9.55 43.05
C ASN A 474 -18.37 9.33 41.65
N GLU A 475 -17.97 10.15 40.68
CA GLU A 475 -18.50 10.13 39.32
C GLU A 475 -18.29 8.76 38.63
N TYR A 476 -17.11 8.15 38.81
CA TYR A 476 -16.87 6.77 38.35
C TYR A 476 -17.73 5.72 39.08
N GLY A 477 -18.13 5.99 40.33
CA GLY A 477 -19.05 5.13 41.08
C GLY A 477 -20.48 5.21 40.53
N ARG A 478 -20.94 6.42 40.18
CA ARG A 478 -22.20 6.65 39.46
C ARG A 478 -22.19 5.97 38.10
N CYS A 479 -21.17 6.21 37.28
CA CYS A 479 -21.03 5.58 35.96
C CYS A 479 -21.02 4.06 36.08
N ALA A 480 -20.23 3.47 37.00
CA ALA A 480 -20.17 2.01 37.15
C ALA A 480 -21.49 1.37 37.60
N VAL A 481 -22.31 2.07 38.42
CA VAL A 481 -23.65 1.57 38.82
C VAL A 481 -24.62 1.63 37.66
N ILE A 482 -24.65 2.74 36.92
CA ILE A 482 -25.47 2.92 35.71
C ILE A 482 -25.07 1.87 34.66
N GLU A 483 -23.79 1.83 34.28
CA GLU A 483 -23.23 0.89 33.30
C GLU A 483 -23.48 -0.57 33.69
N SER A 484 -23.43 -0.92 34.98
CA SER A 484 -23.75 -2.28 35.44
C SER A 484 -25.23 -2.60 35.32
N TYR A 485 -26.13 -1.67 35.67
CA TYR A 485 -27.57 -1.86 35.53
C TYR A 485 -27.96 -1.95 34.05
N ASP A 486 -27.53 -1.00 33.23
CA ASP A 486 -27.81 -0.96 31.79
C ASP A 486 -27.19 -2.17 31.07
N SER A 487 -26.00 -2.63 31.46
CA SER A 487 -25.41 -3.87 30.94
C SER A 487 -26.22 -5.10 31.32
N ILE A 488 -26.76 -5.19 32.54
CA ILE A 488 -27.62 -6.30 32.95
C ILE A 488 -28.95 -6.25 32.18
N LYS A 489 -29.57 -5.07 32.08
CA LYS A 489 -30.82 -4.84 31.34
C LYS A 489 -30.68 -5.17 29.86
N HIS A 490 -29.68 -4.64 29.17
CA HIS A 490 -29.36 -5.02 27.79
C HIS A 490 -29.06 -6.52 27.69
N MET A 491 -28.21 -7.08 28.55
CA MET A 491 -27.88 -8.51 28.48
C MET A 491 -29.11 -9.41 28.65
N MET A 492 -30.01 -9.13 29.59
CA MET A 492 -31.27 -9.86 29.73
C MET A 492 -32.13 -9.76 28.46
N LEU A 493 -32.32 -8.54 27.94
CA LEU A 493 -33.17 -8.25 26.78
C LEU A 493 -32.53 -8.67 25.44
N GLU A 494 -31.23 -8.94 25.39
CA GLU A 494 -30.51 -9.45 24.21
C GLU A 494 -30.44 -11.00 24.21
N ILE A 495 -30.46 -11.63 25.39
CA ILE A 495 -30.58 -13.10 25.53
C ILE A 495 -32.01 -13.55 25.21
N LEU A 496 -33.01 -12.74 25.59
CA LEU A 496 -34.42 -13.00 25.34
C LEU A 496 -34.82 -12.46 23.97
N ASN A 497 -35.48 -13.28 23.16
CA ASN A 497 -35.97 -12.90 21.85
C ASN A 497 -37.19 -11.96 21.97
N ALA A 498 -37.11 -10.76 21.37
CA ALA A 498 -38.15 -9.73 21.38
C ALA A 498 -39.51 -10.13 20.77
N LYS A 499 -39.61 -11.31 20.13
CA LYS A 499 -40.86 -11.89 19.61
C LYS A 499 -41.54 -12.90 20.55
N PHE A 500 -41.11 -13.02 21.82
CA PHE A 500 -41.75 -13.88 22.83
C PHE A 500 -42.26 -13.09 24.05
N GLU A 501 -43.25 -13.64 24.75
CA GLU A 501 -43.87 -12.98 25.91
C GLU A 501 -42.89 -12.77 27.08
N GLU A 502 -41.86 -13.61 27.24
CA GLU A 502 -40.85 -13.44 28.29
C GLU A 502 -40.03 -12.15 28.11
N TYR A 503 -39.75 -11.72 26.87
CA TYR A 503 -39.13 -10.42 26.63
C TYR A 503 -40.03 -9.29 27.10
N SER A 504 -41.33 -9.36 26.81
CA SER A 504 -42.32 -8.39 27.27
C SER A 504 -42.38 -8.33 28.81
N VAL A 505 -42.40 -9.48 29.50
CA VAL A 505 -42.40 -9.53 30.98
C VAL A 505 -41.13 -8.89 31.56
N PHE A 506 -39.95 -9.23 31.04
CA PHE A 506 -38.71 -8.62 31.52
C PHE A 506 -38.60 -7.12 31.15
N ALA A 507 -39.14 -6.70 30.00
CA ALA A 507 -39.19 -5.29 29.63
C ALA A 507 -40.11 -4.48 30.55
N VAL A 508 -41.29 -5.01 30.91
CA VAL A 508 -42.20 -4.40 31.90
C VAL A 508 -41.55 -4.35 33.28
N LEU A 509 -40.88 -5.42 33.72
CA LEU A 509 -40.13 -5.45 34.98
C LEU A 509 -39.04 -4.37 35.02
N PHE A 510 -38.22 -4.23 33.97
CA PHE A 510 -37.21 -3.17 33.91
C PHE A 510 -37.83 -1.77 33.82
N HIS A 511 -38.95 -1.60 33.13
CA HIS A 511 -39.68 -0.33 33.10
C HIS A 511 -40.24 0.04 34.49
N GLU A 512 -40.76 -0.91 35.27
CA GLU A 512 -41.23 -0.66 36.64
C GLU A 512 -40.05 -0.35 37.60
N ILE A 513 -38.89 -0.98 37.39
CA ILE A 513 -37.63 -0.63 38.08
C ILE A 513 -37.22 0.81 37.73
N ASP A 514 -37.09 1.15 36.45
CA ASP A 514 -36.70 2.49 35.97
C ASP A 514 -37.64 3.56 36.54
N HIS A 515 -38.96 3.35 36.41
CA HIS A 515 -39.96 4.28 36.92
C HIS A 515 -39.86 4.49 38.43
N SER A 516 -39.61 3.41 39.20
CA SER A 516 -39.41 3.52 40.66
C SER A 516 -38.13 4.29 41.04
N ILE A 517 -37.10 4.26 40.19
CA ILE A 517 -35.87 5.05 40.36
C ILE A 517 -36.14 6.53 40.01
N GLU A 518 -36.81 6.81 38.89
CA GLU A 518 -37.18 8.17 38.45
C GLU A 518 -38.02 8.92 39.50
N ILE A 519 -38.95 8.24 40.18
CA ILE A 519 -39.82 8.84 41.22
C ILE A 519 -39.21 8.83 42.64
N GLU A 520 -37.93 8.46 42.80
CA GLU A 520 -37.22 8.30 44.09
C GLU A 520 -37.95 7.38 45.10
N LYS A 521 -38.41 6.20 44.66
CA LYS A 521 -39.09 5.18 45.50
C LYS A 521 -38.58 3.74 45.34
N PHE A 522 -37.48 3.49 44.63
CA PHE A 522 -36.94 2.14 44.39
C PHE A 522 -36.83 1.28 45.65
N THR A 523 -36.30 1.80 46.78
CA THR A 523 -36.23 1.05 48.05
C THR A 523 -37.59 0.85 48.74
N LYS A 524 -38.66 1.52 48.30
CA LYS A 524 -40.04 1.31 48.77
C LYS A 524 -40.78 0.26 47.95
N THR A 525 -40.57 0.22 46.64
CA THR A 525 -41.18 -0.79 45.75
C THR A 525 -40.48 -2.15 45.86
N PHE A 526 -39.15 -2.15 45.96
CA PHE A 526 -38.34 -3.37 45.84
C PHE A 526 -37.64 -3.78 47.14
N LYS A 527 -37.42 -5.09 47.28
CA LYS A 527 -36.93 -5.78 48.47
C LYS A 527 -35.43 -6.05 48.35
N MET A 528 -34.63 -5.14 48.88
CA MET A 528 -33.16 -5.16 48.74
C MET A 528 -32.49 -6.43 49.27
N THR A 529 -33.13 -7.20 50.16
CA THR A 529 -32.61 -8.49 50.67
C THR A 529 -32.59 -9.60 49.61
N SER A 530 -33.37 -9.47 48.53
CA SER A 530 -33.46 -10.46 47.45
C SER A 530 -32.43 -10.19 46.33
N LEU A 531 -31.94 -8.95 46.23
CA LEU A 531 -30.94 -8.53 45.24
C LEU A 531 -29.63 -9.36 45.23
N PRO A 532 -29.08 -9.81 46.38
CA PRO A 532 -27.92 -10.72 46.38
C PRO A 532 -28.18 -12.08 45.73
N GLN A 533 -29.43 -12.57 45.75
CA GLN A 533 -29.79 -13.84 45.12
C GLN A 533 -29.87 -13.70 43.60
N ILE A 534 -30.50 -12.61 43.13
CA ILE A 534 -30.52 -12.20 41.72
C ILE A 534 -29.08 -12.04 41.20
N HIS A 535 -28.22 -11.30 41.92
CA HIS A 535 -26.81 -11.13 41.58
C HIS A 535 -26.05 -12.46 41.48
N SER A 536 -26.26 -13.39 42.43
CA SER A 536 -25.64 -14.73 42.38
C SER A 536 -26.09 -15.53 41.15
N LYS A 537 -27.36 -15.46 40.78
CA LYS A 537 -27.91 -16.14 39.59
C LYS A 537 -27.47 -15.49 38.27
N LEU A 538 -27.35 -14.16 38.22
CA LEU A 538 -26.76 -13.43 37.09
C LEU A 538 -25.30 -13.83 36.85
N ILE A 539 -24.49 -14.01 37.90
CA ILE A 539 -23.12 -14.52 37.78
C ILE A 539 -23.13 -15.94 37.17
N GLN A 540 -23.95 -16.86 37.69
CA GLN A 540 -24.04 -18.23 37.16
C GLN A 540 -24.46 -18.25 35.69
N LEU A 541 -25.38 -17.37 35.28
CA LEU A 541 -25.78 -17.23 33.87
C LEU A 541 -24.61 -16.75 33.00
N VAL A 542 -23.91 -15.69 33.41
CA VAL A 542 -22.75 -15.14 32.68
C VAL A 542 -21.63 -16.18 32.57
N GLU A 543 -21.40 -16.99 33.60
CA GLU A 543 -20.42 -18.08 33.59
C GLU A 543 -20.78 -19.23 32.64
N ILE A 544 -22.06 -19.45 32.31
CA ILE A 544 -22.46 -20.41 31.27
C ILE A 544 -22.39 -19.79 29.88
N LEU A 545 -22.89 -18.56 29.72
CA LEU A 545 -22.89 -17.85 28.44
C LEU A 545 -21.49 -17.56 27.89
N THR A 546 -20.47 -17.55 28.75
CA THR A 546 -19.05 -17.38 28.39
C THR A 546 -18.30 -18.70 28.13
N LYS A 547 -18.95 -19.87 28.23
CA LYS A 547 -18.34 -21.16 27.85
C LYS A 547 -18.36 -21.36 26.33
N PRO A 548 -17.35 -22.04 25.74
CA PRO A 548 -17.23 -22.24 24.29
C PRO A 548 -18.25 -23.25 23.73
N LYS A 549 -18.75 -24.17 24.56
CA LYS A 549 -19.88 -25.05 24.23
C LYS A 549 -20.95 -24.80 25.30
N LYS A 550 -22.10 -24.25 24.89
CA LYS A 550 -23.17 -23.80 25.78
C LYS A 550 -24.22 -24.90 25.93
N ASP A 551 -24.60 -25.23 27.15
CA ASP A 551 -25.75 -26.08 27.43
C ASP A 551 -27.01 -25.19 27.51
N ALA A 552 -27.83 -25.23 26.45
CA ALA A 552 -29.04 -24.44 26.35
C ALA A 552 -30.03 -24.76 27.48
N SER A 553 -30.15 -26.04 27.87
CA SER A 553 -30.98 -26.51 28.98
C SER A 553 -30.58 -25.86 30.31
N GLN A 554 -29.27 -25.74 30.56
CA GLN A 554 -28.76 -25.12 31.78
C GLN A 554 -28.90 -23.58 31.77
N VAL A 555 -28.84 -22.94 30.59
CA VAL A 555 -29.15 -21.50 30.42
C VAL A 555 -30.63 -21.24 30.73
N VAL A 556 -31.55 -22.00 30.12
CA VAL A 556 -33.00 -21.86 30.34
C VAL A 556 -33.37 -22.07 31.80
N TYR A 557 -32.81 -23.09 32.47
CA TYR A 557 -33.05 -23.32 33.90
C TYR A 557 -32.65 -22.13 34.80
N ILE A 558 -31.54 -21.44 34.48
CA ILE A 558 -31.11 -20.26 35.26
C ILE A 558 -31.94 -19.03 34.92
N LEU A 559 -32.38 -18.85 33.67
CA LEU A 559 -33.33 -17.79 33.30
C LEU A 559 -34.68 -17.98 34.00
N GLN A 560 -35.19 -19.20 34.08
CA GLN A 560 -36.42 -19.54 34.83
C GLN A 560 -36.27 -19.20 36.32
N ALA A 561 -35.13 -19.55 36.93
CA ALA A 561 -34.86 -19.25 38.33
C ALA A 561 -34.65 -17.73 38.59
N LEU A 562 -34.11 -16.98 37.62
CA LEU A 562 -34.02 -15.52 37.68
C LEU A 562 -35.42 -14.89 37.61
N TYR A 563 -36.27 -15.35 36.70
CA TYR A 563 -37.66 -14.92 36.56
C TYR A 563 -38.44 -15.11 37.86
N GLU A 564 -38.41 -16.30 38.46
CA GLU A 564 -39.17 -16.57 39.69
C GLU A 564 -38.75 -15.66 40.86
N ILE A 565 -37.43 -15.49 41.09
CA ILE A 565 -36.92 -14.60 42.16
C ILE A 565 -37.26 -13.13 41.86
N ALA A 566 -37.15 -12.69 40.61
CA ALA A 566 -37.38 -11.30 40.22
C ALA A 566 -38.86 -10.89 40.24
N ILE A 567 -39.79 -11.82 39.96
CA ILE A 567 -41.24 -11.54 39.97
C ILE A 567 -41.88 -11.83 41.35
N ARG A 568 -41.47 -12.88 42.07
CA ARG A 568 -42.11 -13.26 43.36
C ARG A 568 -41.43 -12.70 44.61
N ASP A 569 -40.09 -12.63 44.62
CA ASP A 569 -39.31 -12.33 45.84
C ASP A 569 -38.70 -10.92 45.86
N PHE A 570 -38.65 -10.23 44.72
CA PHE A 570 -38.00 -8.92 44.61
C PHE A 570 -38.96 -7.73 44.82
N PHE A 571 -40.25 -7.85 44.51
CA PHE A 571 -41.25 -6.87 44.92
C PHE A 571 -41.51 -6.95 46.44
N LYS A 572 -41.88 -5.82 47.06
CA LYS A 572 -42.31 -5.80 48.47
C LYS A 572 -43.77 -6.21 48.66
N ASP A 573 -44.63 -5.83 47.72
CA ASP A 573 -46.07 -6.17 47.72
C ASP A 573 -46.32 -7.40 46.85
N GLN A 574 -47.03 -8.41 47.38
CA GLN A 574 -47.32 -9.65 46.67
C GLN A 574 -48.60 -9.53 45.83
N ARG A 575 -48.46 -9.61 44.49
CA ARG A 575 -49.58 -9.61 43.52
C ARG A 575 -50.05 -11.04 43.23
N THR A 576 -51.33 -11.23 42.90
CA THR A 576 -51.84 -12.55 42.47
C THR A 576 -51.46 -12.86 41.02
N ILE A 577 -51.61 -14.12 40.59
CA ILE A 577 -51.23 -14.56 39.25
C ILE A 577 -52.08 -13.86 38.18
N GLU A 578 -53.35 -13.58 38.48
CA GLU A 578 -54.28 -12.85 37.62
C GLU A 578 -53.81 -11.40 37.44
N GLN A 579 -53.46 -10.72 38.54
CA GLN A 579 -52.92 -9.35 38.51
C GLN A 579 -51.61 -9.27 37.72
N LEU A 580 -50.69 -10.22 37.90
CA LEU A 580 -49.45 -10.28 37.11
C LEU A 580 -49.71 -10.42 35.61
N ARG A 581 -50.82 -11.06 35.18
CA ARG A 581 -51.19 -11.19 33.77
C ARG A 581 -51.87 -9.94 33.22
N GLU A 582 -52.58 -9.17 34.06
CA GLU A 582 -53.10 -7.85 33.73
C GLU A 582 -51.96 -6.83 33.58
N ASP A 583 -51.06 -6.76 34.56
CA ASP A 583 -49.85 -5.91 34.60
C ASP A 583 -48.86 -6.20 33.46
N GLY A 584 -48.94 -7.37 32.82
CA GLY A 584 -47.98 -7.80 31.79
C GLY A 584 -46.69 -8.42 32.34
N LEU A 585 -46.68 -8.80 33.63
CA LEU A 585 -45.60 -9.48 34.35
C LEU A 585 -45.74 -11.02 34.37
N ALA A 586 -46.66 -11.59 33.58
CA ALA A 586 -46.80 -13.04 33.36
C ALA A 586 -47.44 -13.39 31.99
N PRO A 587 -47.05 -14.53 31.36
CA PRO A 587 -47.57 -14.97 30.05
C PRO A 587 -49.09 -15.08 29.94
N ARG A 588 -49.65 -14.74 28.77
CA ARG A 588 -51.09 -14.72 28.52
C ARG A 588 -51.63 -15.98 27.84
N ASP A 589 -50.82 -16.76 27.11
CA ASP A 589 -51.25 -18.06 26.55
C ASP A 589 -50.13 -19.15 26.60
N PRO A 590 -50.37 -20.40 27.08
CA PRO A 590 -49.28 -21.32 27.45
C PRO A 590 -48.50 -22.03 26.32
N ALA A 591 -48.59 -21.58 25.06
CA ALA A 591 -48.49 -22.51 23.91
C ALA A 591 -47.39 -22.26 22.84
N SER A 592 -46.58 -21.19 22.90
CA SER A 592 -45.68 -20.81 21.77
C SER A 592 -44.22 -20.58 22.13
N MET A 593 -43.28 -21.35 21.54
CA MET A 593 -41.84 -21.28 21.86
C MET A 593 -40.92 -21.82 20.73
N ALA A 594 -40.65 -21.04 19.64
CA ALA A 594 -39.55 -21.31 18.67
C ALA A 594 -39.19 -20.15 17.67
N GLY A 595 -37.93 -19.69 17.64
CA GLY A 595 -37.21 -19.13 16.45
C GLY A 595 -37.24 -17.62 16.07
N LEU A 596 -36.06 -16.97 15.94
CA LEU A 596 -35.84 -15.60 15.36
C LEU A 596 -34.81 -15.62 14.18
N LEU A 597 -34.57 -14.49 13.48
CA LEU A 597 -33.74 -14.36 12.25
C LEU A 597 -33.17 -12.92 12.01
N PHE A 598 -32.26 -12.68 11.03
CA PHE A 598 -32.05 -11.46 10.14
C PHE A 598 -30.57 -11.24 9.62
N GLU A 599 -30.31 -10.59 8.44
CA GLU A 599 -28.97 -10.04 8.00
C GLU A 599 -28.87 -9.09 6.72
N LYS A 600 -27.87 -8.16 6.67
CA LYS A 600 -26.95 -7.60 5.56
C LYS A 600 -27.33 -6.73 4.26
N CYS A 601 -26.43 -5.77 3.86
CA CYS A 601 -26.04 -5.19 2.48
C CYS A 601 -26.80 -3.95 1.80
N PRO A 602 -26.55 -3.37 0.55
CA PRO A 602 -25.65 -3.62 -0.65
C PRO A 602 -24.93 -2.39 -1.42
N HIS A 603 -24.68 -2.40 -2.77
CA HIS A 603 -23.42 -2.05 -3.58
C HIS A 603 -23.53 -1.11 -4.87
N PRO A 604 -22.64 -0.91 -5.95
CA PRO A 604 -21.18 -1.12 -6.42
C PRO A 604 -20.02 -0.02 -6.58
N TYR A 605 -19.15 0.26 -7.58
CA TYR A 605 -18.87 0.02 -9.04
C TYR A 605 -17.33 0.21 -9.32
N TYR A 606 -16.68 0.02 -10.50
CA TYR A 606 -17.07 -0.27 -11.90
C TYR A 606 -16.13 -1.22 -12.72
N ASN A 607 -16.73 -1.88 -13.73
CA ASN A 607 -16.19 -2.54 -14.95
C ASN A 607 -15.56 -3.95 -14.88
N GLU A 608 -15.82 -4.69 -13.81
CA GLU A 608 -16.00 -6.15 -13.90
C GLU A 608 -17.51 -6.49 -13.85
N GLU A 609 -17.91 -7.73 -13.58
CA GLU A 609 -19.32 -8.16 -13.56
C GLU A 609 -20.18 -7.36 -12.57
N VAL A 610 -21.38 -6.95 -12.99
CA VAL A 610 -22.33 -6.24 -12.12
C VAL A 610 -22.78 -7.13 -10.96
N LEU A 611 -23.46 -8.20 -11.34
CA LEU A 611 -24.18 -9.15 -10.50
C LEU A 611 -24.06 -10.51 -11.21
N TYR A 612 -23.56 -11.56 -10.56
CA TYR A 612 -23.40 -12.88 -11.21
C TYR A 612 -24.68 -13.29 -11.92
N SER A 613 -24.61 -13.67 -13.20
CA SER A 613 -25.77 -14.14 -13.97
C SER A 613 -26.30 -15.49 -13.46
N LYS A 614 -27.51 -15.90 -13.84
CA LYS A 614 -28.03 -17.23 -13.46
C LYS A 614 -27.18 -18.34 -14.05
N GLU A 615 -26.75 -18.14 -15.29
CA GLU A 615 -25.90 -19.02 -16.07
C GLU A 615 -24.55 -19.16 -15.39
N GLN A 616 -23.90 -18.05 -15.01
CA GLN A 616 -22.59 -18.06 -14.34
C GLN A 616 -22.58 -18.75 -12.98
N LEU A 617 -23.69 -18.70 -12.22
CA LEU A 617 -23.81 -19.41 -10.95
C LEU A 617 -23.99 -20.93 -11.11
N TRP A 618 -24.46 -21.37 -12.27
CA TRP A 618 -24.84 -22.76 -12.54
C TRP A 618 -23.88 -23.48 -13.51
N THR A 619 -23.17 -22.76 -14.37
CA THR A 619 -22.13 -23.33 -15.24
C THR A 619 -21.02 -23.95 -14.40
N GLU A 620 -20.90 -25.27 -14.50
CA GLU A 620 -19.80 -26.04 -13.94
C GLU A 620 -18.52 -25.82 -14.75
N ASN A 621 -17.38 -25.87 -14.06
CA ASN A 621 -16.07 -25.89 -14.68
C ASN A 621 -15.69 -27.30 -15.19
N GLU A 622 -14.48 -27.46 -15.71
CA GLU A 622 -13.89 -28.75 -16.13
C GLU A 622 -13.70 -29.77 -14.99
N ASP A 623 -13.95 -29.41 -13.73
CA ASP A 623 -13.94 -30.28 -12.55
C ASP A 623 -15.36 -30.62 -12.04
N GLY A 624 -16.44 -30.19 -12.72
CA GLY A 624 -17.82 -30.38 -12.27
C GLY A 624 -18.26 -29.43 -11.14
N ILE A 625 -17.54 -28.31 -10.95
CA ILE A 625 -17.73 -27.36 -9.85
C ILE A 625 -18.30 -26.05 -10.38
N SER A 626 -19.49 -25.68 -9.92
CA SER A 626 -20.11 -24.37 -10.19
C SER A 626 -19.70 -23.31 -9.17
N ILE A 627 -19.81 -22.03 -9.55
CA ILE A 627 -19.51 -20.89 -8.65
C ILE A 627 -20.36 -20.95 -7.39
N LEU A 628 -21.64 -21.33 -7.50
CA LEU A 628 -22.53 -21.43 -6.35
C LEU A 628 -22.15 -22.58 -5.41
N TYR A 629 -21.83 -23.78 -5.93
CA TYR A 629 -21.42 -24.92 -5.10
C TYR A 629 -20.21 -24.58 -4.22
N TYR A 630 -19.21 -23.91 -4.80
CA TYR A 630 -18.03 -23.46 -4.08
C TYR A 630 -18.35 -22.36 -3.05
N LEU A 631 -19.16 -21.36 -3.41
CA LEU A 631 -19.52 -20.28 -2.48
C LEU A 631 -20.34 -20.83 -1.30
N TRP A 632 -21.22 -21.80 -1.53
CA TRP A 632 -21.85 -22.57 -0.47
C TRP A 632 -20.80 -23.31 0.37
N THR A 633 -19.89 -24.07 -0.24
CA THR A 633 -18.86 -24.85 0.47
C THR A 633 -17.96 -24.00 1.39
N ILE A 634 -17.58 -22.78 0.97
CA ILE A 634 -16.76 -21.88 1.80
C ILE A 634 -17.58 -21.13 2.86
N TYR A 635 -18.85 -20.83 2.59
CA TYR A 635 -19.70 -20.02 3.45
C TYR A 635 -20.94 -20.79 3.96
N ASP A 636 -20.79 -22.08 4.29
CA ASP A 636 -21.90 -23.01 4.57
C ASP A 636 -22.86 -22.52 5.68
N ASP A 637 -22.33 -21.96 6.78
CA ASP A 637 -23.16 -21.36 7.83
C ASP A 637 -23.90 -20.09 7.37
N ASP A 638 -23.28 -19.30 6.50
CA ASP A 638 -23.85 -18.07 5.92
C ASP A 638 -24.84 -18.37 4.77
N TRP A 639 -24.80 -19.60 4.22
CA TRP A 639 -25.78 -20.17 3.31
C TRP A 639 -27.01 -20.69 4.07
N LYS A 640 -26.82 -21.44 5.17
CA LYS A 640 -27.92 -21.87 6.06
C LYS A 640 -28.77 -20.69 6.52
N ASN A 641 -28.13 -19.62 7.02
CA ASN A 641 -28.81 -18.39 7.46
C ASN A 641 -29.58 -17.69 6.31
N PHE A 642 -29.08 -17.78 5.08
CA PHE A 642 -29.77 -17.24 3.91
C PHE A 642 -30.97 -18.09 3.50
N MET A 643 -30.83 -19.41 3.42
CA MET A 643 -31.93 -20.33 3.15
C MET A 643 -33.05 -20.18 4.18
N GLU A 644 -32.70 -19.97 5.46
CA GLU A 644 -33.69 -19.73 6.52
C GLU A 644 -34.49 -18.43 6.28
N ARG A 645 -33.84 -17.33 5.88
CA ARG A 645 -34.56 -16.09 5.51
C ARG A 645 -35.47 -16.30 4.33
N MET A 646 -34.99 -16.89 3.24
CA MET A 646 -35.82 -17.11 2.05
C MET A 646 -37.08 -17.92 2.42
N ARG A 647 -36.95 -18.92 3.30
CA ARG A 647 -38.09 -19.69 3.83
C ARG A 647 -39.06 -18.85 4.67
N ARG A 648 -38.57 -17.94 5.53
CA ARG A 648 -39.47 -17.01 6.27
C ARG A 648 -40.05 -15.89 5.40
N GLU A 649 -39.42 -15.56 4.28
CA GLU A 649 -39.94 -14.68 3.23
C GLU A 649 -40.85 -15.41 2.22
N GLY A 650 -41.39 -16.58 2.58
CA GLY A 650 -42.43 -17.29 1.82
C GLY A 650 -41.96 -18.41 0.87
N MET A 651 -40.66 -18.75 0.85
CA MET A 651 -40.15 -19.87 0.05
C MET A 651 -40.48 -21.21 0.71
N VAL A 652 -41.27 -22.06 0.06
CA VAL A 652 -41.74 -23.35 0.62
C VAL A 652 -40.87 -24.52 0.15
N LYS A 653 -40.29 -24.43 -1.05
CA LYS A 653 -39.34 -25.42 -1.60
C LYS A 653 -38.03 -24.76 -1.97
N ASP A 654 -36.93 -25.46 -1.77
CA ASP A 654 -35.60 -24.93 -2.11
C ASP A 654 -35.43 -24.69 -3.63
N ASP A 655 -36.21 -25.35 -4.50
CA ASP A 655 -36.24 -25.08 -5.95
C ASP A 655 -36.76 -23.67 -6.30
N GLU A 656 -37.62 -23.09 -5.45
CA GLU A 656 -38.23 -21.76 -5.68
C GLU A 656 -37.18 -20.63 -5.58
N ILE A 657 -35.97 -20.94 -5.09
CA ILE A 657 -34.83 -20.01 -5.10
C ILE A 657 -34.34 -19.70 -6.51
N TRP A 658 -34.62 -20.58 -7.49
CA TRP A 658 -34.21 -20.42 -8.89
C TRP A 658 -35.26 -19.75 -9.78
N THR A 659 -36.46 -19.50 -9.23
CA THR A 659 -37.60 -18.88 -9.92
C THR A 659 -38.01 -17.58 -9.21
N THR A 660 -38.52 -17.68 -7.98
CA THR A 660 -39.12 -16.57 -7.23
C THR A 660 -38.07 -15.72 -6.52
N LYS A 661 -37.08 -16.35 -5.86
CA LYS A 661 -36.01 -15.66 -5.10
C LYS A 661 -34.68 -15.58 -5.87
N LEU A 662 -34.72 -15.70 -7.20
CA LEU A 662 -33.53 -15.70 -8.05
C LEU A 662 -32.68 -14.43 -7.89
N ARG A 663 -33.30 -13.26 -7.68
CA ARG A 663 -32.54 -12.02 -7.50
C ARG A 663 -31.77 -12.01 -6.19
N ASP A 664 -32.37 -12.51 -5.12
CA ASP A 664 -31.76 -12.58 -3.79
C ASP A 664 -30.62 -13.61 -3.76
N LEU A 665 -30.74 -14.71 -4.49
CA LEU A 665 -29.64 -15.65 -4.75
C LEU A 665 -28.47 -15.01 -5.51
N ARG A 666 -28.77 -14.34 -6.64
CA ARG A 666 -27.75 -13.60 -7.43
C ARG A 666 -27.03 -12.55 -6.57
N LEU A 667 -27.77 -11.85 -5.72
CA LEU A 667 -27.25 -10.91 -4.74
C LEU A 667 -26.37 -11.61 -3.69
N TRP A 668 -26.86 -12.66 -3.02
CA TRP A 668 -26.11 -13.43 -2.01
C TRP A 668 -24.74 -13.91 -2.54
N ALA A 669 -24.69 -14.44 -3.75
CA ALA A 669 -23.44 -14.88 -4.36
C ALA A 669 -22.53 -13.69 -4.71
N SER A 670 -23.08 -12.64 -5.31
CA SER A 670 -22.34 -11.45 -5.73
C SER A 670 -21.68 -10.73 -4.55
N TYR A 671 -22.35 -10.75 -3.39
CA TYR A 671 -21.89 -10.17 -2.13
C TYR A 671 -20.66 -10.89 -1.53
N ARG A 672 -20.34 -12.10 -2.02
CA ARG A 672 -19.28 -12.99 -1.53
C ARG A 672 -18.18 -13.21 -2.57
N GLY A 673 -18.46 -13.02 -3.86
CA GLY A 673 -17.46 -12.88 -4.93
C GLY A 673 -16.76 -11.51 -4.98
N GLN A 674 -16.05 -11.25 -6.08
CA GLN A 674 -15.39 -9.96 -6.39
C GLN A 674 -16.24 -9.08 -7.34
N THR A 675 -17.56 -9.10 -7.20
CA THR A 675 -18.44 -8.35 -8.12
C THR A 675 -18.46 -6.85 -7.83
N LEU A 676 -18.98 -6.09 -8.78
CA LEU A 676 -19.55 -4.77 -8.53
C LEU A 676 -20.50 -4.82 -7.34
N PHE A 677 -21.43 -5.76 -7.30
CA PHE A 677 -22.27 -6.03 -6.13
C PHE A 677 -21.49 -6.52 -4.87
N ARG A 678 -20.25 -6.04 -4.64
CA ARG A 678 -19.55 -5.97 -3.36
C ARG A 678 -19.05 -4.57 -2.92
N THR A 679 -19.01 -3.55 -3.78
CA THR A 679 -18.22 -2.31 -3.51
C THR A 679 -18.98 -1.17 -2.78
N VAL A 680 -20.10 -0.63 -3.29
CA VAL A 680 -20.83 0.53 -2.70
C VAL A 680 -21.61 0.16 -1.44
N ARG A 681 -21.47 -1.07 -0.92
CA ARG A 681 -21.84 -1.37 0.47
C ARG A 681 -20.88 -0.66 1.37
N GLY A 682 -19.59 -0.86 1.18
CA GLY A 682 -18.59 -0.12 1.93
C GLY A 682 -18.69 1.38 1.75
N MET A 683 -19.08 1.84 0.56
CA MET A 683 -19.15 3.27 0.28
C MET A 683 -20.48 3.90 0.74
N MET A 684 -21.61 3.18 0.64
CA MET A 684 -22.89 3.58 1.25
C MET A 684 -22.94 3.28 2.74
N TYR A 685 -22.02 2.49 3.29
CA TYR A 685 -21.80 2.47 4.73
C TYR A 685 -21.28 3.81 5.22
N TYR A 686 -20.50 4.58 4.43
CA TYR A 686 -20.29 5.99 4.76
C TYR A 686 -21.62 6.77 4.76
N TYR A 687 -22.50 6.59 3.77
CA TYR A 687 -23.81 7.28 3.74
C TYR A 687 -24.73 6.88 4.92
N ARG A 688 -24.83 5.59 5.24
CA ARG A 688 -25.61 5.06 6.38
C ARG A 688 -25.01 5.52 7.72
N ALA A 689 -23.68 5.47 7.87
CA ALA A 689 -22.99 5.98 9.05
C ALA A 689 -23.18 7.49 9.21
N LEU A 690 -23.13 8.27 8.13
CA LEU A 690 -23.40 9.71 8.14
C LEU A 690 -24.86 10.03 8.45
N LYS A 691 -25.82 9.22 8.00
CA LYS A 691 -27.24 9.37 8.40
C LYS A 691 -27.40 9.06 9.88
N MET A 692 -26.81 7.96 10.38
CA MET A 692 -26.85 7.58 11.80
C MET A 692 -26.19 8.65 12.68
N LEU A 693 -25.02 9.16 12.29
CA LEU A 693 -24.35 10.25 13.00
C LEU A 693 -25.13 11.57 12.91
N ALA A 694 -25.76 11.89 11.78
CA ALA A 694 -26.60 13.08 11.67
C ALA A 694 -27.86 12.99 12.55
N PHE A 695 -28.51 11.83 12.60
CA PHE A 695 -29.59 11.54 13.54
C PHE A 695 -29.13 11.72 14.99
N LEU A 696 -28.02 11.09 15.39
CA LEU A 696 -27.44 11.22 16.73
C LEU A 696 -26.96 12.65 17.08
N ASP A 697 -26.53 13.44 16.09
CA ASP A 697 -26.17 14.87 16.25
C ASP A 697 -27.42 15.78 16.42
N SER A 698 -28.64 15.32 16.08
CA SER A 698 -29.87 16.14 16.09
C SER A 698 -31.05 15.63 16.92
N ALA A 699 -31.06 14.35 17.30
CA ALA A 699 -32.11 13.72 18.09
C ALA A 699 -32.01 14.11 19.57
N SER A 700 -33.14 14.36 20.23
CA SER A 700 -33.18 14.48 21.69
C SER A 700 -33.05 13.10 22.36
N GLU A 701 -32.82 13.08 23.67
CA GLU A 701 -32.76 11.85 24.47
C GLU A 701 -34.09 11.06 24.43
N MET A 702 -35.22 11.73 24.13
CA MET A 702 -36.51 11.08 23.84
C MET A 702 -36.56 10.52 22.41
N ASP A 703 -36.15 11.29 21.40
CA ASP A 703 -36.16 10.83 20.00
C ASP A 703 -35.22 9.63 19.79
N ILE A 704 -34.14 9.51 20.57
CA ILE A 704 -33.27 8.33 20.57
C ILE A 704 -33.99 7.11 21.16
N ARG A 705 -34.78 7.28 22.25
CA ARG A 705 -35.59 6.20 22.84
C ARG A 705 -36.72 5.75 21.91
N GLU A 706 -37.48 6.69 21.34
CA GLU A 706 -38.54 6.38 20.36
C GLU A 706 -37.96 5.84 19.04
N GLY A 707 -36.82 6.35 18.58
CA GLY A 707 -36.12 5.86 17.38
C GLY A 707 -35.60 4.43 17.51
N ILE A 708 -35.23 4.00 18.72
CA ILE A 708 -34.90 2.59 19.02
C ILE A 708 -36.17 1.71 18.94
N GLN A 709 -37.34 2.23 19.30
CA GLN A 709 -38.62 1.54 19.12
C GLN A 709 -39.06 1.49 17.64
N GLU A 710 -38.92 2.58 16.86
CA GLU A 710 -39.12 2.56 15.40
C GLU A 710 -38.16 1.58 14.71
N LEU A 711 -36.88 1.49 15.12
CA LEU A 711 -35.96 0.49 14.56
C LEU A 711 -36.34 -0.96 14.91
N GLY A 712 -37.01 -1.18 16.05
CA GLY A 712 -37.57 -2.47 16.42
C GLY A 712 -38.72 -2.91 15.51
N SER A 713 -39.62 -1.99 15.14
CA SER A 713 -40.79 -2.29 14.28
C SER A 713 -40.49 -2.27 12.78
N VAL A 714 -39.50 -1.49 12.33
CA VAL A 714 -39.02 -1.49 10.92
C VAL A 714 -38.43 -2.85 10.48
N GLY A 715 -38.23 -3.79 11.41
CA GLY A 715 -37.84 -5.17 11.11
C GLY A 715 -38.91 -6.02 10.39
N GLU A 716 -40.18 -5.59 10.30
CA GLU A 716 -41.26 -6.44 9.73
C GLU A 716 -41.81 -5.99 8.37
N ASP A 717 -41.72 -4.71 8.00
CA ASP A 717 -42.32 -4.16 6.76
C ASP A 717 -41.26 -3.72 5.70
N VAL A 718 -40.44 -4.68 5.27
CA VAL A 718 -39.63 -4.57 4.04
C VAL A 718 -39.90 -5.76 3.11
N SER A 719 -41.17 -5.92 2.76
CA SER A 719 -41.58 -6.77 1.63
C SER A 719 -41.23 -6.08 0.30
N LEU A 720 -40.83 -6.87 -0.71
CA LEU A 720 -40.04 -6.35 -1.85
C LEU A 720 -40.86 -5.91 -3.08
N ASP A 721 -42.18 -5.80 -2.96
CA ASP A 721 -43.12 -5.64 -4.09
C ASP A 721 -44.12 -4.48 -3.93
N GLY A 722 -44.59 -3.94 -5.06
CA GLY A 722 -45.91 -3.27 -5.09
C GLY A 722 -45.99 -1.74 -4.98
N PHE A 723 -45.00 -0.96 -5.43
CA PHE A 723 -45.12 0.52 -5.50
C PHE A 723 -46.03 1.01 -6.65
N ASN A 724 -47.29 0.56 -6.68
CA ASN A 724 -48.23 0.83 -7.76
C ASN A 724 -49.71 0.84 -7.31
N SER A 725 -50.10 1.84 -6.51
CA SER A 725 -51.50 2.08 -6.16
C SER A 725 -51.83 3.58 -6.10
N LYS A 726 -52.95 3.98 -6.71
CA LYS A 726 -53.54 5.33 -6.59
C LYS A 726 -54.68 5.25 -5.57
N VAL A 727 -54.53 5.90 -4.41
CA VAL A 727 -55.67 6.15 -3.50
C VAL A 727 -55.66 7.62 -3.05
N SER A 728 -56.83 8.25 -3.12
CA SER A 728 -57.08 9.64 -2.71
C SER A 728 -57.20 9.79 -1.19
N PRO A 729 -56.89 10.97 -0.61
CA PRO A 729 -57.02 11.19 0.83
C PRO A 729 -58.49 11.16 1.28
N SER A 730 -58.77 10.49 2.40
CA SER A 730 -60.06 10.51 3.10
C SER A 730 -59.87 10.99 4.54
N SER A 731 -60.91 11.57 5.13
CA SER A 731 -60.80 12.43 6.32
C SER A 731 -61.33 11.80 7.61
N ARG A 732 -60.48 11.79 8.66
CA ARG A 732 -60.77 11.78 10.11
C ARG A 732 -59.42 11.69 10.85
N SER A 733 -59.20 12.29 12.01
CA SER A 733 -59.94 13.34 12.74
C SER A 733 -58.96 14.09 13.66
N LEU A 734 -59.24 15.35 14.00
CA LEU A 734 -58.30 16.21 14.72
C LEU A 734 -58.16 15.81 16.21
N GLY A 735 -56.92 15.66 16.70
CA GLY A 735 -56.64 15.45 18.13
C GLY A 735 -55.14 15.25 18.40
N GLY A 736 -54.53 16.14 19.20
CA GLY A 736 -53.10 16.11 19.54
C GLY A 736 -52.22 16.95 18.59
N ALA A 737 -51.69 18.07 19.09
CA ALA A 737 -50.96 19.05 18.29
C ALA A 737 -49.43 18.88 18.38
N SER A 738 -48.89 17.77 17.84
CA SER A 738 -47.44 17.48 17.81
C SER A 738 -46.86 17.14 16.43
N SER A 739 -47.70 16.86 15.42
CA SER A 739 -47.28 16.25 14.14
C SER A 739 -46.54 17.18 13.16
N SER A 740 -46.46 18.48 13.42
CA SER A 740 -45.88 19.47 12.47
C SER A 740 -44.35 19.52 12.45
N LEU A 741 -43.67 19.13 13.54
CA LEU A 741 -42.21 19.28 13.68
C LEU A 741 -41.42 18.05 13.19
N ASN A 742 -41.90 16.83 13.46
CA ASN A 742 -41.20 15.61 13.06
C ASN A 742 -41.08 15.45 11.53
N LEU A 743 -41.97 16.09 10.76
CA LEU A 743 -41.88 16.14 9.29
C LEU A 743 -40.79 17.10 8.79
N LEU A 744 -40.43 18.16 9.55
CA LEU A 744 -39.32 19.07 9.21
C LEU A 744 -37.97 18.37 9.41
N PHE A 745 -37.79 17.65 10.52
CA PHE A 745 -36.49 17.06 10.88
C PHE A 745 -36.12 15.83 10.03
N LYS A 746 -37.06 14.92 9.71
CA LYS A 746 -36.78 13.73 8.86
C LYS A 746 -36.29 14.08 7.44
N GLY A 747 -36.39 15.35 7.00
CA GLY A 747 -35.75 15.86 5.78
C GLY A 747 -34.30 16.37 5.95
N HIS A 748 -33.94 16.90 7.12
CA HIS A 748 -32.67 17.61 7.35
C HIS A 748 -31.46 16.65 7.43
N GLU A 749 -31.63 15.47 8.03
CA GLU A 749 -30.62 14.40 8.05
C GLU A 749 -30.25 13.92 6.64
N LYS A 750 -31.26 13.66 5.79
CA LYS A 750 -31.08 13.28 4.39
C LYS A 750 -30.35 14.38 3.62
N GLY A 751 -30.77 15.63 3.79
CA GLY A 751 -30.08 16.79 3.20
C GLY A 751 -28.61 16.85 3.61
N ALA A 752 -28.32 16.82 4.91
CA ALA A 752 -26.96 16.92 5.44
C ALA A 752 -26.04 15.76 5.00
N SER A 753 -26.54 14.52 4.99
CA SER A 753 -25.79 13.34 4.55
C SER A 753 -25.53 13.34 3.03
N LEU A 754 -26.49 13.77 2.21
CA LEU A 754 -26.33 13.95 0.76
C LEU A 754 -25.46 15.15 0.36
N MET A 755 -25.33 16.17 1.24
CA MET A 755 -24.44 17.32 1.04
C MET A 755 -22.99 17.04 1.47
N LYS A 756 -22.76 16.27 2.55
CA LYS A 756 -21.41 16.03 3.08
C LYS A 756 -20.54 15.16 2.15
N PHE A 757 -21.10 14.17 1.45
CA PHE A 757 -20.34 13.24 0.59
C PHE A 757 -20.95 13.09 -0.80
N THR A 758 -20.11 13.14 -1.84
CA THR A 758 -20.51 12.96 -3.25
C THR A 758 -19.95 11.64 -3.77
N TYR A 759 -20.80 10.61 -3.86
CA TYR A 759 -20.43 9.31 -4.43
C TYR A 759 -20.54 9.37 -5.95
N VAL A 760 -19.40 9.32 -6.64
CA VAL A 760 -19.28 9.29 -8.10
C VAL A 760 -18.60 7.98 -8.50
N VAL A 761 -19.11 7.37 -9.55
CA VAL A 761 -18.78 5.99 -9.92
C VAL A 761 -18.61 5.94 -11.44
N ALA A 762 -17.43 5.54 -11.92
CA ALA A 762 -16.94 5.92 -13.26
C ALA A 762 -16.94 4.78 -14.29
N CYS A 763 -17.73 4.92 -15.36
CA CYS A 763 -17.86 3.94 -16.44
C CYS A 763 -17.65 4.55 -17.82
N GLN A 764 -16.53 4.26 -18.47
CA GLN A 764 -16.34 4.70 -19.86
C GLN A 764 -17.34 4.12 -20.87
N ILE A 765 -18.06 3.03 -20.55
CA ILE A 765 -18.88 2.30 -21.53
C ILE A 765 -20.41 2.36 -21.30
N TYR A 766 -20.91 3.02 -20.25
CA TYR A 766 -22.33 2.91 -19.87
C TYR A 766 -23.29 3.39 -20.97
N GLY A 767 -22.99 4.51 -21.66
CA GLY A 767 -23.75 4.95 -22.83
C GLY A 767 -23.80 3.87 -23.93
N ALA A 768 -22.64 3.40 -24.36
CA ALA A 768 -22.54 2.33 -25.37
C ALA A 768 -23.13 0.97 -24.93
N GLN A 769 -23.32 0.72 -23.63
CA GLN A 769 -24.06 -0.45 -23.12
C GLN A 769 -25.58 -0.21 -23.17
N LYS A 770 -26.03 0.99 -22.78
CA LYS A 770 -27.43 1.46 -22.83
C LYS A 770 -27.97 1.46 -24.26
N ASP A 771 -27.19 1.95 -25.22
CA ASP A 771 -27.55 1.93 -26.66
C ASP A 771 -27.73 0.51 -27.21
N LYS A 772 -26.87 -0.42 -26.75
CA LYS A 772 -26.90 -1.84 -27.14
C LYS A 772 -27.93 -2.67 -26.39
N LYS A 773 -28.58 -2.12 -25.36
CA LYS A 773 -29.44 -2.83 -24.41
C LYS A 773 -28.73 -4.03 -23.76
N ASP A 774 -27.46 -3.83 -23.40
CA ASP A 774 -26.66 -4.78 -22.62
C ASP A 774 -27.26 -4.93 -21.21
N PRO A 775 -27.52 -6.16 -20.69
CA PRO A 775 -28.05 -6.38 -19.34
C PRO A 775 -27.28 -5.65 -18.23
N HIS A 776 -25.97 -5.45 -18.40
CA HIS A 776 -25.16 -4.66 -17.45
C HIS A 776 -25.74 -3.24 -17.25
N ALA A 777 -26.30 -2.62 -18.30
CA ALA A 777 -26.90 -1.28 -18.23
C ALA A 777 -28.18 -1.24 -17.38
N GLU A 778 -28.99 -2.31 -17.39
CA GLU A 778 -30.17 -2.43 -16.55
C GLU A 778 -29.79 -2.63 -15.08
N GLU A 779 -28.71 -3.38 -14.82
CA GLU A 779 -28.20 -3.62 -13.47
C GLU A 779 -27.53 -2.36 -12.89
N ILE A 780 -26.89 -1.54 -13.74
CA ILE A 780 -26.46 -0.15 -13.43
C ILE A 780 -27.64 0.74 -13.06
N LEU A 781 -28.70 0.74 -13.87
CA LEU A 781 -29.90 1.54 -13.60
C LEU A 781 -30.59 1.11 -12.29
N TYR A 782 -30.73 -0.20 -12.06
CA TYR A 782 -31.26 -0.77 -10.82
C TYR A 782 -30.46 -0.30 -9.60
N LEU A 783 -29.14 -0.17 -9.71
CA LEU A 783 -28.28 0.24 -8.60
C LEU A 783 -28.28 1.73 -8.31
N MET A 784 -28.45 2.58 -9.32
CA MET A 784 -28.81 3.98 -9.08
C MET A 784 -30.20 4.08 -8.43
N LYS A 785 -31.16 3.24 -8.84
CA LYS A 785 -32.51 3.19 -8.24
C LYS A 785 -32.51 2.75 -6.77
N HIS A 786 -31.58 1.91 -6.32
CA HIS A 786 -31.50 1.48 -4.91
C HIS A 786 -30.60 2.38 -4.04
N ASN A 787 -29.80 3.27 -4.62
CA ASN A 787 -28.87 4.13 -3.88
C ASN A 787 -29.05 5.60 -4.27
N GLU A 788 -29.95 6.31 -3.59
CA GLU A 788 -30.27 7.74 -3.80
C GLU A 788 -29.05 8.69 -3.83
N ALA A 789 -27.96 8.32 -3.13
CA ALA A 789 -26.72 9.09 -3.07
C ALA A 789 -25.71 8.79 -4.21
N LEU A 790 -25.96 7.77 -5.03
CA LEU A 790 -25.05 7.27 -6.08
C LEU A 790 -25.22 8.06 -7.39
N ARG A 791 -24.10 8.34 -8.06
CA ARG A 791 -24.05 9.03 -9.36
C ARG A 791 -23.10 8.29 -10.29
N VAL A 792 -23.52 8.01 -11.53
CA VAL A 792 -22.69 7.37 -12.55
C VAL A 792 -22.12 8.43 -13.47
N ALA A 793 -20.80 8.46 -13.64
CA ALA A 793 -20.11 9.25 -14.66
C ALA A 793 -19.77 8.35 -15.84
N TYR A 794 -20.02 8.80 -17.07
CA TYR A 794 -19.67 8.05 -18.28
C TYR A 794 -19.11 8.90 -19.42
N VAL A 795 -18.68 8.22 -20.49
CA VAL A 795 -18.27 8.84 -21.76
C VAL A 795 -19.31 8.48 -22.82
N ASP A 796 -19.80 9.50 -23.51
CA ASP A 796 -20.68 9.38 -24.67
C ASP A 796 -19.92 9.66 -25.97
N GLU A 797 -20.30 9.01 -27.07
CA GLU A 797 -19.66 9.08 -28.40
C GLU A 797 -20.67 9.50 -29.48
N VAL A 798 -20.82 10.80 -29.71
CA VAL A 798 -21.78 11.34 -30.68
C VAL A 798 -21.13 11.42 -32.07
N SER A 799 -21.70 10.72 -33.06
CA SER A 799 -21.27 10.82 -34.47
C SER A 799 -21.88 12.05 -35.13
N VAL A 800 -21.04 13.04 -35.48
CA VAL A 800 -21.48 14.31 -36.08
C VAL A 800 -21.30 14.33 -37.61
N GLY A 801 -20.47 13.42 -38.15
CA GLY A 801 -20.28 13.23 -39.59
C GLY A 801 -20.01 11.77 -39.97
N ARG A 802 -19.55 11.52 -41.21
CA ARG A 802 -19.20 10.16 -41.67
C ARG A 802 -18.00 9.55 -40.94
N ASP A 803 -17.03 10.38 -40.57
CA ASP A 803 -15.80 9.96 -39.87
C ASP A 803 -15.50 10.79 -38.61
N GLU A 804 -16.29 11.81 -38.30
CA GLU A 804 -16.08 12.69 -37.13
C GLU A 804 -16.97 12.30 -35.95
N LYS A 805 -16.31 11.98 -34.83
CA LYS A 805 -16.92 11.71 -33.53
C LYS A 805 -16.57 12.81 -32.53
N GLU A 806 -17.58 13.32 -31.85
CA GLU A 806 -17.43 14.09 -30.63
C GLU A 806 -17.53 13.20 -29.40
N TYR A 807 -16.88 13.62 -28.33
CA TYR A 807 -16.78 12.89 -27.08
C TYR A 807 -17.30 13.77 -25.95
N TYR A 808 -18.17 13.23 -25.10
CA TYR A 808 -18.74 13.96 -23.97
C TYR A 808 -18.54 13.18 -22.68
N SER A 809 -18.28 13.87 -21.57
CA SER A 809 -18.33 13.28 -20.23
C SER A 809 -19.63 13.68 -19.56
N VAL A 810 -20.43 12.67 -19.22
CA VAL A 810 -21.81 12.80 -18.74
C VAL A 810 -21.88 12.33 -17.29
N LEU A 811 -22.67 13.00 -16.45
CA LEU A 811 -22.98 12.55 -15.09
C LEU A 811 -24.48 12.37 -14.94
N VAL A 812 -24.92 11.17 -14.56
CA VAL A 812 -26.33 10.82 -14.33
C VAL A 812 -26.60 10.38 -12.89
N LYS A 813 -27.86 10.51 -12.49
CA LYS A 813 -28.45 9.88 -11.30
C LYS A 813 -29.77 9.19 -11.69
N TYR A 814 -30.29 8.33 -10.82
CA TYR A 814 -31.72 8.03 -10.83
C TYR A 814 -32.46 9.07 -9.98
N ASP A 815 -33.55 9.61 -10.49
CA ASP A 815 -34.43 10.51 -9.74
C ASP A 815 -35.66 9.76 -9.24
N GLN A 816 -35.80 9.68 -7.91
CA GLN A 816 -36.86 8.92 -7.25
C GLN A 816 -38.25 9.57 -7.41
N GLN A 817 -38.33 10.89 -7.60
CA GLN A 817 -39.61 11.59 -7.78
C GLN A 817 -40.10 11.46 -9.23
N LEU A 818 -39.19 11.51 -10.19
CA LEU A 818 -39.49 11.35 -11.61
C LEU A 818 -39.46 9.88 -12.09
N GLN A 819 -39.07 8.94 -11.21
CA GLN A 819 -38.88 7.51 -11.47
C GLN A 819 -38.04 7.18 -12.73
N LYS A 820 -37.09 8.05 -13.07
CA LYS A 820 -36.25 7.93 -14.27
C LYS A 820 -34.80 8.34 -14.04
N GLU A 821 -33.93 7.90 -14.94
CA GLU A 821 -32.57 8.43 -15.06
C GLU A 821 -32.62 9.92 -15.49
N VAL A 822 -31.72 10.73 -14.90
CA VAL A 822 -31.62 12.18 -15.17
C VAL A 822 -30.15 12.57 -15.27
N GLU A 823 -29.79 13.24 -16.36
CA GLU A 823 -28.49 13.88 -16.57
C GLU A 823 -28.35 15.15 -15.71
N ILE A 824 -27.19 15.29 -15.08
CA ILE A 824 -26.82 16.40 -14.20
C ILE A 824 -25.83 17.34 -14.90
N TYR A 825 -24.89 16.76 -15.66
CA TYR A 825 -23.87 17.48 -16.41
C TYR A 825 -23.56 16.74 -17.72
N HIS A 826 -23.32 17.51 -18.78
CA HIS A 826 -22.90 17.02 -20.10
C HIS A 826 -21.75 17.93 -20.57
N VAL A 827 -20.52 17.41 -20.62
CA VAL A 827 -19.29 18.21 -20.78
C VAL A 827 -18.50 17.73 -21.99
N GLN A 828 -18.37 18.57 -23.03
CA GLN A 828 -17.60 18.22 -24.23
C GLN A 828 -16.11 18.00 -23.90
N LEU A 829 -15.54 16.93 -24.43
CA LEU A 829 -14.13 16.55 -24.29
C LEU A 829 -13.35 16.94 -25.56
N PRO A 830 -12.05 17.27 -25.47
CA PRO A 830 -11.24 17.68 -26.62
C PRO A 830 -10.86 16.52 -27.57
N GLY A 831 -11.38 15.31 -27.34
CA GLY A 831 -11.12 14.10 -28.11
C GLY A 831 -11.34 12.82 -27.30
N LEU A 832 -11.03 11.67 -27.90
CA LEU A 832 -11.15 10.34 -27.29
C LEU A 832 -10.47 10.27 -25.91
N LEU A 833 -11.25 9.99 -24.87
CA LEU A 833 -10.74 9.91 -23.49
C LEU A 833 -9.76 8.74 -23.29
N LYS A 834 -10.04 7.57 -23.89
CA LYS A 834 -9.28 6.34 -23.64
C LYS A 834 -7.91 6.36 -24.31
N ILE A 835 -6.96 6.98 -23.62
CA ILE A 835 -5.57 7.07 -24.05
C ILE A 835 -4.83 5.77 -23.72
N GLY A 836 -4.83 5.33 -22.46
CA GLY A 836 -4.14 4.15 -21.94
C GLY A 836 -5.06 3.10 -21.29
N GLU A 837 -4.69 2.62 -20.10
CA GLU A 837 -5.27 1.40 -19.48
C GLU A 837 -6.76 1.54 -19.08
N GLY A 838 -7.23 2.75 -18.76
CA GLY A 838 -8.62 3.04 -18.41
C GLY A 838 -8.81 3.49 -16.97
N LYS A 839 -8.02 2.99 -16.00
CA LYS A 839 -8.08 3.41 -14.58
C LYS A 839 -7.66 4.90 -14.38
N PRO A 840 -6.50 5.38 -14.88
CA PRO A 840 -6.16 6.80 -14.74
C PRO A 840 -7.11 7.73 -15.52
N GLU A 841 -7.71 7.25 -16.62
CA GLU A 841 -8.76 7.96 -17.37
C GLU A 841 -10.10 8.01 -16.61
N ASN A 842 -10.47 6.93 -15.92
CA ASN A 842 -11.66 6.88 -15.05
C ASN A 842 -11.56 7.91 -13.92
N GLN A 843 -10.43 7.93 -13.21
CA GLN A 843 -10.22 8.88 -12.11
C GLN A 843 -10.20 10.34 -12.59
N ASN A 844 -9.49 10.63 -13.70
CA ASN A 844 -9.32 12.00 -14.17
C ASN A 844 -10.58 12.61 -14.85
N HIS A 845 -11.49 11.82 -15.43
CA HIS A 845 -12.78 12.39 -15.83
C HIS A 845 -13.74 12.50 -14.64
N ALA A 846 -13.80 11.51 -13.75
CA ALA A 846 -14.72 11.53 -12.61
C ALA A 846 -14.44 12.65 -11.60
N ILE A 847 -13.16 13.06 -11.43
CA ILE A 847 -12.77 14.07 -10.43
C ILE A 847 -13.49 15.42 -10.61
N ILE A 848 -13.87 15.80 -11.84
CA ILE A 848 -14.53 17.09 -12.13
C ILE A 848 -15.95 17.15 -11.54
N PHE A 849 -16.59 16.00 -11.32
CA PHE A 849 -17.93 15.86 -10.75
C PHE A 849 -17.92 15.82 -9.21
N THR A 850 -16.78 15.48 -8.59
CA THR A 850 -16.64 15.46 -7.12
C THR A 850 -16.80 16.85 -6.49
N ARG A 851 -17.16 16.91 -5.20
CA ARG A 851 -17.24 18.12 -4.39
C ARG A 851 -16.59 17.86 -3.01
N GLY A 852 -16.27 18.92 -2.26
CA GLY A 852 -15.59 18.85 -0.96
C GLY A 852 -14.06 19.05 -1.00
N ASP A 853 -13.45 19.03 0.19
CA ASP A 853 -12.04 19.38 0.43
C ASP A 853 -11.08 18.19 0.22
N ALA A 854 -11.59 16.98 0.49
CA ALA A 854 -10.90 15.72 0.34
C ALA A 854 -11.56 14.89 -0.77
N VAL A 855 -10.80 13.99 -1.39
CA VAL A 855 -11.31 12.95 -2.29
C VAL A 855 -10.70 11.62 -1.91
N GLN A 856 -11.53 10.58 -1.80
CA GLN A 856 -11.08 9.20 -1.64
C GLN A 856 -11.27 8.50 -2.99
N THR A 857 -10.26 7.74 -3.41
CA THR A 857 -10.39 6.79 -4.52
C THR A 857 -10.29 5.36 -3.99
N ILE A 858 -11.02 4.46 -4.63
CA ILE A 858 -11.28 3.09 -4.22
C ILE A 858 -11.07 2.21 -5.46
N ASP A 859 -10.30 1.13 -5.36
CA ASP A 859 -10.21 0.12 -6.41
C ASP A 859 -11.46 -0.79 -6.34
N MET A 860 -11.94 -1.30 -7.49
CA MET A 860 -13.24 -1.96 -7.56
C MET A 860 -13.37 -3.22 -6.68
N ASN A 861 -12.27 -3.93 -6.45
CA ASN A 861 -12.20 -5.10 -5.59
C ASN A 861 -12.16 -4.77 -4.08
N GLN A 862 -12.28 -3.50 -3.67
CA GLN A 862 -12.28 -3.09 -2.27
C GLN A 862 -13.70 -2.95 -1.69
N GLU A 863 -13.89 -3.45 -0.47
CA GLU A 863 -15.07 -3.19 0.35
C GLU A 863 -14.68 -2.50 1.65
N ASN A 864 -15.60 -1.75 2.25
CA ASN A 864 -15.42 -1.14 3.56
C ASN A 864 -16.50 -1.68 4.51
N TYR A 865 -16.23 -1.68 5.82
CA TYR A 865 -17.15 -2.18 6.83
C TYR A 865 -17.88 -1.01 7.53
N PHE A 866 -18.98 -1.28 8.25
CA PHE A 866 -19.84 -0.21 8.78
C PHE A 866 -19.20 0.49 9.98
N GLU A 867 -18.59 -0.31 10.84
CA GLU A 867 -17.72 0.07 11.95
C GLU A 867 -16.48 0.84 11.49
N GLU A 868 -15.97 0.57 10.29
CA GLU A 868 -14.85 1.31 9.67
C GLU A 868 -15.34 2.64 9.07
N ALA A 869 -16.56 2.67 8.51
CA ALA A 869 -17.18 3.87 7.98
C ALA A 869 -17.37 4.98 9.03
N LEU A 870 -17.72 4.59 10.27
CA LEU A 870 -17.84 5.53 11.41
C LEU A 870 -16.51 6.23 11.74
N LYS A 871 -15.37 5.59 11.50
CA LYS A 871 -14.02 6.13 11.79
C LYS A 871 -13.56 7.20 10.78
N MET A 872 -14.25 7.36 9.64
CA MET A 872 -13.86 8.29 8.58
C MET A 872 -13.77 9.75 9.07
N ARG A 873 -14.59 10.16 10.04
CA ARG A 873 -14.46 11.47 10.70
C ARG A 873 -13.06 11.65 11.28
N ASN A 874 -12.63 10.72 12.11
CA ASN A 874 -11.35 10.78 12.81
C ASN A 874 -10.18 10.83 11.82
N LEU A 875 -10.25 10.01 10.76
CA LEU A 875 -9.25 10.02 9.69
C LEU A 875 -9.16 11.39 9.00
N LEU A 876 -10.28 12.01 8.64
CA LEU A 876 -10.29 13.34 8.01
C LEU A 876 -9.75 14.45 8.93
N GLU A 877 -9.79 14.28 10.26
CA GLU A 877 -9.18 15.23 11.19
C GLU A 877 -7.63 15.17 11.20
N GLU A 878 -7.01 14.10 10.70
CA GLU A 878 -5.55 13.95 10.61
C GLU A 878 -4.90 14.87 9.55
N TYR A 879 -5.71 15.54 8.71
CA TYR A 879 -5.25 16.68 7.90
C TYR A 879 -4.88 17.93 8.72
N LYS A 880 -5.33 18.03 9.99
CA LYS A 880 -5.10 19.18 10.87
C LYS A 880 -3.69 19.19 11.52
N PRO A 881 -3.19 18.10 12.16
CA PRO A 881 -1.88 18.07 12.81
C PRO A 881 -0.68 18.03 11.84
N TYR A 882 0.52 18.20 12.40
CA TYR A 882 1.80 18.15 11.68
C TYR A 882 2.54 16.83 11.94
N TYR A 883 2.84 16.07 10.89
CA TYR A 883 3.57 14.79 10.96
C TYR A 883 5.07 15.02 10.73
N GLY A 884 5.69 15.80 11.61
CA GLY A 884 7.03 16.37 11.42
C GLY A 884 6.91 17.86 11.12
N ILE A 885 7.53 18.33 10.03
CA ILE A 885 7.43 19.75 9.59
C ILE A 885 6.23 20.04 8.67
N ARG A 886 5.47 19.01 8.25
CA ARG A 886 4.40 19.10 7.25
C ARG A 886 3.10 18.50 7.75
N LYS A 887 1.98 19.15 7.41
CA LYS A 887 0.65 18.49 7.39
C LYS A 887 0.60 17.46 6.26
N PRO A 888 -0.19 16.38 6.36
CA PRO A 888 -0.28 15.40 5.29
C PRO A 888 -1.08 15.98 4.10
N THR A 889 -0.72 15.55 2.90
CA THR A 889 -1.47 15.83 1.65
C THR A 889 -2.18 14.59 1.15
N ILE A 890 -1.76 13.39 1.59
CA ILE A 890 -2.44 12.12 1.40
C ILE A 890 -2.51 11.38 2.74
N LEU A 891 -3.67 10.82 3.08
CA LEU A 891 -3.87 9.89 4.19
C LEU A 891 -4.05 8.48 3.62
N GLY A 892 -3.24 7.52 4.05
CA GLY A 892 -3.37 6.12 3.61
C GLY A 892 -3.82 5.20 4.73
N ALA A 893 -4.97 4.56 4.57
CA ALA A 893 -5.48 3.52 5.46
C ALA A 893 -4.77 2.16 5.23
N ARG A 894 -5.05 1.18 6.09
CA ARG A 894 -4.63 -0.22 5.93
C ARG A 894 -5.53 -0.97 4.93
N GLU A 895 -4.95 -1.92 4.19
CA GLU A 895 -5.70 -2.93 3.44
C GLU A 895 -5.75 -4.27 4.21
N HIS A 896 -6.84 -5.02 4.08
CA HIS A 896 -6.99 -6.38 4.61
C HIS A 896 -7.52 -7.33 3.52
N ILE A 897 -6.84 -8.45 3.29
CA ILE A 897 -7.20 -9.37 2.18
C ILE A 897 -8.18 -10.42 2.69
N PHE A 898 -9.45 -10.28 2.29
CA PHE A 898 -10.51 -11.20 2.74
C PHE A 898 -10.54 -12.53 1.97
N THR A 899 -9.78 -12.68 0.87
CA THR A 899 -9.62 -13.95 0.12
C THR A 899 -8.45 -14.80 0.60
N SER A 900 -7.93 -14.54 1.81
CA SER A 900 -6.70 -15.14 2.36
C SER A 900 -6.85 -16.60 2.80
N SER A 901 -8.00 -16.99 3.36
CA SER A 901 -8.31 -18.36 3.83
C SER A 901 -8.61 -19.36 2.70
N VAL A 902 -8.68 -18.89 1.47
CA VAL A 902 -9.27 -19.60 0.32
C VAL A 902 -8.35 -20.67 -0.29
N SER A 903 -7.04 -20.46 -0.27
CA SER A 903 -6.06 -21.43 -0.79
C SER A 903 -4.70 -21.21 -0.13
N SER A 904 -3.80 -22.20 -0.20
CA SER A 904 -2.42 -22.05 0.28
C SER A 904 -1.68 -20.92 -0.44
N VAL A 905 -1.85 -20.81 -1.77
CA VAL A 905 -1.22 -19.75 -2.58
C VAL A 905 -1.73 -18.36 -2.19
N ASN A 906 -3.03 -18.23 -1.91
CA ASN A 906 -3.64 -16.99 -1.40
C ASN A 906 -3.14 -16.65 0.00
N TRP A 907 -3.00 -17.65 0.89
CA TRP A 907 -2.47 -17.46 2.24
C TRP A 907 -1.02 -16.93 2.19
N PHE A 908 -0.19 -17.45 1.29
CA PHE A 908 1.18 -16.97 1.10
C PHE A 908 1.19 -15.52 0.61
N MET A 909 0.44 -15.21 -0.45
CA MET A 909 0.37 -13.85 -1.00
C MET A 909 -0.19 -12.86 0.03
N SER A 910 -1.22 -13.24 0.77
CA SER A 910 -1.81 -12.42 1.82
C SER A 910 -0.85 -12.16 2.97
N ALA A 911 -0.08 -13.16 3.42
CA ALA A 911 0.89 -12.96 4.49
C ALA A 911 2.05 -12.03 4.06
N GLN A 912 2.47 -12.11 2.79
CA GLN A 912 3.45 -11.19 2.21
C GLN A 912 2.90 -9.75 2.10
N GLU A 913 1.68 -9.57 1.59
CA GLU A 913 1.05 -8.25 1.48
C GLU A 913 0.75 -7.63 2.84
N THR A 914 0.20 -8.37 3.81
CA THR A 914 -0.07 -7.89 5.17
C THR A 914 1.18 -7.30 5.83
N SER A 915 2.33 -7.98 5.71
CA SER A 915 3.61 -7.50 6.24
C SER A 915 4.08 -6.19 5.56
N PHE A 916 3.81 -6.02 4.26
CA PHE A 916 4.11 -4.76 3.56
C PHE A 916 3.17 -3.62 3.98
N VAL A 917 1.85 -3.84 4.01
CA VAL A 917 0.85 -2.78 4.28
C VAL A 917 0.79 -2.35 5.74
N THR A 918 1.45 -3.07 6.66
CA THR A 918 1.57 -2.71 8.08
C THR A 918 3.02 -2.34 8.44
N LEU A 919 3.84 -3.33 8.79
CA LEU A 919 5.24 -3.21 9.23
C LEU A 919 6.09 -2.39 8.24
N GLY A 920 5.92 -2.61 6.94
CA GLY A 920 6.56 -1.80 5.90
C GLY A 920 6.14 -0.33 5.96
N GLN A 921 4.83 -0.05 5.93
CA GLN A 921 4.29 1.31 5.97
C GLN A 921 4.68 2.09 7.23
N ARG A 922 4.67 1.45 8.42
CA ARG A 922 5.14 2.03 9.69
C ARG A 922 6.54 2.62 9.55
N VAL A 923 7.48 1.82 9.05
CA VAL A 923 8.89 2.19 8.89
C VAL A 923 9.08 3.29 7.85
N LEU A 924 8.37 3.19 6.71
CA LEU A 924 8.39 4.17 5.63
C LEU A 924 7.98 5.58 6.10
N GLU A 925 6.99 5.68 6.98
CA GLU A 925 6.57 6.95 7.58
C GLU A 925 7.53 7.41 8.69
N ASN A 926 7.85 6.52 9.63
CA ASN A 926 8.64 6.82 10.81
C ASN A 926 9.42 5.57 11.26
N PRO A 927 10.75 5.52 11.11
CA PRO A 927 11.65 6.68 11.07
C PRO A 927 11.98 7.26 9.69
N LEU A 928 11.68 6.59 8.58
CA LEU A 928 12.39 6.88 7.31
C LEU A 928 11.89 8.13 6.56
N LYS A 929 10.64 8.59 6.79
CA LYS A 929 10.03 9.76 6.13
C LYS A 929 10.15 9.75 4.59
N ILE A 930 9.89 8.59 3.99
CA ILE A 930 9.89 8.39 2.52
C ILE A 930 8.63 7.69 2.02
N ARG A 931 7.58 7.62 2.84
CA ARG A 931 6.32 6.99 2.46
C ARG A 931 5.68 7.67 1.23
N ILE A 932 5.12 6.83 0.36
CA ILE A 932 4.57 7.18 -0.96
C ILE A 932 3.11 6.70 -1.01
N HIS A 933 2.35 7.13 -2.01
CA HIS A 933 1.08 6.50 -2.34
C HIS A 933 1.35 5.20 -3.12
N TYR A 934 0.80 4.07 -2.65
CA TYR A 934 0.99 2.74 -3.22
C TYR A 934 -0.33 2.13 -3.73
N GLY A 935 -1.28 2.98 -4.11
CA GLY A 935 -2.64 2.59 -4.49
C GLY A 935 -3.70 2.89 -3.42
N HIS A 936 -4.93 2.51 -3.73
CA HIS A 936 -6.14 2.78 -2.94
C HIS A 936 -6.12 2.02 -1.60
N PRO A 937 -6.90 2.41 -0.58
CA PRO A 937 -8.08 3.30 -0.55
C PRO A 937 -7.76 4.73 -0.05
N TYR A 938 -6.65 5.32 -0.49
CA TYR A 938 -6.08 6.52 0.13
C TYR A 938 -6.95 7.77 -0.15
N ILE A 939 -6.94 8.70 0.81
CA ILE A 939 -7.66 9.98 0.76
C ILE A 939 -6.65 11.07 0.41
N PHE A 940 -7.01 11.98 -0.50
CA PHE A 940 -6.18 13.08 -1.00
C PHE A 940 -6.75 14.44 -0.62
N ASN A 941 -5.89 15.42 -0.32
CA ASN A 941 -6.28 16.83 -0.22
C ASN A 941 -6.60 17.37 -1.63
N ARG A 942 -7.88 17.50 -1.96
CA ARG A 942 -8.34 17.68 -3.34
C ARG A 942 -7.88 19.00 -3.94
N PHE A 943 -7.90 20.09 -3.16
CA PHE A 943 -7.40 21.39 -3.62
C PHE A 943 -5.89 21.38 -3.94
N TRP A 944 -5.11 20.64 -3.15
CA TRP A 944 -3.67 20.51 -3.38
C TRP A 944 -3.39 19.77 -4.70
N PHE A 945 -4.09 18.67 -4.98
CA PHE A 945 -3.88 17.84 -6.18
C PHE A 945 -4.49 18.42 -7.48
N LEU A 946 -5.69 19.02 -7.43
CA LEU A 946 -6.32 19.64 -8.61
C LEU A 946 -5.41 20.70 -9.26
N THR A 947 -4.67 21.45 -8.45
CA THR A 947 -3.71 22.47 -8.91
C THR A 947 -2.32 21.90 -9.27
N ARG A 948 -2.09 20.59 -9.13
CA ARG A 948 -0.76 19.94 -9.20
C ARG A 948 -0.69 18.67 -10.09
N ARG A 949 -1.55 18.61 -11.12
CA ARG A 949 -1.74 17.53 -12.14
C ARG A 949 -2.78 16.44 -11.79
N GLY A 950 -3.71 16.71 -10.88
CA GLY A 950 -4.73 15.72 -10.52
C GLY A 950 -4.17 14.56 -9.69
N ILE A 951 -4.91 13.45 -9.63
CA ILE A 951 -4.62 12.30 -8.75
C ILE A 951 -4.02 11.08 -9.47
N SER A 952 -3.87 11.12 -10.81
CA SER A 952 -3.42 9.96 -11.59
C SER A 952 -2.76 10.38 -12.93
N LYS A 953 -1.65 9.74 -13.30
CA LYS A 953 -0.78 10.15 -14.42
C LYS A 953 -1.04 9.36 -15.73
N VAL A 954 -2.13 9.66 -16.43
CA VAL A 954 -2.55 9.06 -17.74
C VAL A 954 -1.38 8.83 -18.70
N SER A 955 -1.30 7.63 -19.29
CA SER A 955 -0.23 7.21 -20.21
C SER A 955 -0.58 5.94 -20.99
N ARG A 956 -0.11 5.84 -22.25
CA ARG A 956 -0.36 4.66 -23.11
C ARG A 956 0.40 3.39 -22.74
N VAL A 957 1.60 3.52 -22.15
CA VAL A 957 2.54 2.40 -21.86
C VAL A 957 3.45 2.68 -20.66
N VAL A 958 3.64 3.94 -20.26
CA VAL A 958 4.81 4.36 -19.43
C VAL A 958 4.52 4.36 -17.92
N ASN A 959 3.27 4.63 -17.54
CA ASN A 959 2.86 4.81 -16.14
C ASN A 959 1.77 3.78 -15.83
N ILE A 960 2.13 2.50 -15.81
CA ILE A 960 1.19 1.38 -15.63
C ILE A 960 0.64 1.31 -14.19
N SER A 961 1.44 1.73 -13.20
CA SER A 961 0.97 2.18 -11.88
C SER A 961 0.94 3.71 -11.85
N GLU A 962 -0.20 4.27 -12.23
CA GLU A 962 -0.48 5.71 -12.14
C GLU A 962 -0.36 6.23 -10.71
N ASP A 963 -0.74 5.38 -9.75
CA ASP A 963 -0.83 5.68 -8.32
C ASP A 963 0.56 6.06 -7.74
N ILE A 964 1.60 5.27 -8.00
CA ILE A 964 2.95 5.54 -7.45
C ILE A 964 3.58 6.80 -8.08
N PHE A 965 3.28 7.09 -9.35
CA PHE A 965 3.69 8.34 -9.99
C PHE A 965 3.00 9.57 -9.39
N THR A 966 1.73 9.47 -8.96
CA THR A 966 1.09 10.51 -8.16
C THR A 966 1.79 10.67 -6.80
N GLY A 967 2.22 9.58 -6.18
CA GLY A 967 3.07 9.58 -5.00
C GLY A 967 4.40 10.33 -5.20
N PHE A 968 5.17 10.01 -6.26
CA PHE A 968 6.41 10.73 -6.57
C PHE A 968 6.17 12.23 -6.84
N ASN A 969 5.13 12.56 -7.60
CA ASN A 969 4.73 13.94 -7.92
C ASN A 969 4.20 14.69 -6.68
N CYS A 970 3.67 13.98 -5.67
CA CYS A 970 3.34 14.51 -4.35
C CYS A 970 4.61 14.93 -3.60
N THR A 971 5.53 13.98 -3.39
CA THR A 971 6.78 14.20 -2.66
C THR A 971 7.65 15.27 -3.33
N LEU A 972 7.80 15.24 -4.66
CA LEU A 972 8.61 16.22 -5.43
C LEU A 972 8.11 17.68 -5.36
N ARG A 973 6.91 17.91 -4.81
CA ARG A 973 6.31 19.24 -4.57
C ARG A 973 6.17 19.57 -3.08
N GLY A 974 6.81 18.80 -2.20
CA GLY A 974 6.78 19.02 -0.74
C GLY A 974 5.51 18.54 -0.03
N GLY A 975 4.73 17.64 -0.65
CA GLY A 975 3.65 16.91 0.03
C GLY A 975 4.17 15.86 1.02
N ASN A 976 3.26 15.30 1.83
CA ASN A 976 3.55 14.31 2.86
C ASN A 976 2.43 13.24 2.93
N VAL A 977 2.76 11.99 3.23
CA VAL A 977 1.86 10.82 3.03
C VAL A 977 1.81 9.93 4.28
N SER A 978 0.91 10.23 5.23
CA SER A 978 0.80 9.56 6.55
C SER A 978 -0.01 8.26 6.50
N HIS A 979 0.30 7.29 7.37
CA HIS A 979 -0.35 5.99 7.47
C HIS A 979 -1.21 5.82 8.73
N HIS A 980 -2.35 5.17 8.58
CA HIS A 980 -3.38 5.02 9.61
C HIS A 980 -3.90 3.59 9.66
N GLU A 981 -3.49 2.83 10.67
CA GLU A 981 -3.85 1.40 10.84
C GLU A 981 -5.11 1.16 11.69
N TYR A 982 -5.63 2.18 12.38
CA TYR A 982 -6.86 2.05 13.18
C TYR A 982 -8.12 1.95 12.30
N ILE A 983 -7.99 2.25 11.00
CA ILE A 983 -9.02 2.12 9.97
C ILE A 983 -8.50 1.23 8.84
N GLN A 984 -9.33 0.30 8.39
CA GLN A 984 -8.98 -0.68 7.37
C GLN A 984 -10.08 -0.85 6.31
N VAL A 985 -9.70 -1.32 5.13
CA VAL A 985 -10.59 -1.61 4.00
C VAL A 985 -10.29 -3.01 3.50
N GLY A 986 -11.33 -3.82 3.29
CA GLY A 986 -11.22 -5.16 2.73
C GLY A 986 -10.85 -5.12 1.25
N LYS A 987 -9.99 -6.01 0.79
CA LYS A 987 -9.55 -6.13 -0.61
C LYS A 987 -9.70 -7.58 -1.09
N GLY A 988 -10.39 -7.77 -2.21
CA GLY A 988 -10.36 -9.02 -2.95
C GLY A 988 -9.05 -9.14 -3.71
N ARG A 989 -8.36 -10.27 -3.59
CA ARG A 989 -7.22 -10.61 -4.46
C ARG A 989 -7.61 -11.72 -5.41
N ASP A 990 -7.13 -11.62 -6.65
CA ASP A 990 -7.22 -12.70 -7.65
C ASP A 990 -6.44 -13.92 -7.16
N VAL A 991 -6.89 -15.10 -7.56
CA VAL A 991 -6.96 -16.28 -6.69
C VAL A 991 -6.44 -17.54 -7.39
N GLY A 992 -5.18 -17.54 -7.80
CA GLY A 992 -4.55 -18.69 -8.46
C GLY A 992 -3.15 -18.37 -8.96
N LEU A 993 -2.30 -19.38 -9.17
CA LEU A 993 -0.88 -19.16 -9.51
C LEU A 993 -0.72 -18.27 -10.76
N ASN A 994 -1.48 -18.54 -11.82
CA ASN A 994 -1.39 -17.77 -13.07
C ASN A 994 -1.85 -16.32 -12.90
N GLN A 995 -2.92 -16.08 -12.12
CA GLN A 995 -3.40 -14.72 -11.81
C GLN A 995 -2.39 -13.94 -10.95
N ILE A 996 -1.85 -14.58 -9.90
CA ILE A 996 -0.82 -13.99 -9.02
C ILE A 996 0.45 -13.71 -9.80
N SER A 997 0.89 -14.63 -10.68
CA SER A 997 2.04 -14.40 -11.56
C SER A 997 1.80 -13.29 -12.58
N MET A 998 0.57 -13.08 -13.07
CA MET A 998 0.22 -11.92 -13.91
C MET A 998 0.26 -10.60 -13.11
N PHE A 999 -0.21 -10.60 -11.86
CA PHE A 999 -0.08 -9.44 -10.97
C PHE A 999 1.39 -9.08 -10.70
N GLU A 1000 2.21 -10.09 -10.38
CA GLU A 1000 3.65 -9.95 -10.18
C GLU A 1000 4.39 -9.51 -11.46
N THR A 1001 3.94 -9.99 -12.62
CA THR A 1001 4.40 -9.53 -13.95
C THR A 1001 4.09 -8.05 -14.14
N LYS A 1002 2.90 -7.57 -13.76
CA LYS A 1002 2.52 -6.15 -13.82
C LYS A 1002 3.43 -5.31 -12.91
N VAL A 1003 3.49 -5.60 -11.61
CA VAL A 1003 4.28 -4.82 -10.62
C VAL A 1003 5.79 -4.82 -10.92
N ALA A 1004 6.36 -5.95 -11.36
CA ALA A 1004 7.77 -6.02 -11.71
C ALA A 1004 8.10 -5.27 -13.02
N SER A 1005 7.17 -5.24 -13.98
CA SER A 1005 7.34 -4.45 -15.21
C SER A 1005 7.21 -2.95 -14.93
N GLU A 1006 6.24 -2.54 -14.12
CA GLU A 1006 6.07 -1.17 -13.63
C GLU A 1006 7.35 -0.62 -13.01
N ASN A 1007 7.94 -1.36 -12.05
CA ASN A 1007 9.18 -0.97 -11.38
C ASN A 1007 10.36 -0.85 -12.38
N GLY A 1008 10.30 -1.54 -13.51
CA GLY A 1008 11.25 -1.40 -14.62
C GLY A 1008 11.13 -0.07 -15.36
N GLU A 1009 9.92 0.42 -15.63
CA GLU A 1009 9.70 1.77 -16.19
C GLU A 1009 9.95 2.88 -15.15
N GLU A 1010 9.65 2.64 -13.87
CA GLU A 1010 9.98 3.57 -12.76
C GLU A 1010 11.48 3.90 -12.73
N VAL A 1011 12.37 2.89 -12.85
CA VAL A 1011 13.83 3.06 -12.92
C VAL A 1011 14.27 3.97 -14.07
N LEU A 1012 13.57 3.91 -15.20
CA LEU A 1012 13.85 4.74 -16.37
C LEU A 1012 13.23 6.15 -16.24
N SER A 1013 12.35 6.36 -15.27
CA SER A 1013 11.53 7.57 -15.16
C SER A 1013 12.31 8.81 -14.68
N ARG A 1014 11.83 9.97 -15.16
CA ARG A 1014 12.31 11.29 -14.75
C ARG A 1014 12.06 11.60 -13.27
N ASP A 1015 11.02 11.01 -12.69
CA ASP A 1015 10.56 11.33 -11.34
C ASP A 1015 11.40 10.59 -10.29
N VAL A 1016 11.76 9.32 -10.53
CA VAL A 1016 12.76 8.57 -9.75
C VAL A 1016 14.14 9.22 -9.84
N TYR A 1017 14.59 9.61 -11.05
CA TYR A 1017 15.86 10.33 -11.23
C TYR A 1017 15.92 11.62 -10.38
N ARG A 1018 14.82 12.37 -10.31
CA ARG A 1018 14.73 13.59 -9.49
C ARG A 1018 14.77 13.28 -8.00
N LEU A 1019 14.03 12.29 -7.51
CA LEU A 1019 14.04 11.89 -6.10
C LEU A 1019 15.43 11.41 -5.68
N GLY A 1020 16.08 10.54 -6.46
CA GLY A 1020 17.43 10.03 -6.20
C GLY A 1020 18.50 11.12 -6.05
N HIS A 1021 18.36 12.25 -6.75
CA HIS A 1021 19.27 13.41 -6.63
C HIS A 1021 18.87 14.44 -5.57
N ARG A 1022 17.58 14.54 -5.21
CA ARG A 1022 17.05 15.63 -4.36
C ARG A 1022 16.79 15.23 -2.92
N LEU A 1023 16.60 13.95 -2.64
CA LEU A 1023 16.58 13.44 -1.27
C LEU A 1023 17.98 13.58 -0.63
N ASP A 1024 17.99 13.81 0.68
CA ASP A 1024 19.17 13.64 1.51
C ASP A 1024 19.74 12.21 1.41
N PHE A 1025 21.02 12.02 1.69
CA PHE A 1025 21.70 10.74 1.46
C PHE A 1025 20.99 9.54 2.11
N PHE A 1026 20.58 9.66 3.37
CA PHE A 1026 19.93 8.57 4.07
C PHE A 1026 18.48 8.32 3.58
N ARG A 1027 17.70 9.36 3.22
CA ARG A 1027 16.38 9.15 2.60
C ARG A 1027 16.47 8.68 1.15
N MET A 1028 17.56 8.98 0.45
CA MET A 1028 17.88 8.36 -0.85
C MET A 1028 18.16 6.85 -0.69
N LEU A 1029 18.91 6.44 0.35
CA LEU A 1029 19.09 5.02 0.66
C LEU A 1029 17.76 4.34 1.00
N SER A 1030 16.94 4.96 1.87
CA SER A 1030 15.57 4.49 2.14
C SER A 1030 14.79 4.30 0.84
N PHE A 1031 14.72 5.34 0.00
CA PHE A 1031 13.92 5.34 -1.22
C PHE A 1031 14.35 4.26 -2.21
N PHE A 1032 15.65 4.00 -2.34
CA PHE A 1032 16.17 2.91 -3.16
C PHE A 1032 15.72 1.54 -2.62
N TYR A 1033 16.08 1.19 -1.38
CA TYR A 1033 15.88 -0.17 -0.84
C TYR A 1033 14.42 -0.53 -0.54
N THR A 1034 13.48 0.43 -0.66
CA THR A 1034 12.03 0.20 -0.48
C THR A 1034 11.19 0.34 -1.74
N THR A 1035 11.79 0.72 -2.88
CA THR A 1035 11.09 0.78 -4.18
C THR A 1035 11.87 -0.02 -5.22
N VAL A 1036 12.38 0.65 -6.26
CA VAL A 1036 13.12 0.08 -7.39
C VAL A 1036 14.30 -0.83 -7.00
N GLY A 1037 14.92 -0.59 -5.84
CA GLY A 1037 16.02 -1.39 -5.31
C GLY A 1037 15.60 -2.82 -4.97
N PHE A 1038 14.37 -3.06 -4.53
CA PHE A 1038 13.91 -4.42 -4.20
C PHE A 1038 13.91 -5.33 -5.44
N PHE A 1039 13.36 -4.86 -6.55
CA PHE A 1039 13.33 -5.60 -7.82
C PHE A 1039 14.72 -5.71 -8.46
N PHE A 1040 15.54 -4.66 -8.37
CA PHE A 1040 16.93 -4.70 -8.81
C PHE A 1040 17.76 -5.72 -8.02
N ASN A 1041 17.67 -5.71 -6.68
CA ASN A 1041 18.38 -6.65 -5.83
C ASN A 1041 17.90 -8.09 -6.07
N THR A 1042 16.60 -8.30 -6.32
CA THR A 1042 16.04 -9.59 -6.74
C THR A 1042 16.68 -10.10 -8.03
N LEU A 1043 16.82 -9.24 -9.05
CA LEU A 1043 17.56 -9.55 -10.28
C LEU A 1043 19.05 -9.86 -10.00
N MET A 1044 19.71 -9.13 -9.08
CA MET A 1044 21.09 -9.42 -8.70
C MET A 1044 21.25 -10.81 -8.04
N VAL A 1045 20.26 -11.32 -7.29
CA VAL A 1045 20.35 -12.70 -6.76
C VAL A 1045 20.41 -13.73 -7.88
N ILE A 1046 19.53 -13.62 -8.88
CA ILE A 1046 19.51 -14.57 -10.00
C ILE A 1046 20.78 -14.43 -10.85
N LEU A 1047 21.27 -13.20 -11.08
CA LEU A 1047 22.56 -12.99 -11.74
C LEU A 1047 23.75 -13.52 -10.90
N THR A 1048 23.65 -13.58 -9.57
CA THR A 1048 24.62 -14.24 -8.70
C THR A 1048 24.63 -15.74 -8.92
N VAL A 1049 23.47 -16.38 -9.06
CA VAL A 1049 23.36 -17.82 -9.37
C VAL A 1049 23.94 -18.11 -10.76
N TYR A 1050 23.61 -17.30 -11.77
CA TYR A 1050 24.23 -17.39 -13.11
C TYR A 1050 25.75 -17.27 -13.05
N ALA A 1051 26.28 -16.23 -12.38
CA ALA A 1051 27.72 -16.00 -12.24
C ALA A 1051 28.42 -17.15 -11.48
N PHE A 1052 27.77 -17.71 -10.46
CA PHE A 1052 28.30 -18.83 -9.68
C PHE A 1052 28.35 -20.12 -10.51
N LEU A 1053 27.26 -20.50 -11.18
CA LEU A 1053 27.18 -21.73 -11.96
C LEU A 1053 28.10 -21.70 -13.19
N TRP A 1054 28.09 -20.62 -13.97
CA TRP A 1054 29.02 -20.45 -15.10
C TRP A 1054 30.49 -20.31 -14.64
N GLY A 1055 30.74 -19.62 -13.51
CA GLY A 1055 32.07 -19.53 -12.92
C GLY A 1055 32.61 -20.88 -12.46
N ARG A 1056 31.78 -21.71 -11.84
CA ARG A 1056 32.12 -23.09 -11.44
C ARG A 1056 32.34 -24.01 -12.63
N LEU A 1057 31.48 -23.96 -13.64
CA LEU A 1057 31.65 -24.71 -14.87
C LEU A 1057 32.98 -24.38 -15.56
N TYR A 1058 33.34 -23.10 -15.66
CA TYR A 1058 34.65 -22.68 -16.19
C TYR A 1058 35.82 -23.19 -15.33
N LEU A 1059 35.75 -23.10 -14.00
CA LEU A 1059 36.83 -23.55 -13.11
C LEU A 1059 37.09 -25.06 -13.18
N ALA A 1060 36.03 -25.85 -13.41
CA ALA A 1060 36.14 -27.29 -13.66
C ALA A 1060 36.73 -27.57 -15.07
N LEU A 1061 36.15 -27.00 -16.13
CA LEU A 1061 36.55 -27.24 -17.53
C LEU A 1061 37.92 -26.65 -17.92
N SER A 1062 38.50 -25.76 -17.12
CA SER A 1062 39.81 -25.15 -17.39
C SER A 1062 40.98 -25.82 -16.67
N GLY A 1063 40.74 -26.92 -15.95
CA GLY A 1063 41.77 -27.62 -15.14
C GLY A 1063 42.21 -26.87 -13.87
N VAL A 1064 41.82 -25.61 -13.69
CA VAL A 1064 42.26 -24.75 -12.58
C VAL A 1064 41.82 -25.30 -11.22
N GLU A 1065 40.61 -25.87 -11.12
CA GLU A 1065 40.15 -26.51 -9.87
C GLU A 1065 40.98 -27.76 -9.53
N ILE A 1066 41.41 -28.53 -10.54
CA ILE A 1066 42.26 -29.72 -10.39
C ILE A 1066 43.67 -29.32 -9.90
N ALA A 1067 44.27 -28.31 -10.52
CA ALA A 1067 45.57 -27.78 -10.10
C ALA A 1067 45.54 -27.21 -8.67
N ALA A 1068 44.46 -26.54 -8.28
CA ALA A 1068 44.27 -26.00 -6.93
C ALA A 1068 44.06 -27.10 -5.86
N LEU A 1069 43.47 -28.24 -6.23
CA LEU A 1069 43.32 -29.41 -5.36
C LEU A 1069 44.65 -30.17 -5.18
N ALA A 1070 45.40 -30.38 -6.27
CA ALA A 1070 46.69 -31.06 -6.24
C ALA A 1070 47.75 -30.34 -5.38
N SER A 1071 47.58 -29.02 -5.17
CA SER A 1071 48.58 -28.17 -4.49
C SER A 1071 48.61 -28.30 -2.96
N ASN A 1072 47.52 -28.63 -2.25
CA ASN A 1072 47.58 -28.74 -0.78
C ASN A 1072 46.39 -29.43 -0.07
N ASN A 1073 46.71 -30.30 0.88
CA ASN A 1073 45.78 -31.20 1.61
C ASN A 1073 44.80 -30.50 2.60
N ASN A 1074 44.85 -29.17 2.73
CA ASN A 1074 43.99 -28.39 3.66
C ASN A 1074 42.97 -27.47 2.93
N ASN A 1075 42.98 -27.42 1.60
CA ASN A 1075 42.18 -26.46 0.83
C ASN A 1075 40.66 -26.66 0.96
N ASN A 1076 40.18 -27.89 1.25
CA ASN A 1076 38.76 -28.19 1.41
C ASN A 1076 38.06 -27.31 2.47
N LYS A 1077 38.74 -26.96 3.57
CA LYS A 1077 38.18 -26.05 4.60
C LYS A 1077 38.05 -24.61 4.11
N ALA A 1078 38.97 -24.12 3.27
CA ALA A 1078 38.89 -22.77 2.72
C ALA A 1078 37.78 -22.67 1.65
N LEU A 1079 37.72 -23.65 0.74
CA LEU A 1079 36.71 -23.70 -0.30
C LEU A 1079 35.30 -23.90 0.30
N SER A 1080 35.16 -24.81 1.27
CA SER A 1080 33.91 -25.04 2.01
C SER A 1080 33.46 -23.82 2.82
N ALA A 1081 34.38 -23.04 3.42
CA ALA A 1081 34.02 -21.81 4.14
C ALA A 1081 33.34 -20.77 3.23
N ILE A 1082 33.86 -20.59 2.01
CA ILE A 1082 33.28 -19.68 1.00
C ILE A 1082 31.88 -20.17 0.57
N LEU A 1083 31.71 -21.47 0.40
CA LEU A 1083 30.43 -22.09 0.02
C LEU A 1083 29.38 -21.98 1.13
N ASN A 1084 29.77 -22.24 2.39
CA ASN A 1084 28.89 -22.07 3.56
C ASN A 1084 28.45 -20.60 3.72
N GLN A 1085 29.32 -19.63 3.39
CA GLN A 1085 28.99 -18.21 3.41
C GLN A 1085 27.91 -17.83 2.38
N GLN A 1086 27.88 -18.48 1.21
CA GLN A 1086 26.79 -18.29 0.24
C GLN A 1086 25.49 -18.96 0.72
N PHE A 1087 25.56 -20.18 1.25
CA PHE A 1087 24.38 -20.96 1.65
C PHE A 1087 23.57 -20.31 2.79
N ILE A 1088 24.24 -19.74 3.80
CA ILE A 1088 23.60 -19.08 4.94
C ILE A 1088 22.85 -17.79 4.52
N ILE A 1089 23.31 -17.12 3.46
CA ILE A 1089 22.72 -15.87 2.96
C ILE A 1089 21.59 -16.14 1.94
N GLN A 1090 21.66 -17.25 1.21
CA GLN A 1090 20.66 -17.64 0.20
C GLN A 1090 19.37 -18.25 0.79
N LEU A 1091 19.36 -18.66 2.06
CA LEU A 1091 18.16 -19.22 2.69
C LEU A 1091 17.07 -18.15 2.90
N GLY A 1092 15.89 -18.37 2.31
CA GLY A 1092 14.73 -17.47 2.36
C GLY A 1092 14.16 -17.17 3.76
N ILE A 1093 14.73 -17.76 4.82
CA ILE A 1093 14.41 -17.50 6.23
C ILE A 1093 14.50 -15.99 6.55
N PHE A 1094 15.52 -15.29 6.06
CA PHE A 1094 15.65 -13.83 6.26
C PHE A 1094 14.64 -13.01 5.43
N ILE A 1095 14.11 -13.57 4.34
CA ILE A 1095 13.04 -12.95 3.53
C ILE A 1095 11.67 -13.18 4.20
N ALA A 1096 11.48 -14.28 4.92
CA ALA A 1096 10.27 -14.56 5.71
C ALA A 1096 10.22 -13.86 7.08
N LEU A 1097 11.35 -13.35 7.58
CA LEU A 1097 11.44 -12.67 8.88
C LEU A 1097 10.39 -11.55 9.09
N PRO A 1098 10.10 -10.65 8.13
CA PRO A 1098 9.06 -9.62 8.29
C PRO A 1098 7.66 -10.19 8.54
N MET A 1099 7.35 -11.36 7.96
CA MET A 1099 6.06 -12.04 8.11
C MET A 1099 5.96 -12.73 9.48
N ILE A 1100 7.03 -13.41 9.91
CA ILE A 1100 7.11 -14.02 11.25
C ILE A 1100 6.97 -12.95 12.34
N VAL A 1101 7.60 -11.79 12.15
CA VAL A 1101 7.53 -10.65 13.08
C VAL A 1101 6.13 -10.03 13.11
N GLU A 1102 5.48 -9.78 11.97
CA GLU A 1102 4.13 -9.21 11.97
C GLU A 1102 3.07 -10.18 12.53
N ASN A 1103 3.10 -11.47 12.12
CA ASN A 1103 2.20 -12.47 12.70
C ASN A 1103 2.40 -12.60 14.23
N SER A 1104 3.62 -12.38 14.75
CA SER A 1104 3.89 -12.35 16.20
C SER A 1104 3.25 -11.13 16.90
N LEU A 1105 3.10 -10.01 16.20
CA LEU A 1105 2.50 -8.77 16.71
C LEU A 1105 0.97 -8.81 16.68
N GLU A 1106 0.38 -9.43 15.65
CA GLU A 1106 -1.07 -9.59 15.49
C GLU A 1106 -1.59 -10.80 16.27
N HIS A 1107 -1.22 -12.01 15.84
CA HIS A 1107 -1.76 -13.27 16.34
C HIS A 1107 -1.01 -13.75 17.60
N GLY A 1108 0.32 -13.62 17.62
CA GLY A 1108 1.17 -13.99 18.76
C GLY A 1108 2.29 -14.97 18.38
N PHE A 1109 3.35 -14.99 19.17
CA PHE A 1109 4.62 -15.65 18.81
C PHE A 1109 4.51 -17.15 18.53
N LEU A 1110 3.81 -17.91 19.39
CA LEU A 1110 3.64 -19.36 19.20
C LEU A 1110 2.78 -19.66 17.96
N GLN A 1111 1.73 -18.88 17.74
CA GLN A 1111 0.89 -19.00 16.54
C GLN A 1111 1.70 -18.67 15.28
N ALA A 1112 2.45 -17.56 15.28
CA ALA A 1112 3.29 -17.15 14.15
C ALA A 1112 4.36 -18.18 13.76
N ILE A 1113 4.93 -18.90 14.73
CA ILE A 1113 5.83 -20.04 14.46
C ILE A 1113 5.06 -21.21 13.84
N TRP A 1114 3.88 -21.54 14.38
CA TRP A 1114 3.04 -22.61 13.83
C TRP A 1114 2.58 -22.31 12.41
N ASP A 1115 2.05 -21.11 12.16
CA ASP A 1115 1.62 -20.63 10.84
C ASP A 1115 2.79 -20.69 9.83
N PHE A 1116 4.00 -20.27 10.24
CA PHE A 1116 5.19 -20.32 9.40
C PHE A 1116 5.59 -21.76 9.06
N LEU A 1117 5.51 -22.70 10.01
CA LEU A 1117 5.76 -24.12 9.77
C LEU A 1117 4.70 -24.72 8.84
N THR A 1118 3.42 -24.42 9.05
CA THR A 1118 2.33 -24.82 8.15
C THR A 1118 2.56 -24.31 6.73
N MET A 1119 3.01 -23.05 6.56
CA MET A 1119 3.40 -22.51 5.26
C MET A 1119 4.59 -23.25 4.63
N GLN A 1120 5.53 -23.81 5.41
CA GLN A 1120 6.62 -24.61 4.84
C GLN A 1120 6.10 -25.98 4.36
N PHE A 1121 5.24 -26.64 5.14
CA PHE A 1121 4.60 -27.90 4.71
C PHE A 1121 3.70 -27.74 3.48
N GLN A 1122 3.07 -26.58 3.31
CA GLN A 1122 2.29 -26.23 2.11
C GLN A 1122 3.16 -25.78 0.90
N LEU A 1123 4.49 -25.95 0.96
CA LEU A 1123 5.45 -25.63 -0.11
C LEU A 1123 5.61 -24.12 -0.43
N SER A 1124 5.41 -23.21 0.54
CA SER A 1124 5.59 -21.76 0.30
C SER A 1124 6.98 -21.37 -0.21
N LEU A 1125 8.04 -22.10 0.15
CA LEU A 1125 9.39 -21.87 -0.37
C LEU A 1125 9.46 -22.06 -1.89
N VAL A 1126 8.78 -23.08 -2.43
CA VAL A 1126 8.67 -23.33 -3.88
C VAL A 1126 7.93 -22.18 -4.57
N PHE A 1127 6.81 -21.75 -4.00
CA PHE A 1127 6.04 -20.59 -4.49
C PHE A 1127 6.88 -19.30 -4.52
N TYR A 1128 7.58 -18.95 -3.43
CA TYR A 1128 8.40 -17.74 -3.40
C TYR A 1128 9.58 -17.80 -4.37
N THR A 1129 10.25 -18.95 -4.48
CA THR A 1129 11.32 -19.17 -5.46
C THR A 1129 10.82 -19.07 -6.91
N PHE A 1130 9.60 -19.50 -7.19
CA PHE A 1130 8.94 -19.33 -8.48
C PHE A 1130 8.59 -17.86 -8.78
N THR A 1131 7.89 -17.19 -7.88
CA THR A 1131 7.50 -15.77 -7.99
C THR A 1131 8.72 -14.84 -8.14
N MET A 1132 9.84 -15.19 -7.50
CA MET A 1132 11.12 -14.51 -7.67
C MET A 1132 11.65 -14.58 -9.12
N GLY A 1133 11.42 -15.69 -9.82
CA GLY A 1133 11.73 -15.85 -11.25
C GLY A 1133 10.87 -14.94 -12.13
N THR A 1134 9.56 -14.84 -11.85
CA THR A 1134 8.63 -13.91 -12.51
C THR A 1134 9.13 -12.46 -12.36
N ARG A 1135 9.32 -12.00 -11.11
CA ARG A 1135 9.82 -10.66 -10.80
C ARG A 1135 11.11 -10.34 -11.56
N THR A 1136 12.07 -11.26 -11.53
CA THR A 1136 13.37 -11.13 -12.20
C THR A 1136 13.23 -10.99 -13.72
N HIS A 1137 12.46 -11.86 -14.38
CA HIS A 1137 12.34 -11.86 -15.83
C HIS A 1137 11.70 -10.55 -16.33
N PHE A 1138 10.57 -10.15 -15.76
CA PHE A 1138 9.80 -9.01 -16.28
C PHE A 1138 10.41 -7.65 -15.92
N PHE A 1139 11.02 -7.49 -14.74
CA PHE A 1139 11.82 -6.30 -14.42
C PHE A 1139 13.01 -6.16 -15.38
N GLY A 1140 13.84 -7.22 -15.52
CA GLY A 1140 15.00 -7.20 -16.41
C GLY A 1140 14.66 -6.97 -17.87
N ARG A 1141 13.58 -7.61 -18.37
CA ARG A 1141 13.05 -7.40 -19.71
C ARG A 1141 12.67 -5.93 -19.95
N THR A 1142 11.98 -5.31 -18.99
CA THR A 1142 11.48 -3.95 -19.13
C THR A 1142 12.60 -2.91 -19.06
N VAL A 1143 13.56 -3.06 -18.14
CA VAL A 1143 14.74 -2.17 -18.06
C VAL A 1143 15.60 -2.20 -19.35
N LEU A 1144 15.65 -3.34 -20.05
CA LEU A 1144 16.38 -3.48 -21.32
C LEU A 1144 15.60 -3.00 -22.55
N HIS A 1145 14.32 -3.34 -22.68
CA HIS A 1145 13.54 -3.12 -23.91
C HIS A 1145 12.56 -1.94 -23.85
N GLY A 1146 12.21 -1.45 -22.65
CA GLY A 1146 11.27 -0.35 -22.41
C GLY A 1146 9.88 -0.58 -22.99
N ARG A 1147 9.34 -1.78 -22.70
CA ARG A 1147 8.01 -2.26 -23.11
C ARG A 1147 7.43 -3.21 -22.06
N ALA A 1148 6.74 -2.64 -21.07
CA ALA A 1148 5.74 -3.38 -20.32
C ALA A 1148 4.47 -3.53 -21.18
N LYS A 1149 4.13 -4.76 -21.61
CA LYS A 1149 2.82 -5.06 -22.24
C LYS A 1149 1.83 -5.40 -21.13
N TYR A 1150 0.82 -4.55 -20.91
CA TYR A 1150 -0.26 -4.85 -19.98
C TYR A 1150 -0.90 -6.21 -20.33
N ARG A 1151 -0.77 -7.17 -19.42
CA ARG A 1151 -1.56 -8.41 -19.39
C ARG A 1151 -2.51 -8.23 -18.21
N GLY A 1152 -3.80 -8.02 -18.48
CA GLY A 1152 -4.78 -7.82 -17.42
C GLY A 1152 -4.95 -9.07 -16.58
N THR A 1153 -5.03 -8.94 -15.26
CA THR A 1153 -5.41 -10.05 -14.39
C THR A 1153 -6.90 -10.31 -14.58
N GLY A 1154 -7.24 -11.41 -15.27
CA GLY A 1154 -8.64 -11.82 -15.39
C GLY A 1154 -9.15 -12.31 -14.04
N ARG A 1155 -10.22 -11.71 -13.51
CA ARG A 1155 -10.78 -12.04 -12.18
C ARG A 1155 -11.65 -13.29 -12.17
N GLY A 1156 -11.17 -14.33 -12.86
CA GLY A 1156 -11.74 -15.68 -12.83
C GLY A 1156 -11.60 -16.36 -11.46
N PHE A 1157 -12.23 -17.51 -11.34
CA PHE A 1157 -12.41 -18.25 -10.09
C PHE A 1157 -11.25 -19.20 -9.79
N VAL A 1158 -11.10 -19.59 -8.51
CA VAL A 1158 -9.92 -20.30 -7.97
C VAL A 1158 -9.73 -21.69 -8.56
N VAL A 1159 -10.84 -22.39 -8.73
CA VAL A 1159 -10.87 -23.78 -9.15
C VAL A 1159 -11.10 -23.77 -10.65
N GLN A 1160 -10.00 -23.61 -11.39
CA GLN A 1160 -9.94 -23.87 -12.83
C GLN A 1160 -8.61 -24.56 -13.10
N HIS A 1161 -8.68 -25.73 -13.74
CA HIS A 1161 -7.51 -26.34 -14.34
C HIS A 1161 -6.89 -25.39 -15.38
N LYS A 1162 -5.57 -25.50 -15.57
CA LYS A 1162 -4.80 -24.67 -16.50
C LYS A 1162 -3.96 -25.58 -17.37
N SER A 1163 -4.27 -25.62 -18.67
CA SER A 1163 -3.65 -26.59 -19.56
C SER A 1163 -2.16 -26.35 -19.78
N PHE A 1164 -1.43 -27.39 -20.17
CA PHE A 1164 -0.01 -27.34 -20.48
C PHE A 1164 0.31 -26.28 -21.55
N ALA A 1165 -0.59 -26.02 -22.51
CA ALA A 1165 -0.44 -24.95 -23.49
C ALA A 1165 -0.50 -23.55 -22.85
N GLU A 1166 -1.46 -23.28 -21.94
CA GLU A 1166 -1.52 -21.99 -21.23
C GLU A 1166 -0.27 -21.78 -20.35
N ASN A 1167 0.11 -22.81 -19.58
CA ASN A 1167 1.26 -22.75 -18.69
C ASN A 1167 2.59 -22.58 -19.46
N TYR A 1168 2.78 -23.28 -20.58
CA TYR A 1168 3.95 -23.09 -21.44
C TYR A 1168 4.04 -21.66 -21.98
N ARG A 1169 2.93 -21.13 -22.53
CA ARG A 1169 2.82 -19.75 -23.06
C ARG A 1169 3.17 -18.67 -22.03
N LEU A 1170 2.93 -18.92 -20.75
CA LEU A 1170 3.25 -18.01 -19.64
C LEU A 1170 4.68 -18.18 -19.12
N TYR A 1171 5.17 -19.41 -18.97
CA TYR A 1171 6.36 -19.70 -18.14
C TYR A 1171 7.63 -20.10 -18.90
N VAL A 1172 7.55 -20.43 -20.19
CA VAL A 1172 8.72 -20.99 -20.91
C VAL A 1172 9.92 -20.03 -20.97
N ARG A 1173 9.69 -18.73 -21.22
CA ARG A 1173 10.74 -17.69 -21.31
C ARG A 1173 11.18 -17.13 -19.95
N SER A 1174 10.33 -17.21 -18.94
CA SER A 1174 10.62 -16.69 -17.58
C SER A 1174 11.32 -17.73 -16.70
N HIS A 1175 10.90 -19.01 -16.81
CA HIS A 1175 11.31 -20.10 -15.93
C HIS A 1175 11.89 -21.29 -16.70
N PHE A 1176 11.10 -21.99 -17.54
CA PHE A 1176 11.48 -23.33 -18.01
C PHE A 1176 12.81 -23.37 -18.78
N ILE A 1177 13.04 -22.46 -19.73
CA ILE A 1177 14.32 -22.40 -20.48
C ILE A 1177 15.51 -22.19 -19.54
N LYS A 1178 15.35 -21.35 -18.50
CA LYS A 1178 16.41 -21.06 -17.52
C LYS A 1178 16.64 -22.21 -16.55
N ALA A 1179 15.58 -22.91 -16.16
CA ALA A 1179 15.67 -24.09 -15.32
C ALA A 1179 16.36 -25.25 -16.06
N ILE A 1180 16.06 -25.43 -17.35
CA ILE A 1180 16.76 -26.38 -18.23
C ILE A 1180 18.22 -25.96 -18.42
N GLU A 1181 18.51 -24.68 -18.67
CA GLU A 1181 19.88 -24.15 -18.76
C GLU A 1181 20.69 -24.45 -17.48
N PHE A 1182 20.15 -24.12 -16.30
CA PHE A 1182 20.79 -24.42 -15.01
C PHE A 1182 20.93 -25.93 -14.77
N GLY A 1183 19.92 -26.74 -15.09
CA GLY A 1183 19.96 -28.20 -14.97
C GLY A 1183 21.04 -28.84 -15.85
N LEU A 1184 21.21 -28.35 -17.07
CA LEU A 1184 22.28 -28.76 -17.98
C LEU A 1184 23.66 -28.35 -17.44
N ILE A 1185 23.83 -27.10 -16.97
CA ILE A 1185 25.10 -26.63 -16.37
C ILE A 1185 25.46 -27.48 -15.15
N LEU A 1186 24.51 -27.78 -14.26
CA LEU A 1186 24.72 -28.64 -13.09
C LEU A 1186 25.09 -30.08 -13.50
N THR A 1187 24.45 -30.62 -14.54
CA THR A 1187 24.73 -31.97 -15.05
C THR A 1187 26.12 -32.09 -15.69
N VAL A 1188 26.55 -31.08 -16.46
CA VAL A 1188 27.90 -31.03 -17.05
C VAL A 1188 28.96 -30.81 -15.98
N TYR A 1189 28.69 -29.96 -14.98
CA TYR A 1189 29.57 -29.78 -13.81
C TYR A 1189 29.72 -31.06 -12.99
N ALA A 1190 28.64 -31.84 -12.82
CA ALA A 1190 28.69 -33.13 -12.15
C ALA A 1190 29.52 -34.19 -12.90
N SER A 1191 29.53 -34.18 -14.24
CA SER A 1191 30.27 -35.17 -15.03
C SER A 1191 31.76 -34.86 -15.20
N HIS A 1192 32.18 -33.59 -15.09
CA HIS A 1192 33.58 -33.19 -15.29
C HIS A 1192 34.37 -32.96 -13.99
N ASN A 1193 33.72 -32.75 -12.84
CA ASN A 1193 34.43 -32.39 -11.62
C ASN A 1193 34.92 -33.61 -10.82
N PRO A 1194 36.24 -33.79 -10.58
CA PRO A 1194 36.74 -34.90 -9.74
C PRO A 1194 36.29 -34.81 -8.28
N VAL A 1195 35.85 -33.64 -7.78
CA VAL A 1195 35.24 -33.48 -6.45
C VAL A 1195 33.86 -34.14 -6.38
N ALA A 1196 33.17 -34.36 -7.51
CA ALA A 1196 31.89 -35.07 -7.54
C ALA A 1196 32.00 -36.57 -7.14
N LYS A 1197 33.22 -37.09 -6.97
CA LYS A 1197 33.48 -38.39 -6.33
C LYS A 1197 33.18 -38.39 -4.83
N ASP A 1198 33.12 -37.22 -4.18
CA ASP A 1198 32.54 -37.05 -2.85
C ASP A 1198 31.08 -36.55 -3.02
N THR A 1199 30.16 -37.51 -3.03
CA THR A 1199 28.72 -37.28 -3.23
C THR A 1199 28.15 -36.29 -2.22
N PHE A 1200 28.62 -36.31 -0.98
CA PHE A 1200 28.10 -35.42 0.08
C PHE A 1200 28.50 -33.97 -0.17
N VAL A 1201 29.76 -33.75 -0.54
CA VAL A 1201 30.27 -32.42 -0.88
C VAL A 1201 29.57 -31.84 -2.11
N TYR A 1202 29.40 -32.64 -3.18
CA TYR A 1202 28.67 -32.19 -4.38
C TYR A 1202 27.20 -31.84 -4.07
N ILE A 1203 26.48 -32.66 -3.30
CA ILE A 1203 25.08 -32.38 -2.91
C ILE A 1203 25.02 -31.09 -2.08
N ALA A 1204 25.86 -30.93 -1.06
CA ALA A 1204 25.89 -29.74 -0.22
C ALA A 1204 26.18 -28.44 -1.02
N MET A 1205 27.02 -28.51 -2.06
CA MET A 1205 27.29 -27.37 -2.95
C MET A 1205 26.14 -27.02 -3.90
N THR A 1206 25.35 -28.01 -4.34
CA THR A 1206 24.43 -27.84 -5.49
C THR A 1206 22.95 -27.90 -5.13
N ILE A 1207 22.57 -28.39 -3.95
CA ILE A 1207 21.17 -28.59 -3.54
C ILE A 1207 20.31 -27.32 -3.65
N SER A 1208 20.86 -26.12 -3.37
CA SER A 1208 20.13 -24.85 -3.53
C SER A 1208 19.84 -24.52 -5.00
N SER A 1209 20.74 -24.90 -5.92
CA SER A 1209 20.58 -24.70 -7.36
C SER A 1209 19.64 -25.75 -7.97
N TRP A 1210 19.71 -27.00 -7.52
CA TRP A 1210 18.73 -28.03 -7.87
C TRP A 1210 17.33 -27.71 -7.34
N PHE A 1211 17.20 -27.14 -6.13
CA PHE A 1211 15.93 -26.67 -5.60
C PHE A 1211 15.35 -25.51 -6.44
N LEU A 1212 16.18 -24.59 -6.92
CA LEU A 1212 15.77 -23.52 -7.84
C LEU A 1212 15.23 -24.09 -9.15
N VAL A 1213 15.96 -25.03 -9.77
CA VAL A 1213 15.55 -25.73 -11.01
C VAL A 1213 14.22 -26.47 -10.81
N LEU A 1214 14.12 -27.28 -9.75
CA LEU A 1214 12.91 -28.04 -9.44
C LEU A 1214 11.71 -27.12 -9.19
N SER A 1215 11.90 -26.02 -8.45
CA SER A 1215 10.82 -25.05 -8.17
C SER A 1215 10.35 -24.33 -9.44
N TRP A 1216 11.26 -24.00 -10.35
CA TRP A 1216 10.93 -23.33 -11.61
C TRP A 1216 10.27 -24.24 -12.65
N ILE A 1217 10.45 -25.55 -12.54
CA ILE A 1217 9.76 -26.54 -13.39
C ILE A 1217 8.43 -26.96 -12.77
N MET A 1218 8.42 -27.34 -11.49
CA MET A 1218 7.27 -28.03 -10.88
C MET A 1218 6.15 -27.11 -10.37
N ALA A 1219 6.43 -25.85 -10.00
CA ALA A 1219 5.40 -24.99 -9.39
C ALA A 1219 4.13 -24.78 -10.24
N PRO A 1220 4.19 -24.62 -11.59
CA PRO A 1220 3.00 -24.55 -12.44
C PRO A 1220 2.11 -25.80 -12.43
N PHE A 1221 2.64 -26.97 -12.04
CA PHE A 1221 1.89 -28.22 -11.96
C PHE A 1221 1.43 -28.49 -10.52
N VAL A 1222 2.32 -28.28 -9.54
CA VAL A 1222 2.06 -28.46 -8.10
C VAL A 1222 0.94 -27.57 -7.56
N PHE A 1223 0.79 -26.35 -8.12
CA PHE A 1223 -0.27 -25.41 -7.72
C PHE A 1223 -1.41 -25.31 -8.77
N ASN A 1224 -1.51 -26.27 -9.71
CA ASN A 1224 -2.64 -26.39 -10.63
C ASN A 1224 -3.73 -27.28 -10.00
N PRO A 1225 -5.00 -26.83 -9.90
CA PRO A 1225 -6.10 -27.71 -9.53
C PRO A 1225 -6.10 -28.96 -10.42
N SER A 1226 -6.27 -30.15 -9.85
CA SER A 1226 -6.25 -31.43 -10.58
C SER A 1226 -4.96 -31.72 -11.38
N GLY A 1227 -3.84 -30.99 -11.15
CA GLY A 1227 -2.58 -31.07 -11.91
C GLY A 1227 -1.77 -32.38 -11.80
N PHE A 1228 -2.31 -33.40 -11.13
CA PHE A 1228 -1.77 -34.76 -11.05
C PHE A 1228 -2.82 -35.84 -11.36
N ASP A 1229 -4.00 -35.45 -11.86
CA ASP A 1229 -4.97 -36.41 -12.41
C ASP A 1229 -4.42 -36.97 -13.72
N TRP A 1230 -4.32 -38.29 -13.82
CA TRP A 1230 -3.75 -38.98 -14.97
C TRP A 1230 -4.54 -38.74 -16.25
N LEU A 1231 -5.88 -38.69 -16.19
CA LEU A 1231 -6.70 -38.49 -17.39
C LEU A 1231 -6.47 -37.09 -17.96
N LYS A 1232 -6.64 -36.07 -17.11
CA LYS A 1232 -6.38 -34.67 -17.48
C LYS A 1232 -4.95 -34.46 -17.95
N THR A 1233 -3.95 -35.11 -17.34
CA THR A 1233 -2.54 -35.06 -17.77
C THR A 1233 -2.32 -35.59 -19.20
N VAL A 1234 -3.10 -36.57 -19.65
CA VAL A 1234 -3.05 -37.08 -21.04
C VAL A 1234 -3.79 -36.13 -21.98
N ASP A 1235 -4.98 -35.67 -21.61
CA ASP A 1235 -5.76 -34.72 -22.42
C ASP A 1235 -5.00 -33.39 -22.64
N ASP A 1236 -4.35 -32.85 -21.59
CA ASP A 1236 -3.48 -31.67 -21.65
C ASP A 1236 -2.26 -31.87 -22.57
N PHE A 1237 -1.69 -33.08 -22.58
CA PHE A 1237 -0.55 -33.39 -23.43
C PHE A 1237 -0.96 -33.45 -24.91
N ASP A 1238 -2.12 -34.04 -25.21
CA ASP A 1238 -2.67 -34.05 -26.57
C ASP A 1238 -3.12 -32.65 -27.01
N GLU A 1239 -3.71 -31.82 -26.15
CA GLU A 1239 -3.98 -30.39 -26.47
C GLU A 1239 -2.68 -29.64 -26.78
N PHE A 1240 -1.65 -29.82 -25.94
CA PHE A 1240 -0.35 -29.18 -26.10
C PHE A 1240 0.37 -29.61 -27.39
N MET A 1241 0.32 -30.89 -27.74
CA MET A 1241 0.87 -31.41 -28.99
C MET A 1241 0.10 -30.87 -30.20
N ASN A 1242 -1.24 -30.81 -30.13
CA ASN A 1242 -2.04 -30.17 -31.18
C ASN A 1242 -1.67 -28.68 -31.34
N TRP A 1243 -1.51 -27.92 -30.24
CA TRP A 1243 -1.10 -26.50 -30.27
C TRP A 1243 0.30 -26.27 -30.86
N ILE A 1244 1.25 -27.19 -30.63
CA ILE A 1244 2.58 -27.18 -31.26
C ILE A 1244 2.47 -27.39 -32.77
N TRP A 1245 1.73 -28.41 -33.21
CA TRP A 1245 1.68 -28.79 -34.62
C TRP A 1245 0.61 -28.04 -35.44
N TYR A 1246 -0.17 -27.14 -34.84
CA TYR A 1246 -1.21 -26.38 -35.54
C TYR A 1246 -0.63 -25.29 -36.49
N HIS A 1247 -0.50 -25.66 -37.76
CA HIS A 1247 -0.10 -24.79 -38.87
C HIS A 1247 -1.25 -23.88 -39.32
N GLY A 1248 -1.69 -22.99 -38.42
CA GLY A 1248 -2.82 -22.09 -38.64
C GLY A 1248 -2.52 -20.98 -39.65
N GLY A 1249 -3.52 -20.60 -40.46
CA GLY A 1249 -3.42 -19.49 -41.41
C GLY A 1249 -3.28 -18.11 -40.75
N VAL A 1250 -3.19 -17.05 -41.56
CA VAL A 1250 -2.85 -15.66 -41.15
C VAL A 1250 -3.68 -15.09 -39.99
N PHE A 1251 -4.91 -15.58 -39.78
CA PHE A 1251 -5.83 -15.16 -38.71
C PHE A 1251 -5.74 -16.00 -37.42
N ALA A 1252 -4.89 -17.03 -37.36
CA ALA A 1252 -4.73 -17.86 -36.16
C ALA A 1252 -4.27 -17.03 -34.95
N LYS A 1253 -4.85 -17.32 -33.78
CA LYS A 1253 -4.45 -16.69 -32.51
C LYS A 1253 -3.22 -17.38 -31.92
N ALA A 1254 -2.47 -16.66 -31.08
CA ALA A 1254 -1.41 -17.24 -30.24
C ALA A 1254 -1.93 -18.32 -29.25
N GLU A 1255 -3.24 -18.38 -29.01
CA GLU A 1255 -3.92 -19.43 -28.25
C GLU A 1255 -4.05 -20.74 -29.04
N GLN A 1256 -3.98 -20.69 -30.37
CA GLN A 1256 -4.25 -21.83 -31.25
C GLN A 1256 -3.00 -22.36 -31.95
N SER A 1257 -1.94 -21.56 -32.07
CA SER A 1257 -0.69 -21.94 -32.74
C SER A 1257 0.55 -21.50 -31.97
N TRP A 1258 1.49 -22.42 -31.78
CA TRP A 1258 2.83 -22.13 -31.27
C TRP A 1258 3.59 -21.12 -32.15
N GLU A 1259 3.50 -21.21 -33.48
CA GLU A 1259 4.22 -20.30 -34.38
C GLU A 1259 3.74 -18.85 -34.20
N ARG A 1260 2.43 -18.66 -34.10
CA ARG A 1260 1.84 -17.34 -33.84
C ARG A 1260 2.28 -16.78 -32.50
N TRP A 1261 2.23 -17.59 -31.45
CA TRP A 1261 2.72 -17.20 -30.12
C TRP A 1261 4.21 -16.83 -30.15
N TRP A 1262 5.04 -17.59 -30.86
CA TRP A 1262 6.48 -17.35 -30.97
C TRP A 1262 6.78 -15.99 -31.62
N TYR A 1263 6.08 -15.62 -32.69
CA TYR A 1263 6.24 -14.29 -33.30
C TYR A 1263 5.75 -13.15 -32.38
N GLU A 1264 4.64 -13.33 -31.68
CA GLU A 1264 4.11 -12.31 -30.76
C GLU A 1264 4.99 -12.12 -29.51
N GLU A 1265 5.56 -13.20 -28.99
CA GLU A 1265 6.50 -13.14 -27.86
C GLU A 1265 7.86 -12.54 -28.30
N GLN A 1266 8.28 -12.73 -29.55
CA GLN A 1266 9.48 -12.07 -30.11
C GLN A 1266 9.28 -10.60 -30.55
N ASP A 1267 8.07 -10.09 -30.75
CA ASP A 1267 7.84 -8.74 -31.35
C ASP A 1267 8.66 -7.61 -30.69
N HIS A 1268 8.81 -7.65 -29.37
CA HIS A 1268 9.61 -6.66 -28.64
C HIS A 1268 11.05 -6.52 -29.16
N LEU A 1269 11.69 -7.62 -29.57
CA LEU A 1269 13.04 -7.65 -30.14
C LEU A 1269 13.14 -6.96 -31.51
N ARG A 1270 12.05 -6.96 -32.29
CA ARG A 1270 11.98 -6.27 -33.60
C ARG A 1270 11.99 -4.75 -33.47
N THR A 1271 11.89 -4.22 -32.25
CA THR A 1271 11.82 -2.78 -31.96
C THR A 1271 12.96 -2.24 -31.10
N THR A 1272 13.87 -3.12 -30.66
CA THR A 1272 15.21 -2.73 -30.19
C THR A 1272 16.14 -2.55 -31.38
N GLY A 1273 16.64 -1.32 -31.58
CA GLY A 1273 17.71 -1.04 -32.55
C GLY A 1273 19.07 -1.45 -32.01
N LEU A 1274 19.30 -2.77 -31.98
CA LEU A 1274 20.61 -3.43 -31.83
C LEU A 1274 21.10 -3.86 -33.21
#